data_AF-A0A5C6M755-F1
#
_entry.id   AF-A0A5C6M755-F1
#
_cell.length_a   1.000
_cell.length_b   1.000
_cell.length_c   1.000
_cell.angle_alpha   90.00
_cell.angle_beta   90.00
_cell.angle_gamma   90.00
#
_symmetry.space_group_name_H-M   'P 1'
#
loop_
_entity.id
_entity.type
_entity.pdbx_description
1 polymer ?
#
loop_
_entity_poly.entity_id
_entity_poly.type
_entity_poly.pdbx_seq_one_letter_code
_entity_poly.pdbx_strand_id
1 'polypeptide(L)'
;MYAQNVRTGMGLWFLSYRHGFIRNRKNLSGHMNIFTLHEQIISDYRSYIESFVNIEDDEICAVVKNALSDGRLWPEPLLQFNPAFRTVSNIAQPIEEGWLAPELKDVFWDTRGNEPYRLYQHQQQALKLGSIGKSFVVTSGTGSGKSLTFIGTVFNHLFRSNSIGSGIQAVLVYPMNALINSQIEELDKYAEAYVARTGKQFPIRYASYTGQLREEERQPLRENLPDILLTNYMMLELLLTRHREHPLRDSIYANLKYLVFDELHTYRGRQGADVGLLVRRIRSRTQHQPVCIGTSATMVSGKESIEQQKRQIAKVAQDLFGESFDTSQIVNEVLTKSFNDSAVPEHSELAAAVMREVDLVESSDKLKAFPTAIWLESRIALTRKESSLVRNVPMTFSEIAGSLSNETRLDKAACGKHLTDLMQWISAVNERNRDSRYTYLPFKLHQFFAQTGSVYTSLGSGPERILTLEPGVFKGHDSDKKPIFPNVFSRASGYAFICCYKGISSGTLIPREFNSTDDESPTMLPGYIIAGADVWNPADAYDLLPESWFNVNKAGEVSIAKKYEDRVPRRLWFDESGNFSTNPTLPYTGWFMGAPLLFDPTSGRFFDAQTSEGTKLTRLGSEGRSTSTTIAAFSILTRLADNGFDAQHQKLLSFTDNRQDAALQAGHFNDFIKVVRLRSAICHALATAPDKRLTYQNLGDCIFAALNLSFHEYANYKSDLHLSPPPTVQQAYREAMKKYLVYLALYDLRRGWRVVLPNLEQCALLKVDYLDLDQIAGWKEGWQSVPVFGVLPQNELREFLFAVLEFFRLEYAIYSENYLTEDRIRQNQKEIEEKLIQPWKFEDTDRVEPFHLRCDTLAPRTRLFTKSLGLTSALGKFIRQRARQIDSQFQINRGSYQQLLVALLDALEAADYLKSRPVRNANNIDAKVYQLKLDKIVWLAGDTKTVTSDVVKQRSYKPVVLEPNDFFQRVYLSDFSRKKRLIGGDHTGQLSNEQRIDREERFRADGERFKAGDGTLDQDKVMRESVSALFCSPTMELGIDIRNLSIVHMRNAPPNPANYAQRSGRAGRSGQAALVFTYCSTFSNHDRHYFRHKQEMVAGSVLPPRIDLCNRELLTSHLNAVFLSEVGLNGLDNSLLGIVDELSDGMPLKASAEQQLKISPQKFAAIRTQFYRVVADVLPELKRKGHKWFNDEWIDQTIASICKNLQLSMDRWRRLYRQARATLSRATQESESGPYSLGSKEYKQAKRNQEHGTLQLDLPTPRLHGRANQPSEF
;
A
#
# COMPACT_ATOMS: atom_id res chain seq x y z
N MET A 1 -11.03 26.60 -61.25
CA MET A 1 -12.43 26.09 -61.26
C MET A 1 -12.47 24.67 -61.85
N TYR A 2 -11.74 23.77 -61.20
CA TYR A 2 -11.57 22.35 -61.47
C TYR A 2 -11.51 21.70 -60.08
N ALA A 3 -12.13 20.59 -59.73
CA ALA A 3 -13.05 19.72 -60.42
C ALA A 3 -13.77 18.87 -59.34
N GLN A 4 -15.05 18.57 -59.60
CA GLN A 4 -15.78 17.49 -58.96
C GLN A 4 -15.32 16.14 -59.49
N ASN A 5 -15.52 15.10 -58.67
CA ASN A 5 -15.52 13.65 -58.95
C ASN A 5 -14.15 12.95 -59.00
N VAL A 6 -13.75 12.29 -57.89
CA VAL A 6 -13.81 10.82 -57.72
C VAL A 6 -13.97 10.50 -56.22
N ARG A 7 -15.12 9.89 -55.89
CA ARG A 7 -15.41 9.14 -54.65
C ARG A 7 -14.72 7.77 -54.75
N THR A 8 -14.02 7.34 -53.70
CA THR A 8 -14.15 6.01 -53.03
C THR A 8 -12.99 5.80 -52.04
N GLY A 9 -13.32 5.44 -50.79
CA GLY A 9 -12.37 4.76 -49.89
C GLY A 9 -11.85 5.54 -48.68
N MET A 10 -12.70 6.10 -47.82
CA MET A 10 -12.34 6.40 -46.42
C MET A 10 -13.61 6.70 -45.61
N GLY A 11 -14.20 5.65 -45.05
CA GLY A 11 -15.38 5.76 -44.22
C GLY A 11 -15.73 4.42 -43.62
N LEU A 12 -14.98 4.00 -42.59
CA LEU A 12 -15.36 2.84 -41.74
C LEU A 12 -14.64 2.73 -40.37
N TRP A 13 -13.86 3.72 -39.90
CA TRP A 13 -13.19 3.65 -38.57
C TRP A 13 -13.53 4.78 -37.58
N PHE A 14 -14.49 5.65 -37.90
CA PHE A 14 -14.85 6.81 -37.05
C PHE A 14 -16.29 6.84 -36.52
N LEU A 15 -17.05 5.73 -36.62
CA LEU A 15 -18.48 5.70 -36.25
C LEU A 15 -18.93 4.56 -35.30
N SER A 16 -18.03 3.75 -34.71
CA SER A 16 -18.43 2.69 -33.76
C SER A 16 -18.28 3.04 -32.26
N TYR A 17 -17.79 4.23 -31.89
CA TYR A 17 -17.59 4.62 -30.47
C TYR A 17 -18.44 5.83 -30.03
N ARG A 18 -19.60 6.05 -30.65
CA ARG A 18 -20.59 7.07 -30.22
C ARG A 18 -21.97 6.53 -29.82
N HIS A 19 -22.16 5.21 -29.77
CA HIS A 19 -23.36 4.62 -29.17
C HIS A 19 -22.95 3.76 -27.96
N GLY A 20 -23.25 4.32 -26.79
CA GLY A 20 -22.84 3.84 -25.47
C GLY A 20 -23.01 4.92 -24.39
N PHE A 21 -23.08 6.20 -24.79
CA PHE A 21 -23.79 7.23 -24.02
C PHE A 21 -25.29 7.13 -24.35
N ILE A 22 -25.93 6.05 -23.90
CA ILE A 22 -27.34 6.17 -23.56
C ILE A 22 -27.35 7.20 -22.45
N ARG A 23 -28.00 8.36 -22.68
CA ARG A 23 -28.53 9.17 -21.59
C ARG A 23 -29.43 8.22 -20.79
N ASN A 24 -28.85 7.51 -19.83
CA ASN A 24 -29.61 6.78 -18.84
C ASN A 24 -30.56 7.81 -18.26
N ARG A 25 -31.85 7.48 -18.34
CA ARG A 25 -32.89 8.13 -17.53
C ARG A 25 -32.26 8.43 -16.18
N LYS A 26 -32.37 9.69 -15.73
CA LYS A 26 -32.01 10.12 -14.36
C LYS A 26 -32.08 8.90 -13.44
N ASN A 27 -30.93 8.47 -12.90
CA ASN A 27 -30.88 7.48 -11.83
C ASN A 27 -31.79 8.00 -10.72
N LEU A 28 -33.04 7.54 -10.74
CA LEU A 28 -34.08 7.89 -9.77
C LEU A 28 -33.91 7.08 -8.48
N SER A 29 -32.87 6.25 -8.40
CA SER A 29 -32.47 5.55 -7.19
C SER A 29 -30.96 5.68 -7.03
N GLY A 30 -30.49 6.38 -6.00
CA GLY A 30 -29.07 6.50 -5.63
C GLY A 30 -28.48 5.19 -5.09
N HIS A 31 -28.77 4.05 -5.71
CA HIS A 31 -28.33 2.73 -5.27
C HIS A 31 -27.03 2.30 -5.96
N MET A 32 -26.12 1.73 -5.17
CA MET A 32 -24.81 1.25 -5.60
C MET A 32 -24.92 0.08 -6.59
N ASN A 33 -24.57 0.31 -7.86
CA ASN A 33 -24.28 -0.78 -8.79
C ASN A 33 -22.81 -1.19 -8.68
N ILE A 34 -22.55 -2.16 -7.82
CA ILE A 34 -21.19 -2.63 -7.52
C ILE A 34 -20.50 -3.28 -8.73
N PHE A 35 -21.25 -3.84 -9.67
CA PHE A 35 -20.72 -4.43 -10.90
C PHE A 35 -20.22 -3.35 -11.85
N THR A 36 -20.99 -2.29 -12.07
CA THR A 36 -20.54 -1.15 -12.89
C THR A 36 -19.32 -0.46 -12.27
N LEU A 37 -19.30 -0.29 -10.94
CA LEU A 37 -18.13 0.25 -10.25
C LEU A 37 -16.89 -0.62 -10.46
N HIS A 38 -17.04 -1.94 -10.32
CA HIS A 38 -15.96 -2.91 -10.56
C HIS A 38 -15.43 -2.87 -12.00
N GLU A 39 -16.32 -2.87 -13.00
CA GLU A 39 -15.96 -2.78 -14.42
C GLU A 39 -15.18 -1.50 -14.74
N GLN A 40 -15.62 -0.36 -14.19
CA GLN A 40 -14.92 0.92 -14.37
C GLN A 40 -13.51 0.90 -13.76
N ILE A 41 -13.33 0.33 -12.57
CA ILE A 41 -12.02 0.23 -11.91
C ILE A 41 -11.08 -0.67 -12.73
N ILE A 42 -11.57 -1.82 -13.23
CA ILE A 42 -10.79 -2.71 -14.09
C ILE A 42 -10.44 -2.03 -15.42
N SER A 43 -11.38 -1.30 -16.01
CA SER A 43 -11.15 -0.54 -17.24
C SER A 43 -10.08 0.53 -17.08
N ASP A 44 -10.08 1.26 -15.96
CA ASP A 44 -9.04 2.26 -15.66
C ASP A 44 -7.66 1.62 -15.54
N TYR A 45 -7.56 0.50 -14.81
CA TYR A 45 -6.29 -0.21 -14.65
C TYR A 45 -5.80 -0.80 -15.98
N ARG A 46 -6.70 -1.39 -16.77
CA ARG A 46 -6.41 -1.88 -18.12
C ARG A 46 -5.86 -0.75 -19.00
N SER A 47 -6.55 0.39 -19.04
CA SER A 47 -6.11 1.52 -19.85
C SER A 47 -4.78 2.10 -19.38
N TYR A 48 -4.50 2.10 -18.07
CA TYR A 48 -3.19 2.47 -17.55
C TYR A 48 -2.10 1.55 -18.12
N ILE A 49 -2.27 0.22 -18.07
CA ILE A 49 -1.31 -0.74 -18.61
C ILE A 49 -1.13 -0.56 -20.13
N GLU A 50 -2.23 -0.53 -20.88
CA GLU A 50 -2.22 -0.39 -22.34
C GLU A 50 -1.53 0.92 -22.79
N SER A 51 -1.63 2.00 -22.00
CA SER A 51 -1.00 3.29 -22.30
C SER A 51 0.55 3.28 -22.29
N PHE A 52 1.17 2.21 -21.80
CA PHE A 52 2.62 2.03 -21.80
C PHE A 52 3.12 0.95 -22.75
N VAL A 53 2.20 0.22 -23.40
CA VAL A 53 2.52 -0.88 -24.30
C VAL A 53 2.58 -0.36 -25.73
N ASN A 54 3.79 -0.32 -26.28
CA ASN A 54 4.02 -0.13 -27.72
C ASN A 54 4.79 -1.35 -28.24
N ILE A 55 4.14 -2.14 -29.10
CA ILE A 55 4.67 -3.40 -29.65
C ILE A 55 4.52 -3.34 -31.16
N GLU A 56 5.63 -3.44 -31.89
CA GLU A 56 5.65 -3.42 -33.35
C GLU A 56 5.40 -4.80 -33.98
N ASP A 57 5.85 -5.87 -33.33
CA ASP A 57 5.63 -7.26 -33.79
C ASP A 57 4.13 -7.63 -33.69
N ASP A 58 3.47 -7.77 -34.83
CA ASP A 58 2.04 -8.06 -34.94
C ASP A 58 1.61 -9.36 -34.24
N GLU A 59 2.44 -10.41 -34.27
CA GLU A 59 2.13 -11.69 -33.61
C GLU A 59 2.16 -11.53 -32.09
N ILE A 60 3.20 -10.87 -31.57
CA ILE A 60 3.31 -10.56 -30.15
C ILE A 60 2.16 -9.65 -29.72
N CYS A 61 1.88 -8.60 -30.52
CA CYS A 61 0.81 -7.64 -30.25
C CYS A 61 -0.55 -8.34 -30.19
N ALA A 62 -0.84 -9.24 -31.13
CA ALA A 62 -2.06 -10.05 -31.12
C ALA A 62 -2.16 -10.95 -29.88
N VAL A 63 -1.08 -11.65 -29.50
CA VAL A 63 -1.05 -12.50 -28.30
C VAL A 63 -1.28 -11.68 -27.03
N VAL A 64 -0.67 -10.50 -26.92
CA VAL A 64 -0.84 -9.59 -25.79
C VAL A 64 -2.28 -9.07 -25.75
N LYS A 65 -2.80 -8.51 -26.85
CA LYS A 65 -4.18 -7.99 -26.93
C LYS A 65 -5.22 -9.06 -26.63
N ASN A 66 -5.04 -10.27 -27.13
CA ASN A 66 -5.92 -11.41 -26.83
C ASN A 66 -5.84 -11.77 -25.35
N ALA A 67 -4.64 -11.91 -24.77
CA ALA A 67 -4.49 -12.23 -23.36
C ALA A 67 -5.08 -11.15 -22.42
N LEU A 68 -4.96 -9.87 -22.76
CA LEU A 68 -5.59 -8.77 -22.03
C LEU A 68 -7.11 -8.78 -22.18
N SER A 69 -7.62 -9.10 -23.37
CA SER A 69 -9.06 -9.16 -23.66
C SER A 69 -9.74 -10.38 -23.03
N ASP A 70 -9.05 -11.51 -22.99
CA ASP A 70 -9.47 -12.74 -22.30
C ASP A 70 -9.41 -12.61 -20.76
N GLY A 71 -8.95 -11.46 -20.24
CA GLY A 71 -8.85 -11.21 -18.81
C GLY A 71 -7.80 -12.05 -18.10
N ARG A 72 -6.74 -12.52 -18.77
CA ARG A 72 -5.71 -13.36 -18.12
C ARG A 72 -5.00 -12.67 -16.96
N LEU A 73 -4.83 -11.34 -17.03
CA LEU A 73 -4.24 -10.54 -15.96
C LEU A 73 -5.26 -10.11 -14.91
N TRP A 74 -6.55 -10.12 -15.22
CA TRP A 74 -7.65 -9.74 -14.32
C TRP A 74 -8.80 -10.72 -14.54
N PRO A 75 -8.65 -11.97 -14.09
CA PRO A 75 -9.67 -12.99 -14.27
C PRO A 75 -10.97 -12.52 -13.63
N GLU A 76 -12.08 -13.09 -14.11
CA GLU A 76 -13.40 -12.81 -13.57
C GLU A 76 -13.42 -12.96 -12.03
N PRO A 77 -14.03 -12.02 -11.29
CA PRO A 77 -14.05 -12.07 -9.84
C PRO A 77 -14.82 -13.30 -9.34
N LEU A 78 -14.38 -13.84 -8.20
CA LEU A 78 -15.15 -14.85 -7.49
C LEU A 78 -16.26 -14.18 -6.68
N LEU A 79 -17.48 -14.70 -6.80
CA LEU A 79 -18.65 -14.25 -6.05
C LEU A 79 -18.82 -15.13 -4.80
N GLN A 80 -18.68 -14.51 -3.63
CA GLN A 80 -18.91 -15.16 -2.34
C GLN A 80 -20.17 -14.59 -1.69
N PHE A 81 -21.12 -15.46 -1.35
CA PHE A 81 -22.32 -15.08 -0.60
C PHE A 81 -22.14 -15.31 0.90
N ASN A 82 -22.83 -14.52 1.70
CA ASN A 82 -22.88 -14.60 3.16
C ASN A 82 -24.31 -14.95 3.60
N PRO A 83 -24.62 -16.24 3.81
CA PRO A 83 -25.94 -16.70 4.24
C PRO A 83 -26.31 -16.24 5.65
N ALA A 84 -27.62 -16.22 5.94
CA ALA A 84 -28.14 -15.84 7.25
C ALA A 84 -27.85 -16.89 8.35
N PHE A 85 -27.70 -16.42 9.58
CA PHE A 85 -27.63 -17.28 10.77
C PHE A 85 -29.03 -17.63 11.26
N ARG A 86 -29.21 -18.86 11.74
CA ARG A 86 -30.48 -19.32 12.30
C ARG A 86 -30.81 -18.57 13.59
N THR A 87 -31.89 -17.80 13.56
CA THR A 87 -32.49 -17.17 14.74
C THR A 87 -33.39 -18.16 15.47
N VAL A 88 -33.47 -18.03 16.79
CA VAL A 88 -34.28 -18.90 17.66
C VAL A 88 -35.30 -18.09 18.44
N SER A 89 -35.04 -17.77 19.70
CA SER A 89 -35.91 -16.97 20.55
C SER A 89 -35.35 -15.56 20.77
N ASN A 90 -36.20 -14.66 21.30
CA ASN A 90 -35.70 -13.45 21.94
C ASN A 90 -35.05 -13.79 23.30
N ILE A 91 -34.36 -12.82 23.89
CA ILE A 91 -33.72 -12.99 25.20
C ILE A 91 -34.72 -13.13 26.36
N ALA A 92 -35.98 -12.71 26.18
CA ALA A 92 -37.01 -12.81 27.21
C ALA A 92 -37.40 -14.27 27.49
N GLN A 93 -37.49 -15.13 26.46
CA GLN A 93 -37.85 -16.53 26.64
C GLN A 93 -36.87 -17.30 27.55
N PRO A 94 -35.53 -17.27 27.35
CA PRO A 94 -34.56 -17.84 28.31
C PRO A 94 -34.67 -17.34 29.76
N ILE A 95 -35.14 -16.10 29.95
CA ILE A 95 -35.37 -15.50 31.26
C ILE A 95 -36.64 -16.09 31.89
N GLU A 96 -37.72 -16.22 31.12
CA GLU A 96 -38.95 -16.90 31.53
C GLU A 96 -38.71 -18.39 31.85
N GLU A 97 -37.83 -19.06 31.09
CA GLU A 97 -37.37 -20.42 31.35
C GLU A 97 -36.44 -20.54 32.59
N GLY A 98 -36.06 -19.41 33.21
CA GLY A 98 -35.37 -19.36 34.51
C GLY A 98 -33.86 -19.66 34.51
N TRP A 99 -33.23 -19.77 33.33
CA TRP A 99 -31.79 -20.04 33.25
C TRP A 99 -30.94 -18.80 32.92
N LEU A 100 -31.56 -17.68 32.53
CA LEU A 100 -30.94 -16.36 32.46
C LEU A 100 -31.46 -15.38 33.52
N ALA A 101 -30.63 -14.41 33.93
CA ALA A 101 -30.99 -13.39 34.90
C ALA A 101 -32.06 -12.41 34.37
N PRO A 102 -33.04 -12.00 35.19
CA PRO A 102 -34.07 -11.04 34.79
C PRO A 102 -33.54 -9.70 34.27
N GLU A 103 -32.44 -9.21 34.83
CA GLU A 103 -31.82 -7.92 34.52
C GLU A 103 -31.26 -7.87 33.09
N LEU A 104 -30.95 -9.02 32.48
CA LEU A 104 -30.42 -9.07 31.11
C LEU A 104 -31.42 -8.53 30.08
N LYS A 105 -32.72 -8.58 30.39
CA LYS A 105 -33.75 -7.98 29.53
C LYS A 105 -33.61 -6.47 29.44
N ASP A 106 -32.96 -5.81 30.40
CA ASP A 106 -32.78 -4.36 30.43
C ASP A 106 -31.42 -3.94 29.85
N VAL A 107 -30.54 -4.91 29.60
CA VAL A 107 -29.19 -4.71 29.05
C VAL A 107 -29.14 -4.98 27.54
N PHE A 108 -29.73 -6.09 27.08
CA PHE A 108 -29.58 -6.53 25.69
C PHE A 108 -30.82 -6.24 24.84
N TRP A 109 -30.72 -5.20 24.01
CA TRP A 109 -31.76 -4.80 23.05
C TRP A 109 -31.26 -4.77 21.61
N ASP A 110 -32.19 -4.60 20.67
CA ASP A 110 -31.84 -4.27 19.30
C ASP A 110 -31.12 -2.91 19.20
N THR A 111 -30.50 -2.66 18.05
CA THR A 111 -29.73 -1.45 17.77
C THR A 111 -30.56 -0.17 17.78
N ARG A 112 -31.89 -0.26 17.71
CA ARG A 112 -32.82 0.88 17.76
C ARG A 112 -33.39 1.10 19.17
N GLY A 113 -33.13 0.18 20.09
CA GLY A 113 -33.74 0.15 21.41
C GLY A 113 -35.22 -0.24 21.42
N ASN A 114 -35.77 -0.74 20.32
CA ASN A 114 -37.21 -0.91 20.13
C ASN A 114 -37.73 -2.31 20.48
N GLU A 115 -36.92 -3.36 20.27
CA GLU A 115 -37.27 -4.74 20.64
C GLU A 115 -36.17 -5.44 21.46
N PRO A 116 -36.53 -6.43 22.31
CA PRO A 116 -35.56 -7.30 22.98
C PRO A 116 -34.65 -8.03 22.00
N TYR A 117 -33.40 -8.26 22.40
CA TYR A 117 -32.40 -8.91 21.53
C TYR A 117 -32.86 -10.30 21.07
N ARG A 118 -32.85 -10.55 19.74
CA ARG A 118 -33.09 -11.88 19.16
C ARG A 118 -31.79 -12.67 19.07
N LEU A 119 -31.77 -13.85 19.67
CA LEU A 119 -30.59 -14.70 19.73
C LEU A 119 -30.46 -15.56 18.48
N TYR A 120 -29.22 -15.72 18.01
CA TYR A 120 -28.88 -16.81 17.11
C TYR A 120 -28.75 -18.14 17.87
N GLN A 121 -28.94 -19.25 17.18
CA GLN A 121 -28.88 -20.58 17.78
C GLN A 121 -27.53 -20.84 18.48
N HIS A 122 -26.41 -20.45 17.87
CA HIS A 122 -25.09 -20.59 18.48
C HIS A 122 -24.92 -19.71 19.73
N GLN A 123 -25.55 -18.52 19.76
CA GLN A 123 -25.52 -17.66 20.94
C GLN A 123 -26.30 -18.29 22.10
N GLN A 124 -27.50 -18.82 21.83
CA GLN A 124 -28.30 -19.52 22.84
C GLN A 124 -27.57 -20.75 23.39
N GLN A 125 -26.96 -21.56 22.52
CA GLN A 125 -26.18 -22.74 22.91
C GLN A 125 -24.99 -22.37 23.80
N ALA A 126 -24.24 -21.33 23.43
CA ALA A 126 -23.11 -20.85 24.20
C ALA A 126 -23.54 -20.28 25.56
N LEU A 127 -24.59 -19.45 25.60
CA LEU A 127 -25.16 -18.92 26.84
C LEU A 127 -25.65 -20.03 27.77
N LYS A 128 -26.23 -21.11 27.22
CA LYS A 128 -26.68 -22.26 28.01
C LYS A 128 -25.49 -22.98 28.65
N LEU A 129 -24.42 -23.25 27.91
CA LEU A 129 -23.18 -23.83 28.46
C LEU A 129 -22.56 -22.93 29.53
N GLY A 130 -22.50 -21.62 29.27
CA GLY A 130 -22.02 -20.62 30.22
C GLY A 130 -22.86 -20.55 31.50
N SER A 131 -24.19 -20.61 31.39
CA SER A 131 -25.12 -20.54 32.54
C SER A 131 -24.96 -21.69 33.53
N ILE A 132 -24.52 -22.87 33.05
CA ILE A 132 -24.21 -24.04 33.89
C ILE A 132 -22.73 -24.12 34.27
N GLY A 133 -21.94 -23.10 33.96
CA GLY A 133 -20.52 -23.02 34.30
C GLY A 133 -19.62 -24.00 33.54
N LYS A 134 -19.98 -24.38 32.30
CA LYS A 134 -19.12 -25.20 31.43
C LYS A 134 -18.29 -24.33 30.49
N SER A 135 -17.02 -24.66 30.32
CA SER A 135 -16.13 -24.05 29.33
C SER A 135 -16.63 -24.34 27.91
N PHE A 136 -16.43 -23.42 26.98
CA PHE A 136 -16.86 -23.60 25.59
C PHE A 136 -16.03 -22.79 24.60
N VAL A 137 -16.03 -23.22 23.35
CA VAL A 137 -15.42 -22.49 22.24
C VAL A 137 -16.46 -22.21 21.16
N VAL A 138 -16.59 -20.94 20.75
CA VAL A 138 -17.47 -20.53 19.66
C VAL A 138 -16.67 -20.31 18.39
N THR A 139 -16.99 -21.05 17.34
CA THR A 139 -16.42 -20.88 16.01
C THR A 139 -17.49 -20.42 15.04
N SER A 140 -17.42 -19.15 14.64
CA SER A 140 -18.41 -18.54 13.77
C SER A 140 -17.82 -17.33 13.04
N GLY A 141 -18.29 -17.06 11.82
CA GLY A 141 -17.84 -15.98 10.95
C GLY A 141 -17.85 -14.58 11.61
N THR A 142 -17.23 -13.62 10.93
CA THR A 142 -17.26 -12.22 11.38
C THR A 142 -18.70 -11.67 11.29
N GLY A 143 -19.10 -10.84 12.26
CA GLY A 143 -20.46 -10.26 12.30
C GLY A 143 -21.56 -11.14 12.92
N SER A 144 -21.25 -12.34 13.41
CA SER A 144 -22.25 -13.25 14.03
C SER A 144 -22.57 -12.96 15.51
N GLY A 145 -22.04 -11.87 16.05
CA GLY A 145 -22.24 -11.48 17.45
C GLY A 145 -21.57 -12.43 18.45
N LYS A 146 -20.33 -12.88 18.18
CA LYS A 146 -19.54 -13.74 19.10
C LYS A 146 -19.34 -13.10 20.47
N SER A 147 -19.14 -11.79 20.55
CA SER A 147 -18.91 -11.11 21.83
C SER A 147 -20.06 -11.30 22.82
N LEU A 148 -21.30 -11.34 22.33
CA LEU A 148 -22.48 -11.57 23.15
C LEU A 148 -22.42 -12.90 23.91
N THR A 149 -21.79 -13.94 23.33
CA THR A 149 -21.80 -15.27 23.95
C THR A 149 -21.08 -15.29 25.29
N PHE A 150 -19.93 -14.61 25.38
CA PHE A 150 -19.17 -14.54 26.62
C PHE A 150 -19.61 -13.36 27.50
N ILE A 151 -19.94 -12.19 26.94
CA ILE A 151 -20.43 -11.05 27.74
C ILE A 151 -21.75 -11.40 28.42
N GLY A 152 -22.69 -11.98 27.68
CA GLY A 152 -23.96 -12.42 28.24
C GLY A 152 -23.78 -13.51 29.31
N THR A 153 -22.80 -14.41 29.13
CA THR A 153 -22.45 -15.42 30.16
C THR A 153 -21.93 -14.77 31.44
N VAL A 154 -21.01 -13.81 31.31
CA VAL A 154 -20.42 -13.09 32.45
C VAL A 154 -21.49 -12.26 33.17
N PHE A 155 -22.27 -11.46 32.43
CA PHE A 155 -23.35 -10.65 33.00
C PHE A 155 -24.40 -11.52 33.70
N ASN A 156 -24.80 -12.64 33.08
CA ASN A 156 -25.74 -13.58 33.69
C ASN A 156 -25.25 -14.07 35.06
N HIS A 157 -23.97 -14.39 35.17
CA HIS A 157 -23.39 -14.78 36.45
C HIS A 157 -23.44 -13.65 37.46
N LEU A 158 -22.90 -12.47 37.11
CA LEU A 158 -22.79 -11.32 38.01
C LEU A 158 -24.15 -10.91 38.59
N PHE A 159 -25.20 -10.88 37.78
CA PHE A 159 -26.56 -10.59 38.24
C PHE A 159 -27.14 -11.70 39.13
N ARG A 160 -26.89 -12.97 38.84
CA ARG A 160 -27.46 -14.10 39.61
C ARG A 160 -26.73 -14.40 40.92
N SER A 161 -25.41 -14.22 40.97
CA SER A 161 -24.61 -14.53 42.16
C SER A 161 -24.66 -13.42 43.22
N ASN A 162 -25.21 -12.25 42.88
CA ASN A 162 -25.17 -11.04 43.71
C ASN A 162 -23.75 -10.72 44.22
N SER A 163 -22.74 -11.03 43.41
CA SER A 163 -21.31 -10.89 43.75
C SER A 163 -20.67 -9.64 43.15
N ILE A 164 -21.48 -8.77 42.54
CA ILE A 164 -21.05 -7.48 41.99
C ILE A 164 -20.33 -6.69 43.09
N GLY A 165 -19.12 -6.23 42.81
CA GLY A 165 -18.29 -5.52 43.78
C GLY A 165 -17.25 -6.39 44.50
N SER A 166 -17.29 -7.73 44.34
CA SER A 166 -16.37 -8.64 45.06
C SER A 166 -14.92 -8.61 44.56
N GLY A 167 -14.67 -7.96 43.42
CA GLY A 167 -13.37 -7.90 42.75
C GLY A 167 -13.44 -8.53 41.35
N ILE A 168 -12.29 -8.90 40.78
CA ILE A 168 -12.20 -9.35 39.39
C ILE A 168 -12.76 -10.77 39.24
N GLN A 169 -13.94 -10.88 38.65
CA GLN A 169 -14.61 -12.16 38.40
C GLN A 169 -14.46 -12.65 36.96
N ALA A 170 -14.18 -11.74 36.02
CA ALA A 170 -13.94 -12.08 34.62
C ALA A 170 -12.71 -11.34 34.07
N VAL A 171 -11.85 -12.08 33.36
CA VAL A 171 -10.72 -11.51 32.61
C VAL A 171 -10.92 -11.82 31.13
N LEU A 172 -11.02 -10.77 30.32
CA LEU A 172 -11.23 -10.84 28.88
C LEU A 172 -9.92 -10.47 28.19
N VAL A 173 -9.31 -11.47 27.56
CA VAL A 173 -8.01 -11.35 26.90
C VAL A 173 -8.21 -11.20 25.40
N TYR A 174 -7.72 -10.09 24.87
CA TYR A 174 -7.72 -9.78 23.45
C TYR A 174 -6.30 -9.83 22.91
N PRO A 175 -6.10 -10.19 21.63
CA PRO A 175 -4.77 -10.14 21.01
C PRO A 175 -4.29 -8.71 20.74
N MET A 176 -5.18 -7.71 20.75
CA MET A 176 -4.88 -6.34 20.31
C MET A 176 -5.64 -5.28 21.14
N ASN A 177 -5.01 -4.12 21.38
CA ASN A 177 -5.59 -3.05 22.18
C ASN A 177 -6.83 -2.40 21.55
N ALA A 178 -6.93 -2.27 20.23
CA ALA A 178 -8.14 -1.68 19.66
C ALA A 178 -9.37 -2.58 19.75
N LEU A 179 -9.19 -3.92 19.84
CA LEU A 179 -10.32 -4.80 20.15
C LEU A 179 -10.81 -4.54 21.59
N ILE A 180 -9.89 -4.25 22.52
CA ILE A 180 -10.22 -3.84 23.88
C ILE A 180 -11.04 -2.54 23.85
N ASN A 181 -10.56 -1.51 23.15
CA ASN A 181 -11.25 -0.22 23.06
C ASN A 181 -12.64 -0.36 22.42
N SER A 182 -12.75 -1.07 21.30
CA SER A 182 -14.04 -1.34 20.65
C SER A 182 -14.99 -2.10 21.58
N GLN A 183 -14.47 -2.99 22.42
CA GLN A 183 -15.30 -3.71 23.36
C GLN A 183 -15.74 -2.84 24.54
N ILE A 184 -14.90 -1.91 25.01
CA ILE A 184 -15.29 -0.91 26.00
C ILE A 184 -16.43 -0.04 25.47
N GLU A 185 -16.30 0.49 24.24
CA GLU A 185 -17.38 1.28 23.61
C GLU A 185 -18.70 0.50 23.52
N GLU A 186 -18.63 -0.83 23.29
CA GLU A 186 -19.83 -1.67 23.24
C GLU A 186 -20.41 -1.93 24.64
N LEU A 187 -19.55 -2.07 25.67
CA LEU A 187 -19.99 -2.16 27.07
C LEU A 187 -20.63 -0.86 27.54
N ASP A 188 -20.10 0.29 27.13
CA ASP A 188 -20.67 1.62 27.41
C ASP A 188 -22.08 1.75 26.84
N LYS A 189 -22.31 1.27 25.61
CA LYS A 189 -23.67 1.23 25.03
C LYS A 189 -24.62 0.38 25.85
N TYR A 190 -24.17 -0.78 26.36
CA TYR A 190 -25.01 -1.61 27.23
C TYR A 190 -25.31 -0.91 28.56
N ALA A 191 -24.34 -0.20 29.14
CA ALA A 191 -24.51 0.57 30.36
C ALA A 191 -25.48 1.75 30.16
N GLU A 192 -25.32 2.52 29.09
CA GLU A 192 -26.20 3.63 28.70
C GLU A 192 -27.63 3.15 28.45
N ALA A 193 -27.79 2.03 27.74
CA ALA A 193 -29.10 1.43 27.48
C ALA A 193 -29.80 1.00 28.78
N TYR A 194 -29.06 0.41 29.72
CA TYR A 194 -29.59 0.05 31.03
C TYR A 194 -30.02 1.27 31.84
N VAL A 195 -29.20 2.33 31.84
CA VAL A 195 -29.52 3.60 32.54
C VAL A 195 -30.78 4.24 31.94
N ALA A 196 -30.85 4.34 30.61
CA ALA A 196 -32.00 4.93 29.92
C ALA A 196 -33.32 4.21 30.21
N ARG A 197 -33.29 2.88 30.43
CA ARG A 197 -34.48 2.07 30.67
C ARG A 197 -34.90 2.00 32.14
N THR A 198 -33.92 1.87 33.03
CA THR A 198 -34.18 1.62 34.45
C THR A 198 -34.15 2.89 35.30
N GLY A 199 -33.53 3.97 34.78
CA GLY A 199 -33.23 5.18 35.55
C GLY A 199 -32.15 4.97 36.62
N LYS A 200 -31.50 3.80 36.67
CA LYS A 200 -30.49 3.43 37.67
C LYS A 200 -29.11 3.36 37.03
N GLN A 201 -28.07 3.66 37.81
CA GLN A 201 -26.69 3.45 37.37
C GLN A 201 -26.45 1.97 37.06
N PHE A 202 -25.68 1.69 36.01
CA PHE A 202 -25.30 0.33 35.65
C PHE A 202 -24.42 -0.29 36.77
N PRO A 203 -24.80 -1.45 37.34
CA PRO A 203 -24.15 -1.95 38.55
C PRO A 203 -22.80 -2.63 38.32
N ILE A 204 -22.55 -3.15 37.11
CA ILE A 204 -21.33 -3.90 36.80
C ILE A 204 -20.19 -2.93 36.46
N ARG A 205 -19.05 -3.06 37.14
CA ARG A 205 -17.85 -2.27 36.88
C ARG A 205 -16.93 -3.01 35.91
N TYR A 206 -16.54 -2.36 34.83
CA TYR A 206 -15.59 -2.89 33.87
C TYR A 206 -14.47 -1.88 33.59
N ALA A 207 -13.26 -2.36 33.33
CA ALA A 207 -12.14 -1.51 32.97
C ALA A 207 -11.16 -2.24 32.05
N SER A 208 -10.51 -1.48 31.16
CA SER A 208 -9.36 -1.97 30.42
C SER A 208 -8.08 -1.75 31.22
N TYR A 209 -7.14 -2.69 31.16
CA TYR A 209 -5.77 -2.53 31.64
C TYR A 209 -4.80 -2.88 30.50
N THR A 210 -4.18 -1.87 29.91
CA THR A 210 -3.27 -2.01 28.75
C THR A 210 -1.96 -1.23 28.97
N GLY A 211 -0.94 -1.53 28.15
CA GLY A 211 0.32 -0.79 28.15
C GLY A 211 0.18 0.70 27.80
N GLN A 212 -0.95 1.12 27.23
CA GLN A 212 -1.22 2.52 26.84
C GLN A 212 -1.66 3.41 28.00
N LEU A 213 -2.19 2.84 29.09
CA LEU A 213 -2.65 3.59 30.25
C LEU A 213 -1.47 4.23 30.97
N ARG A 214 -1.62 5.50 31.32
CA ARG A 214 -0.67 6.22 32.18
C ARG A 214 -0.84 5.79 33.63
N GLU A 215 0.15 6.07 34.45
CA GLU A 215 0.14 5.62 35.84
C GLU A 215 -0.97 6.27 36.68
N GLU A 216 -1.33 7.52 36.36
CA GLU A 216 -2.49 8.24 36.91
C GLU A 216 -3.81 7.51 36.66
N GLU A 217 -3.92 6.75 35.56
CA GLU A 217 -5.12 5.99 35.18
C GLU A 217 -5.09 4.57 35.79
N ARG A 218 -3.89 4.02 36.03
CA ARG A 218 -3.71 2.68 36.63
C ARG A 218 -3.86 2.66 38.14
N GLN A 219 -3.55 3.76 38.83
CA GLN A 219 -3.69 3.85 40.28
C GLN A 219 -5.14 3.65 40.75
N PRO A 220 -6.15 4.35 40.20
CA PRO A 220 -7.55 4.13 40.57
C PRO A 220 -8.02 2.69 40.38
N LEU A 221 -7.53 1.97 39.36
CA LEU A 221 -7.91 0.57 39.09
C LEU A 221 -7.39 -0.41 40.16
N ARG A 222 -6.30 -0.07 40.85
CA ARG A 222 -5.76 -0.89 41.95
C ARG A 222 -6.49 -0.62 43.27
N GLU A 223 -6.97 0.61 43.45
CA GLU A 223 -7.75 1.02 44.62
C GLU A 223 -9.21 0.57 44.50
N ASN A 224 -9.79 0.69 43.31
CA ASN A 224 -11.16 0.31 42.98
C ASN A 224 -11.17 -0.79 41.92
N LEU A 225 -11.13 -2.04 42.37
CA LEU A 225 -11.06 -3.22 41.51
C LEU A 225 -12.33 -3.37 40.65
N PRO A 226 -12.23 -3.59 39.32
CA PRO A 226 -13.39 -3.85 38.47
C PRO A 226 -13.91 -5.29 38.63
N ASP A 227 -15.17 -5.53 38.23
CA ASP A 227 -15.74 -6.88 38.15
C ASP A 227 -15.26 -7.60 36.88
N ILE A 228 -15.05 -6.84 35.80
CA ILE A 228 -14.59 -7.31 34.50
C ILE A 228 -13.32 -6.56 34.08
N LEU A 229 -12.23 -7.29 33.88
CA LEU A 229 -10.96 -6.74 33.41
C LEU A 229 -10.74 -7.10 31.93
N LEU A 230 -10.57 -6.09 31.08
CA LEU A 230 -10.19 -6.28 29.68
C LEU A 230 -8.70 -6.02 29.52
N THR A 231 -7.95 -6.95 28.95
CA THR A 231 -6.50 -6.82 28.82
C THR A 231 -5.96 -7.59 27.61
N ASN A 232 -4.66 -7.51 27.36
CA ASN A 232 -3.98 -8.37 26.39
C ASN A 232 -3.09 -9.39 27.11
N TYR A 233 -2.67 -10.45 26.42
CA TYR A 233 -1.96 -11.56 27.07
C TYR A 233 -0.63 -11.14 27.71
N MET A 234 0.09 -10.18 27.12
CA MET A 234 1.35 -9.68 27.65
C MET A 234 1.13 -8.85 28.92
N MET A 235 0.11 -8.00 28.92
CA MET A 235 -0.24 -7.24 30.11
C MET A 235 -0.80 -8.15 31.21
N LEU A 236 -1.52 -9.21 30.86
CA LEU A 236 -1.90 -10.25 31.81
C LEU A 236 -0.68 -10.96 32.42
N GLU A 237 0.33 -11.31 31.62
CA GLU A 237 1.60 -11.87 32.12
C GLU A 237 2.28 -10.92 33.12
N LEU A 238 2.34 -9.63 32.80
CA LEU A 238 2.90 -8.60 33.66
C LEU A 238 2.08 -8.39 34.95
N LEU A 239 0.74 -8.40 34.88
CA LEU A 239 -0.16 -8.28 36.03
C LEU A 239 0.07 -9.40 37.05
N LEU A 240 0.42 -10.61 36.59
CA LEU A 240 0.65 -11.75 37.48
C LEU A 240 2.07 -11.78 38.06
N THR A 241 3.05 -11.14 37.41
CA THR A 241 4.47 -11.23 37.77
C THR A 241 4.99 -10.02 38.55
N ARG A 242 4.49 -8.82 38.27
CA ARG A 242 4.97 -7.59 38.92
C ARG A 242 4.42 -7.44 40.34
N HIS A 243 5.23 -6.88 41.22
CA HIS A 243 4.87 -6.71 42.62
C HIS A 243 3.82 -5.61 42.81
N ARG A 244 3.92 -4.51 42.06
CA ARG A 244 3.02 -3.36 42.17
C ARG A 244 1.55 -3.66 41.82
N GLU A 245 1.30 -4.69 41.03
CA GLU A 245 -0.02 -5.13 40.58
C GLU A 245 -0.66 -6.21 41.49
N HIS A 246 -0.06 -6.48 42.65
CA HIS A 246 -0.54 -7.47 43.63
C HIS A 246 -2.05 -7.37 43.96
N PRO A 247 -2.68 -6.18 44.11
CA PRO A 247 -4.12 -6.11 44.38
C PRO A 247 -4.98 -6.71 43.27
N LEU A 248 -4.61 -6.48 42.00
CA LEU A 248 -5.32 -7.03 40.83
C LEU A 248 -5.07 -8.55 40.76
N ARG A 249 -3.83 -8.97 40.95
CA ARG A 249 -3.42 -10.39 40.93
C ARG A 249 -4.14 -11.22 42.00
N ASP A 250 -4.18 -10.74 43.23
CA ASP A 250 -4.84 -11.44 44.33
C ASP A 250 -6.34 -11.52 44.11
N SER A 251 -6.95 -10.45 43.60
CA SER A 251 -8.36 -10.45 43.24
C SER A 251 -8.66 -11.50 42.17
N ILE A 252 -7.80 -11.63 41.16
CA ILE A 252 -7.90 -12.69 40.15
C ILE A 252 -7.79 -14.07 40.82
N TYR A 253 -6.81 -14.29 41.69
CA TYR A 253 -6.65 -15.60 42.35
C TYR A 253 -7.82 -15.94 43.30
N ALA A 254 -8.41 -14.96 43.96
CA ALA A 254 -9.54 -15.16 44.87
C ALA A 254 -10.87 -15.36 44.12
N ASN A 255 -11.16 -14.53 43.11
CA ASN A 255 -12.52 -14.33 42.61
C ASN A 255 -12.75 -14.76 41.15
N LEU A 256 -11.70 -15.08 40.38
CA LEU A 256 -11.85 -15.34 38.95
C LEU A 256 -12.77 -16.54 38.68
N LYS A 257 -13.88 -16.26 37.98
CA LYS A 257 -14.82 -17.27 37.51
C LYS A 257 -14.72 -17.51 36.00
N TYR A 258 -14.47 -16.47 35.21
CA TYR A 258 -14.40 -16.57 33.75
C TYR A 258 -13.08 -16.06 33.19
N LEU A 259 -12.46 -16.87 32.35
CA LEU A 259 -11.26 -16.50 31.60
C LEU A 259 -11.56 -16.61 30.10
N VAL A 260 -11.71 -15.46 29.44
CA VAL A 260 -12.14 -15.37 28.06
C VAL A 260 -10.94 -15.04 27.18
N PHE A 261 -10.76 -15.78 26.09
CA PHE A 261 -9.79 -15.48 25.04
C PHE A 261 -10.52 -15.28 23.71
N ASP A 262 -10.46 -14.06 23.20
CA ASP A 262 -11.01 -13.73 21.90
C ASP A 262 -9.99 -13.99 20.77
N GLU A 263 -10.49 -14.24 19.57
CA GLU A 263 -9.72 -14.55 18.37
C GLU A 263 -8.64 -15.64 18.57
N LEU A 264 -9.08 -16.81 19.06
CA LEU A 264 -8.20 -17.94 19.37
C LEU A 264 -7.23 -18.35 18.25
N HIS A 265 -7.60 -18.12 16.99
CA HIS A 265 -6.76 -18.42 15.83
C HIS A 265 -5.46 -17.62 15.79
N THR A 266 -5.37 -16.51 16.54
CA THR A 266 -4.18 -15.68 16.65
C THR A 266 -3.11 -16.31 17.55
N TYR A 267 -3.52 -17.11 18.54
CA TYR A 267 -2.63 -17.76 19.50
C TYR A 267 -2.07 -19.07 18.92
N ARG A 268 -0.99 -18.96 18.15
CA ARG A 268 -0.34 -20.10 17.48
C ARG A 268 1.18 -20.08 17.63
N GLY A 269 1.82 -21.21 17.34
CA GLY A 269 3.27 -21.36 17.44
C GLY A 269 3.77 -21.05 18.85
N ARG A 270 4.88 -20.29 18.94
CA ARG A 270 5.46 -19.89 20.23
C ARG A 270 4.50 -19.07 21.09
N GLN A 271 3.79 -18.11 20.48
CA GLN A 271 2.85 -17.25 21.20
C GLN A 271 1.67 -18.05 21.77
N GLY A 272 1.13 -18.99 21.01
CA GLY A 272 0.07 -19.87 21.50
C GLY A 272 0.52 -20.74 22.68
N ALA A 273 1.76 -21.23 22.64
CA ALA A 273 2.32 -22.01 23.75
C ALA A 273 2.55 -21.16 25.00
N ASP A 274 3.02 -19.93 24.84
CA ASP A 274 3.22 -18.93 25.90
C ASP A 274 1.89 -18.63 26.62
N VAL A 275 0.85 -18.34 25.84
CA VAL A 275 -0.52 -18.18 26.37
C VAL A 275 -1.00 -19.46 27.06
N GLY A 276 -0.73 -20.63 26.49
CA GLY A 276 -1.14 -21.90 27.08
C GLY A 276 -0.56 -22.15 28.46
N LEU A 277 0.71 -21.80 28.68
CA LEU A 277 1.36 -21.92 29.98
C LEU A 277 0.96 -20.79 30.94
N LEU A 278 0.68 -19.58 30.44
CA LEU A 278 0.09 -18.49 31.21
C LEU A 278 -1.28 -18.89 31.79
N VAL A 279 -2.17 -19.49 30.99
CA VAL A 279 -3.48 -19.96 31.47
C VAL A 279 -3.31 -20.99 32.58
N ARG A 280 -2.40 -21.97 32.39
CA ARG A 280 -2.10 -22.98 33.42
C ARG A 280 -1.57 -22.36 34.71
N ARG A 281 -0.74 -21.31 34.62
CA ARG A 281 -0.28 -20.54 35.79
C ARG A 281 -1.43 -19.92 36.55
N ILE A 282 -2.37 -19.28 35.87
CA ILE A 282 -3.57 -18.70 36.51
C ILE A 282 -4.37 -19.80 37.21
N ARG A 283 -4.73 -20.87 36.49
CA ARG A 283 -5.51 -22.00 37.02
C ARG A 283 -4.88 -22.71 38.22
N SER A 284 -3.54 -22.72 38.27
CA SER A 284 -2.79 -23.34 39.37
C SER A 284 -2.84 -22.55 40.67
N ARG A 285 -3.29 -21.28 40.63
CA ARG A 285 -3.35 -20.35 41.78
C ARG A 285 -4.76 -19.93 42.15
N THR A 286 -5.71 -19.98 41.22
CA THR A 286 -7.10 -19.59 41.48
C THR A 286 -7.76 -20.54 42.49
N GLN A 287 -8.51 -19.99 43.45
CA GLN A 287 -9.23 -20.78 44.46
C GLN A 287 -10.24 -21.75 43.83
N HIS A 288 -10.87 -21.31 42.75
CA HIS A 288 -11.80 -22.09 41.94
C HIS A 288 -11.22 -22.26 40.53
N GLN A 289 -11.55 -23.36 39.86
CA GLN A 289 -11.17 -23.51 38.45
C GLN A 289 -12.02 -22.57 37.60
N PRO A 290 -11.40 -21.65 36.84
CA PRO A 290 -12.14 -20.71 35.99
C PRO A 290 -12.74 -21.44 34.80
N VAL A 291 -13.90 -20.97 34.37
CA VAL A 291 -14.54 -21.37 33.11
C VAL A 291 -13.80 -20.69 31.97
N CYS A 292 -13.19 -21.48 31.10
CA CYS A 292 -12.45 -20.98 29.95
C CYS A 292 -13.37 -20.83 28.74
N ILE A 293 -13.41 -19.63 28.17
CA ILE A 293 -14.24 -19.34 26.99
C ILE A 293 -13.33 -18.89 25.86
N GLY A 294 -13.45 -19.56 24.71
CA GLY A 294 -12.73 -19.20 23.49
C GLY A 294 -13.68 -18.71 22.41
N THR A 295 -13.31 -17.69 21.64
CA THR A 295 -14.01 -17.44 20.37
C THR A 295 -13.06 -17.25 19.21
N SER A 296 -13.51 -17.58 18.00
CA SER A 296 -12.72 -17.38 16.80
C SER A 296 -13.58 -17.30 15.55
N ALA A 297 -13.16 -16.45 14.60
CA ALA A 297 -13.77 -16.40 13.27
C ALA A 297 -13.63 -17.72 12.49
N THR A 298 -12.43 -18.29 12.52
CA THR A 298 -12.04 -19.48 11.74
C THR A 298 -10.85 -20.17 12.43
N MET A 299 -10.99 -21.44 12.84
CA MET A 299 -9.86 -22.21 13.40
C MET A 299 -9.52 -23.46 12.60
N VAL A 300 -10.55 -24.15 12.09
CA VAL A 300 -10.39 -25.33 11.26
C VAL A 300 -11.45 -25.26 10.18
N SER A 301 -11.03 -25.33 8.92
CA SER A 301 -11.93 -25.53 7.79
C SER A 301 -11.30 -26.52 6.82
N GLY A 302 -12.12 -27.34 6.16
CA GLY A 302 -11.61 -28.37 5.25
C GLY A 302 -12.69 -29.37 4.82
N LYS A 303 -12.26 -30.37 4.04
CA LYS A 303 -13.15 -31.43 3.52
C LYS A 303 -13.65 -32.40 4.61
N GLU A 304 -12.97 -32.46 5.75
CA GLU A 304 -13.28 -33.30 6.93
C GLU A 304 -14.70 -33.08 7.50
N SER A 305 -15.28 -34.08 8.17
CA SER A 305 -16.62 -33.98 8.76
C SER A 305 -16.73 -32.89 9.83
N ILE A 306 -17.96 -32.41 10.11
CA ILE A 306 -18.17 -31.36 11.12
C ILE A 306 -17.69 -31.85 12.50
N GLU A 307 -17.93 -33.13 12.82
CA GLU A 307 -17.44 -33.74 14.06
C GLU A 307 -15.91 -33.83 14.13
N GLN A 308 -15.23 -34.14 13.02
CA GLN A 308 -13.76 -34.13 12.99
C GLN A 308 -13.20 -32.72 13.22
N GLN A 309 -13.81 -31.69 12.61
CA GLN A 309 -13.43 -30.30 12.83
C GLN A 309 -13.60 -29.90 14.30
N LYS A 310 -14.73 -30.27 14.92
CA LYS A 310 -14.96 -30.03 16.35
C LYS A 310 -13.93 -30.72 17.23
N ARG A 311 -13.53 -31.96 16.92
CA ARG A 311 -12.47 -32.67 17.66
C ARG A 311 -11.11 -31.96 17.55
N GLN A 312 -10.76 -31.45 16.37
CA GLN A 312 -9.52 -30.69 16.21
C GLN A 312 -9.54 -29.37 16.98
N ILE A 313 -10.68 -28.65 16.94
CA ILE A 313 -10.88 -27.42 17.72
C ILE A 313 -10.82 -27.70 19.22
N ALA A 314 -11.45 -28.79 19.69
CA ALA A 314 -11.40 -29.22 21.09
C ALA A 314 -9.97 -29.51 21.53
N LYS A 315 -9.16 -30.14 20.68
CA LYS A 315 -7.74 -30.37 20.95
C LYS A 315 -6.95 -29.06 21.08
N VAL A 316 -7.16 -28.11 20.18
CA VAL A 316 -6.52 -26.78 20.27
C VAL A 316 -6.93 -26.06 21.55
N ALA A 317 -8.22 -26.11 21.90
CA ALA A 317 -8.74 -25.55 23.14
C ALA A 317 -8.12 -26.20 24.37
N GLN A 318 -7.94 -27.52 24.36
CA GLN A 318 -7.25 -28.26 25.42
C GLN A 318 -5.78 -27.85 25.54
N ASP A 319 -5.06 -27.79 24.42
CA ASP A 319 -3.66 -27.37 24.40
C ASP A 319 -3.51 -25.95 24.98
N LEU A 320 -4.45 -25.04 24.68
CA LEU A 320 -4.42 -23.67 25.18
C LEU A 320 -4.90 -23.53 26.64
N PHE A 321 -6.04 -24.11 27.00
CA PHE A 321 -6.67 -23.87 28.31
C PHE A 321 -6.25 -24.84 29.41
N GLY A 322 -5.59 -25.95 29.07
CA GLY A 322 -5.13 -26.95 30.04
C GLY A 322 -6.26 -27.79 30.64
N GLU A 323 -7.39 -27.94 29.94
CA GLU A 323 -8.51 -28.79 30.34
C GLU A 323 -9.11 -29.53 29.14
N SER A 324 -9.80 -30.65 29.39
CA SER A 324 -10.46 -31.42 28.33
C SER A 324 -11.71 -30.72 27.80
N PHE A 325 -11.89 -30.71 26.48
CA PHE A 325 -13.09 -30.23 25.79
C PHE A 325 -13.78 -31.37 25.04
N ASP A 326 -15.08 -31.52 25.24
CA ASP A 326 -15.94 -32.38 24.42
C ASP A 326 -16.40 -31.67 23.15
N THR A 327 -16.80 -32.43 22.11
CA THR A 327 -17.36 -31.84 20.88
C THR A 327 -18.66 -31.06 21.12
N SER A 328 -19.38 -31.36 22.21
CA SER A 328 -20.57 -30.61 22.64
C SER A 328 -20.26 -29.20 23.17
N GLN A 329 -19.01 -28.96 23.61
CA GLN A 329 -18.52 -27.65 24.06
C GLN A 329 -18.00 -26.80 22.90
N ILE A 330 -17.96 -27.35 21.68
CA ILE A 330 -17.58 -26.64 20.47
C ILE A 330 -18.85 -26.21 19.72
N VAL A 331 -19.16 -24.93 19.85
CA VAL A 331 -20.36 -24.30 19.32
C VAL A 331 -20.04 -23.67 17.96
N ASN A 332 -20.51 -24.33 16.90
CA ASN A 332 -20.41 -23.80 15.54
C ASN A 332 -21.64 -22.95 15.23
N GLU A 333 -21.52 -22.04 14.26
CA GLU A 333 -22.68 -21.40 13.66
C GLU A 333 -23.61 -22.38 12.95
N VAL A 334 -24.90 -22.02 12.92
CA VAL A 334 -25.92 -22.74 12.15
C VAL A 334 -26.48 -21.78 11.11
N LEU A 335 -26.30 -22.12 9.83
CA LEU A 335 -26.81 -21.34 8.72
C LEU A 335 -28.26 -21.74 8.41
N THR A 336 -29.06 -20.76 8.00
CA THR A 336 -30.41 -20.95 7.51
C THR A 336 -30.56 -20.23 6.17
N LYS A 337 -31.59 -20.61 5.40
CA LYS A 337 -32.00 -19.83 4.23
C LYS A 337 -32.63 -18.52 4.68
N SER A 338 -32.33 -17.46 3.93
CA SER A 338 -32.85 -16.10 4.08
C SER A 338 -34.16 -15.92 3.31
N PHE A 339 -34.32 -16.70 2.24
CA PHE A 339 -35.52 -16.75 1.41
C PHE A 339 -36.39 -17.96 1.80
N ASN A 340 -37.60 -18.04 1.23
CA ASN A 340 -38.56 -19.08 1.60
C ASN A 340 -37.94 -20.48 1.55
N ASP A 341 -38.21 -21.30 2.57
CA ASP A 341 -37.69 -22.67 2.67
C ASP A 341 -38.46 -23.68 1.79
N SER A 342 -39.14 -23.17 0.76
CA SER A 342 -39.80 -23.95 -0.28
C SER A 342 -38.80 -24.86 -1.01
N ALA A 343 -39.31 -25.89 -1.68
CA ALA A 343 -38.49 -26.70 -2.59
C ALA A 343 -37.80 -25.80 -3.62
N VAL A 344 -36.64 -26.24 -4.12
CA VAL A 344 -35.95 -25.52 -5.20
C VAL A 344 -36.94 -25.38 -6.36
N PRO A 345 -37.19 -24.17 -6.89
CA PRO A 345 -38.21 -23.95 -7.90
C PRO A 345 -37.98 -24.81 -9.14
N GLU A 346 -39.07 -25.19 -9.80
CA GLU A 346 -38.98 -26.00 -11.01
C GLU A 346 -38.46 -25.19 -12.21
N HIS A 347 -37.97 -25.89 -13.24
CA HIS A 347 -37.44 -25.27 -14.46
C HIS A 347 -38.39 -24.21 -15.04
N SER A 348 -39.70 -24.51 -15.15
CA SER A 348 -40.71 -23.62 -15.72
C SER A 348 -40.86 -22.32 -14.92
N GLU A 349 -40.83 -22.41 -13.59
CA GLU A 349 -40.92 -21.26 -12.69
C GLU A 349 -39.67 -20.38 -12.77
N LEU A 350 -38.48 -20.99 -12.85
CA LEU A 350 -37.22 -20.28 -13.01
C LEU A 350 -37.15 -19.57 -14.37
N ALA A 351 -37.52 -20.24 -15.45
CA ALA A 351 -37.52 -19.63 -16.79
C ALA A 351 -38.50 -18.44 -16.87
N ALA A 352 -39.71 -18.58 -16.30
CA ALA A 352 -40.67 -17.48 -16.21
C ALA A 352 -40.15 -16.31 -15.37
N ALA A 353 -39.46 -16.59 -14.25
CA ALA A 353 -38.87 -15.57 -13.40
C ALA A 353 -37.73 -14.80 -14.08
N VAL A 354 -36.90 -15.47 -14.91
CA VAL A 354 -35.82 -14.82 -15.68
C VAL A 354 -36.37 -13.91 -16.79
N MET A 355 -37.50 -14.26 -17.39
CA MET A 355 -38.14 -13.42 -18.42
C MET A 355 -38.87 -12.20 -17.83
N ARG A 356 -39.13 -12.19 -16.52
CA ARG A 356 -39.81 -11.10 -15.83
C ARG A 356 -38.82 -10.00 -15.46
N GLU A 357 -39.18 -8.74 -15.69
CA GLU A 357 -38.37 -7.61 -15.22
C GLU A 357 -38.31 -7.57 -13.68
N VAL A 358 -37.11 -7.36 -13.15
CA VAL A 358 -36.86 -7.20 -11.72
C VAL A 358 -37.07 -5.74 -11.33
N ASP A 359 -37.98 -5.49 -10.38
CA ASP A 359 -38.20 -4.15 -9.82
C ASP A 359 -37.38 -3.96 -8.55
N LEU A 360 -36.41 -3.04 -8.62
CA LEU A 360 -35.47 -2.73 -7.53
C LEU A 360 -36.15 -2.11 -6.29
N VAL A 361 -37.36 -1.55 -6.44
CA VAL A 361 -38.06 -0.81 -5.38
C VAL A 361 -39.05 -1.70 -4.62
N GLU A 362 -39.35 -2.91 -5.11
CA GLU A 362 -40.29 -3.82 -4.45
C GLU A 362 -39.88 -4.21 -3.02
N SER A 363 -40.87 -4.70 -2.26
CA SER A 363 -40.75 -5.04 -0.83
C SER A 363 -39.92 -6.29 -0.58
N SER A 364 -39.35 -6.38 0.63
CA SER A 364 -38.57 -7.55 1.06
C SER A 364 -39.36 -8.86 1.02
N ASP A 365 -40.69 -8.83 1.19
CA ASP A 365 -41.50 -10.04 1.21
C ASP A 365 -41.66 -10.67 -0.17
N LYS A 366 -41.71 -9.85 -1.23
CA LYS A 366 -41.67 -10.36 -2.61
C LYS A 366 -40.31 -10.95 -2.96
N LEU A 367 -39.22 -10.32 -2.50
CA LEU A 367 -37.85 -10.85 -2.68
C LEU A 367 -37.70 -12.24 -2.04
N LYS A 368 -38.24 -12.44 -0.83
CA LYS A 368 -38.21 -13.74 -0.12
C LYS A 368 -38.88 -14.88 -0.88
N ALA A 369 -39.92 -14.56 -1.66
CA ALA A 369 -40.67 -15.54 -2.45
C ALA A 369 -40.18 -15.63 -3.91
N PHE A 370 -39.17 -14.85 -4.31
CA PHE A 370 -38.77 -14.77 -5.71
C PHE A 370 -38.01 -16.04 -6.16
N PRO A 371 -38.47 -16.76 -7.22
CA PRO A 371 -37.91 -18.08 -7.57
C PRO A 371 -36.39 -18.08 -7.78
N THR A 372 -35.85 -17.11 -8.51
CA THR A 372 -34.40 -17.06 -8.76
C THR A 372 -33.59 -16.68 -7.52
N ALA A 373 -34.18 -15.99 -6.53
CA ALA A 373 -33.53 -15.71 -5.25
C ALA A 373 -33.40 -17.00 -4.41
N ILE A 374 -34.48 -17.80 -4.35
CA ILE A 374 -34.52 -19.10 -3.68
C ILE A 374 -33.51 -20.07 -4.34
N TRP A 375 -33.46 -20.08 -5.68
CA TRP A 375 -32.48 -20.86 -6.44
C TRP A 375 -31.04 -20.43 -6.14
N LEU A 376 -30.76 -19.12 -6.20
CA LEU A 376 -29.43 -18.58 -5.95
C LEU A 376 -28.93 -18.97 -4.56
N GLU A 377 -29.77 -18.86 -3.53
CA GLU A 377 -29.40 -19.26 -2.19
C GLU A 377 -29.21 -20.78 -2.05
N SER A 378 -30.11 -21.57 -2.63
CA SER A 378 -30.17 -23.03 -2.43
C SER A 378 -29.17 -23.83 -3.28
N ARG A 379 -28.79 -23.33 -4.46
CA ARG A 379 -27.88 -24.01 -5.41
C ARG A 379 -26.49 -23.41 -5.43
N ILE A 380 -26.37 -22.09 -5.25
CA ILE A 380 -25.11 -21.38 -5.41
C ILE A 380 -24.51 -21.01 -4.05
N ALA A 381 -25.25 -20.36 -3.16
CA ALA A 381 -24.68 -19.85 -1.91
C ALA A 381 -24.45 -20.93 -0.84
N LEU A 382 -25.35 -21.91 -0.75
CA LEU A 382 -25.35 -22.96 0.26
C LEU A 382 -25.14 -24.34 -0.36
N THR A 383 -24.54 -25.23 0.44
CA THR A 383 -24.51 -26.66 0.17
C THR A 383 -24.79 -27.44 1.45
N ARG A 384 -25.24 -28.69 1.32
CA ARG A 384 -25.50 -29.56 2.48
C ARG A 384 -24.28 -30.42 2.76
N LYS A 385 -23.82 -30.38 4.00
CA LYS A 385 -22.81 -31.29 4.53
C LYS A 385 -23.44 -32.06 5.69
N GLU A 386 -23.63 -33.35 5.51
CA GLU A 386 -24.42 -34.19 6.41
C GLU A 386 -25.84 -33.64 6.56
N SER A 387 -26.26 -33.25 7.77
CA SER A 387 -27.57 -32.65 8.07
C SER A 387 -27.54 -31.12 8.15
N SER A 388 -26.37 -30.49 8.01
CA SER A 388 -26.18 -29.05 8.24
C SER A 388 -25.91 -28.28 6.94
N LEU A 389 -26.41 -27.05 6.87
CA LEU A 389 -26.12 -26.12 5.79
C LEU A 389 -24.74 -25.48 6.01
N VAL A 390 -23.89 -25.51 4.98
CA VAL A 390 -22.58 -24.87 4.98
C VAL A 390 -22.44 -23.96 3.75
N ARG A 391 -21.54 -22.97 3.82
CA ARG A 391 -21.25 -22.11 2.67
C ARG A 391 -20.67 -22.93 1.53
N ASN A 392 -21.12 -22.67 0.31
CA ASN A 392 -20.59 -23.30 -0.88
C ASN A 392 -19.25 -22.68 -1.30
N VAL A 393 -18.54 -23.34 -2.23
CA VAL A 393 -17.31 -22.81 -2.82
C VAL A 393 -17.67 -21.62 -3.73
N PRO A 394 -16.98 -20.46 -3.61
CA PRO A 394 -17.20 -19.31 -4.49
C PRO A 394 -16.96 -19.64 -5.97
N MET A 395 -17.84 -19.13 -6.83
CA MET A 395 -17.83 -19.34 -8.28
C MET A 395 -17.71 -18.00 -9.00
N THR A 396 -17.28 -18.00 -10.26
CA THR A 396 -17.31 -16.78 -11.07
C THR A 396 -18.73 -16.44 -11.49
N PHE A 397 -19.00 -15.18 -11.83
CA PHE A 397 -20.33 -14.75 -12.26
C PHE A 397 -20.80 -15.50 -13.53
N SER A 398 -19.90 -15.73 -14.48
CA SER A 398 -20.19 -16.48 -15.72
C SER A 398 -20.51 -17.95 -15.47
N GLU A 399 -19.93 -18.58 -14.45
CA GLU A 399 -20.29 -19.96 -14.04
C GLU A 399 -21.70 -20.02 -13.44
N ILE A 400 -22.08 -19.01 -12.65
CA ILE A 400 -23.42 -18.90 -12.05
C ILE A 400 -24.47 -18.64 -13.14
N ALA A 401 -24.21 -17.69 -14.05
CA ALA A 401 -25.09 -17.41 -15.18
C ALA A 401 -25.22 -18.63 -16.11
N GLY A 402 -24.13 -19.38 -16.31
CA GLY A 402 -24.15 -20.65 -17.05
C GLY A 402 -25.00 -21.72 -16.36
N SER A 403 -24.93 -21.83 -15.04
CA SER A 403 -25.76 -22.76 -14.25
C SER A 403 -27.25 -22.40 -14.37
N LEU A 404 -27.60 -21.11 -14.27
CA LEU A 404 -28.98 -20.65 -14.46
C LEU A 404 -29.47 -20.88 -15.90
N SER A 405 -28.63 -20.62 -16.90
CA SER A 405 -28.93 -20.87 -18.32
C SER A 405 -29.19 -22.36 -18.58
N ASN A 406 -28.36 -23.25 -18.03
CA ASN A 406 -28.56 -24.70 -18.16
C ASN A 406 -29.88 -25.18 -17.51
N GLU A 407 -30.23 -24.63 -16.34
CA GLU A 407 -31.45 -25.00 -15.62
C GLU A 407 -32.73 -24.37 -16.20
N THR A 408 -32.64 -23.24 -16.90
CA THR A 408 -33.81 -22.56 -17.51
C THR A 408 -33.93 -22.78 -19.02
N ARG A 409 -32.87 -23.28 -19.66
CA ARG A 409 -32.68 -23.37 -21.12
C ARG A 409 -32.79 -22.03 -21.85
N LEU A 410 -32.54 -20.93 -21.14
CA LEU A 410 -32.51 -19.58 -21.70
C LEU A 410 -31.08 -19.15 -22.06
N ASP A 411 -30.97 -18.10 -22.86
CA ASP A 411 -29.68 -17.54 -23.25
C ASP A 411 -28.86 -17.07 -22.03
N LYS A 412 -27.55 -17.34 -22.07
CA LYS A 412 -26.64 -17.03 -20.97
C LYS A 412 -26.54 -15.53 -20.69
N ALA A 413 -26.60 -14.67 -21.71
CA ALA A 413 -26.53 -13.22 -21.51
C ALA A 413 -27.81 -12.68 -20.87
N ALA A 414 -28.98 -13.22 -21.24
CA ALA A 414 -30.26 -12.90 -20.60
C ALA A 414 -30.25 -13.30 -19.10
N CYS A 415 -29.82 -14.52 -18.78
CA CYS A 415 -29.64 -14.97 -17.40
C CYS A 415 -28.64 -14.11 -16.61
N GLY A 416 -27.54 -13.70 -17.24
CA GLY A 416 -26.56 -12.81 -16.64
C GLY A 416 -27.17 -11.46 -16.26
N LYS A 417 -27.87 -10.81 -17.20
CA LYS A 417 -28.55 -9.53 -16.92
C LYS A 417 -29.54 -9.66 -15.76
N HIS A 418 -30.37 -10.71 -15.77
CA HIS A 418 -31.33 -10.99 -14.70
C HIS A 418 -30.66 -11.16 -13.33
N LEU A 419 -29.53 -11.88 -13.27
CA LEU A 419 -28.78 -12.07 -12.03
C LEU A 419 -28.19 -10.76 -11.50
N THR A 420 -27.69 -9.89 -12.38
CA THR A 420 -27.21 -8.55 -12.01
C THR A 420 -28.34 -7.72 -11.40
N ASP A 421 -29.51 -7.70 -12.04
CA ASP A 421 -30.67 -6.95 -11.56
C ASP A 421 -31.20 -7.52 -10.22
N LEU A 422 -31.23 -8.85 -10.07
CA LEU A 422 -31.59 -9.52 -8.82
C LEU A 422 -30.64 -9.17 -7.67
N MET A 423 -29.33 -9.17 -7.92
CA MET A 423 -28.33 -8.85 -6.88
C MET A 423 -28.34 -7.36 -6.51
N GLN A 424 -28.68 -6.49 -7.44
CA GLN A 424 -28.94 -5.08 -7.14
C GLN A 424 -30.19 -4.93 -6.28
N TRP A 425 -31.26 -5.68 -6.56
CA TRP A 425 -32.46 -5.68 -5.72
C TRP A 425 -32.16 -6.16 -4.30
N ILE A 426 -31.39 -7.25 -4.15
CA ILE A 426 -30.91 -7.74 -2.85
C ILE A 426 -30.13 -6.65 -2.10
N SER A 427 -29.21 -5.97 -2.78
CA SER A 427 -28.40 -4.89 -2.20
C SER A 427 -29.26 -3.71 -1.77
N ALA A 428 -30.23 -3.29 -2.59
CA ALA A 428 -31.14 -2.20 -2.30
C ALA A 428 -32.07 -2.52 -1.11
N VAL A 429 -32.52 -3.77 -0.96
CA VAL A 429 -33.31 -4.20 0.20
C VAL A 429 -32.48 -4.21 1.48
N ASN A 430 -31.22 -4.67 1.43
CA ASN A 430 -30.32 -4.63 2.57
C ASN A 430 -29.96 -3.20 2.98
N GLU A 431 -29.77 -2.31 2.01
CA GLU A 431 -29.49 -0.89 2.27
C GLU A 431 -30.70 -0.18 2.90
N ARG A 432 -31.93 -0.45 2.43
CA ARG A 432 -33.16 0.04 3.07
C ARG A 432 -33.34 -0.50 4.49
N ASN A 433 -32.76 -1.66 4.78
CA ASN A 433 -32.77 -2.31 6.08
C ASN A 433 -31.44 -2.17 6.84
N ARG A 434 -30.61 -1.15 6.54
CA ARG A 434 -29.25 -1.01 7.10
C ARG A 434 -29.19 -1.02 8.63
N ASP A 435 -30.24 -0.53 9.28
CA ASP A 435 -30.35 -0.50 10.76
C ASP A 435 -30.90 -1.79 11.36
N SER A 436 -31.28 -2.77 10.53
CA SER A 436 -31.64 -4.12 10.93
C SER A 436 -30.39 -4.99 11.01
N ARG A 437 -30.30 -5.86 12.02
CA ARG A 437 -29.25 -6.89 12.08
C ARG A 437 -29.44 -8.03 11.08
N TYR A 438 -30.64 -8.14 10.50
CA TYR A 438 -30.96 -9.19 9.54
C TYR A 438 -30.72 -8.70 8.12
N THR A 439 -29.92 -9.45 7.36
CA THR A 439 -29.56 -9.13 5.97
C THR A 439 -29.91 -10.30 5.06
N TYR A 440 -30.38 -10.00 3.86
CA TYR A 440 -30.76 -10.98 2.85
C TYR A 440 -29.55 -11.23 1.95
N LEU A 441 -28.96 -12.42 2.07
CA LEU A 441 -27.88 -12.93 1.21
C LEU A 441 -26.86 -11.89 0.66
N PRO A 442 -26.19 -11.10 1.51
CA PRO A 442 -25.14 -10.18 1.06
C PRO A 442 -24.00 -10.92 0.34
N PHE A 443 -23.32 -10.24 -0.57
CA PHE A 443 -22.27 -10.84 -1.40
C PHE A 443 -21.00 -10.00 -1.50
N LYS A 444 -19.90 -10.67 -1.85
CA LYS A 444 -18.56 -10.09 -2.05
C LYS A 444 -18.01 -10.50 -3.40
N LEU A 445 -17.42 -9.55 -4.11
CA LEU A 445 -16.65 -9.79 -5.32
C LEU A 445 -15.16 -9.80 -4.99
N HIS A 446 -14.53 -10.95 -5.17
CA HIS A 446 -13.11 -11.16 -4.94
C HIS A 446 -12.36 -11.05 -6.28
N GLN A 447 -11.87 -9.86 -6.57
CA GLN A 447 -11.09 -9.57 -7.77
C GLN A 447 -9.61 -9.82 -7.51
N PHE A 448 -8.99 -10.68 -8.31
CA PHE A 448 -7.55 -10.88 -8.34
C PHE A 448 -7.00 -10.28 -9.63
N PHE A 449 -5.86 -9.60 -9.54
CA PHE A 449 -5.18 -9.07 -10.73
C PHE A 449 -3.67 -9.28 -10.60
N ALA A 450 -3.04 -9.66 -11.71
CA ALA A 450 -1.63 -9.98 -11.77
C ALA A 450 -0.81 -8.77 -12.24
N GLN A 451 0.40 -8.65 -11.71
CA GLN A 451 1.43 -7.80 -12.26
C GLN A 451 1.70 -8.17 -13.72
N THR A 452 1.86 -7.17 -14.60
CA THR A 452 2.33 -7.45 -15.95
C THR A 452 3.77 -7.95 -15.94
N GLY A 453 4.06 -8.94 -16.78
CA GLY A 453 5.38 -9.55 -16.92
C GLY A 453 6.09 -9.14 -18.20
N SER A 454 7.06 -9.96 -18.60
CA SER A 454 7.61 -9.95 -19.96
C SER A 454 6.73 -10.84 -20.86
N VAL A 455 6.76 -10.60 -22.17
CA VAL A 455 6.36 -11.64 -23.14
C VAL A 455 7.56 -12.57 -23.27
N TYR A 456 7.33 -13.88 -23.25
CA TYR A 456 8.36 -14.87 -23.49
C TYR A 456 8.17 -15.48 -24.87
N THR A 457 9.27 -15.61 -25.62
CA THR A 457 9.27 -16.14 -26.98
C THR A 457 10.36 -17.17 -27.20
N SER A 458 10.08 -18.24 -27.94
CA SER A 458 11.17 -19.09 -28.45
C SER A 458 11.97 -18.35 -29.53
N LEU A 459 13.22 -18.80 -29.74
CA LEU A 459 14.01 -18.36 -30.88
C LEU A 459 13.48 -19.08 -32.13
N GLY A 460 13.08 -18.33 -33.16
CA GLY A 460 12.48 -18.87 -34.39
C GLY A 460 11.48 -17.90 -35.02
N SER A 461 10.88 -18.30 -36.14
CA SER A 461 9.85 -17.53 -36.86
C SER A 461 8.76 -18.45 -37.43
N GLY A 462 7.58 -17.89 -37.70
CA GLY A 462 6.45 -18.64 -38.26
C GLY A 462 5.62 -19.40 -37.22
N PRO A 463 4.74 -20.33 -37.65
CA PRO A 463 3.72 -20.94 -36.79
C PRO A 463 4.27 -21.80 -35.64
N GLU A 464 5.54 -22.20 -35.68
CA GLU A 464 6.21 -22.96 -34.62
C GLU A 464 6.77 -22.06 -33.50
N ARG A 465 6.77 -20.73 -33.67
CA ARG A 465 7.22 -19.76 -32.67
C ARG A 465 6.29 -19.79 -31.46
N ILE A 466 6.85 -20.13 -30.30
CA ILE A 466 6.12 -20.17 -29.04
C ILE A 466 6.06 -18.76 -28.48
N LEU A 467 4.85 -18.21 -28.31
CA LEU A 467 4.60 -16.94 -27.62
C LEU A 467 3.81 -17.20 -26.33
N THR A 468 4.24 -16.63 -25.21
CA THR A 468 3.55 -16.82 -23.92
C THR A 468 3.76 -15.66 -22.96
N LEU A 469 2.76 -15.39 -22.11
CA LEU A 469 2.89 -14.46 -20.98
C LEU A 469 3.26 -15.18 -19.67
N GLU A 470 3.29 -16.51 -19.70
CA GLU A 470 3.65 -17.29 -18.54
C GLU A 470 5.17 -17.31 -18.35
N PRO A 471 5.67 -16.93 -17.17
CA PRO A 471 7.11 -16.93 -16.91
C PRO A 471 7.65 -18.36 -16.82
N GLY A 472 8.83 -18.57 -17.39
CA GLY A 472 9.54 -19.85 -17.39
C GLY A 472 10.85 -19.76 -18.18
N VAL A 473 11.65 -20.84 -18.11
CA VAL A 473 12.89 -20.98 -18.89
C VAL A 473 12.67 -21.85 -20.13
N PHE A 474 11.79 -22.84 -20.02
CA PHE A 474 11.46 -23.78 -21.09
C PHE A 474 9.93 -23.99 -21.18
N LYS A 475 9.45 -24.38 -22.36
CA LYS A 475 8.06 -24.81 -22.60
C LYS A 475 8.06 -26.12 -23.41
N GLY A 476 7.28 -27.12 -22.98
CA GLY A 476 7.25 -28.48 -23.56
C GLY A 476 7.37 -29.60 -22.52
N HIS A 477 7.13 -30.86 -22.92
CA HIS A 477 7.37 -32.06 -22.10
C HIS A 477 8.88 -32.41 -22.05
N ASP A 478 9.33 -33.23 -21.08
CA ASP A 478 10.76 -33.47 -20.81
C ASP A 478 11.64 -33.86 -22.01
N SER A 479 11.07 -34.44 -23.08
CA SER A 479 11.77 -34.80 -24.32
C SER A 479 11.77 -33.72 -25.42
N ASP A 480 11.02 -32.63 -25.29
CA ASP A 480 10.82 -31.57 -26.31
C ASP A 480 10.81 -30.15 -25.68
N LYS A 481 11.66 -29.93 -24.67
CA LYS A 481 11.75 -28.64 -23.97
C LYS A 481 12.42 -27.58 -24.85
N LYS A 482 11.63 -26.66 -25.40
CA LYS A 482 12.16 -25.49 -26.11
C LYS A 482 12.42 -24.33 -25.15
N PRO A 483 13.58 -23.66 -25.20
CA PRO A 483 13.85 -22.48 -24.37
C PRO A 483 12.97 -21.31 -24.78
N ILE A 484 12.51 -20.55 -23.79
CA ILE A 484 11.74 -19.33 -23.99
C ILE A 484 12.47 -18.14 -23.37
N PHE A 485 12.53 -17.05 -24.11
CA PHE A 485 13.33 -15.88 -23.78
C PHE A 485 12.43 -14.68 -23.49
N PRO A 486 12.67 -13.91 -22.43
CA PRO A 486 11.87 -12.75 -22.12
C PRO A 486 12.20 -11.59 -23.07
N ASN A 487 11.16 -10.95 -23.59
CA ASN A 487 11.25 -9.80 -24.48
C ASN A 487 11.03 -8.50 -23.72
N VAL A 488 11.81 -7.51 -24.14
CA VAL A 488 11.59 -6.10 -23.82
C VAL A 488 11.46 -5.30 -25.11
N PHE A 489 10.75 -4.20 -25.08
CA PHE A 489 10.42 -3.42 -26.26
C PHE A 489 11.12 -2.06 -26.21
N SER A 490 11.61 -1.58 -27.35
CA SER A 490 12.09 -0.20 -27.45
C SER A 490 10.96 0.76 -27.13
N ARG A 491 11.19 1.68 -26.18
CA ARG A 491 10.23 2.76 -25.89
C ARG A 491 10.07 3.76 -27.03
N ALA A 492 10.93 3.68 -28.05
CA ALA A 492 10.91 4.57 -29.20
C ALA A 492 10.17 3.95 -30.39
N SER A 493 10.52 2.71 -30.76
CA SER A 493 10.02 2.04 -31.96
C SER A 493 9.04 0.90 -31.69
N GLY A 494 8.93 0.42 -30.44
CA GLY A 494 8.13 -0.76 -30.10
C GLY A 494 8.75 -2.11 -30.51
N TYR A 495 9.93 -2.11 -31.13
CA TYR A 495 10.63 -3.33 -31.55
C TYR A 495 11.04 -4.20 -30.37
N ALA A 496 10.95 -5.53 -30.54
CA ALA A 496 11.31 -6.51 -29.53
C ALA A 496 12.83 -6.77 -29.46
N PHE A 497 13.36 -6.74 -28.25
CA PHE A 497 14.72 -7.10 -27.85
C PHE A 497 14.62 -8.33 -26.94
N ILE A 498 15.11 -9.46 -27.41
CA ILE A 498 15.03 -10.76 -26.73
C ILE A 498 16.21 -10.87 -25.75
N CYS A 499 15.95 -10.94 -24.44
CA CYS A 499 17.00 -10.93 -23.42
C CYS A 499 17.70 -12.30 -23.31
N CYS A 500 19.02 -12.32 -23.42
CA CYS A 500 19.82 -13.54 -23.30
C CYS A 500 21.20 -13.30 -22.69
N TYR A 501 21.82 -14.38 -22.22
CA TYR A 501 23.27 -14.51 -22.09
C TYR A 501 23.84 -15.22 -23.31
N LYS A 502 24.97 -14.73 -23.83
CA LYS A 502 25.75 -15.38 -24.88
C LYS A 502 26.93 -16.11 -24.23
N GLY A 503 26.91 -17.44 -24.28
CA GLY A 503 28.01 -18.27 -23.78
C GLY A 503 29.17 -18.28 -24.77
N ILE A 504 30.32 -17.73 -24.36
CA ILE A 504 31.51 -17.60 -25.23
C ILE A 504 32.09 -18.98 -25.55
N SER A 505 32.15 -19.87 -24.56
CA SER A 505 32.72 -21.22 -24.68
C SER A 505 31.70 -22.30 -25.05
N SER A 506 30.42 -22.12 -24.72
CA SER A 506 29.37 -23.11 -24.95
C SER A 506 28.71 -23.02 -26.32
N GLY A 507 28.82 -21.88 -27.02
CA GLY A 507 28.13 -21.67 -28.30
C GLY A 507 26.60 -21.60 -28.18
N THR A 508 26.09 -21.29 -26.98
CA THR A 508 24.65 -21.27 -26.69
C THR A 508 24.16 -19.92 -26.17
N LEU A 509 22.91 -19.60 -26.50
CA LEU A 509 22.11 -18.49 -25.99
C LEU A 509 21.24 -19.01 -24.86
N ILE A 510 21.33 -18.38 -23.69
CA ILE A 510 20.60 -18.78 -22.49
C ILE A 510 19.63 -17.66 -22.09
N PRO A 511 18.36 -17.94 -21.77
CA PRO A 511 17.40 -16.92 -21.34
C PRO A 511 17.90 -16.10 -20.15
N ARG A 512 17.69 -14.78 -20.18
CA ARG A 512 18.08 -13.85 -19.12
C ARG A 512 16.93 -12.92 -18.78
N GLU A 513 16.60 -12.78 -17.50
CA GLU A 513 15.63 -11.76 -17.08
C GLU A 513 16.20 -10.33 -17.21
N PHE A 514 15.37 -9.35 -17.58
CA PHE A 514 15.82 -8.00 -17.93
C PHE A 514 16.64 -7.31 -16.82
N ASN A 515 16.24 -7.51 -15.55
CA ASN A 515 16.84 -6.89 -14.37
C ASN A 515 17.67 -7.88 -13.52
N SER A 516 18.17 -8.99 -14.07
CA SER A 516 19.01 -9.91 -13.28
C SER A 516 20.29 -9.20 -12.81
N THR A 517 20.57 -9.27 -11.51
CA THR A 517 21.80 -8.80 -10.87
C THR A 517 22.87 -9.90 -10.78
N ASP A 518 22.67 -11.03 -11.47
CA ASP A 518 23.62 -12.15 -11.42
C ASP A 518 25.00 -11.69 -11.90
N ASP A 519 26.01 -11.95 -11.07
CA ASP A 519 27.39 -11.52 -11.26
C ASP A 519 27.91 -11.90 -12.66
N GLU A 520 28.56 -10.94 -13.34
CA GLU A 520 29.22 -11.13 -14.63
C GLU A 520 30.25 -12.26 -14.51
N SER A 521 29.89 -13.47 -14.97
CA SER A 521 30.88 -14.53 -15.13
C SER A 521 31.65 -14.29 -16.44
N PRO A 522 32.98 -14.45 -16.47
CA PRO A 522 33.80 -14.16 -17.65
C PRO A 522 33.48 -15.06 -18.87
N THR A 523 32.62 -16.07 -18.72
CA THR A 523 32.21 -17.00 -19.77
C THR A 523 30.86 -16.65 -20.41
N MET A 524 30.09 -15.71 -19.84
CA MET A 524 28.70 -15.40 -20.25
C MET A 524 28.49 -13.90 -20.41
N LEU A 525 28.21 -13.46 -21.64
CA LEU A 525 27.98 -12.04 -21.95
C LEU A 525 26.48 -11.71 -21.92
N PRO A 526 26.01 -10.81 -21.04
CA PRO A 526 24.62 -10.37 -21.06
C PRO A 526 24.32 -9.51 -22.28
N GLY A 527 23.19 -9.72 -22.93
CA GLY A 527 22.80 -8.96 -24.11
C GLY A 527 21.36 -9.15 -24.54
N TYR A 528 21.12 -8.79 -25.80
CA TYR A 528 19.85 -8.84 -26.49
C TYR A 528 20.04 -9.44 -27.88
N ILE A 529 19.08 -10.26 -28.32
CA ILE A 529 18.91 -10.66 -29.72
C ILE A 529 17.78 -9.83 -30.32
N ILE A 530 18.05 -9.24 -31.49
CA ILE A 530 17.06 -8.55 -32.31
C ILE A 530 16.85 -9.40 -33.56
N ALA A 531 15.68 -10.02 -33.67
CA ALA A 531 15.36 -10.88 -34.80
C ALA A 531 15.13 -10.06 -36.09
N GLY A 532 15.51 -10.61 -37.25
CA GLY A 532 15.31 -9.97 -38.56
C GLY A 532 16.61 -9.48 -39.22
N ALA A 533 16.73 -9.70 -40.53
CA ALA A 533 17.94 -9.39 -41.30
C ALA A 533 18.09 -7.88 -41.60
N ASP A 534 16.98 -7.16 -41.76
CA ASP A 534 16.96 -5.80 -42.34
C ASP A 534 17.06 -4.67 -41.30
N VAL A 535 17.14 -5.02 -40.00
CA VAL A 535 17.16 -4.05 -38.90
C VAL A 535 18.43 -3.17 -38.92
N TRP A 536 19.54 -3.73 -39.38
CA TRP A 536 20.84 -3.08 -39.37
C TRP A 536 21.61 -3.40 -40.65
N ASN A 537 22.01 -2.36 -41.40
CA ASN A 537 22.95 -2.49 -42.50
C ASN A 537 24.30 -1.90 -42.09
N PRO A 538 25.36 -2.70 -41.93
CA PRO A 538 26.69 -2.20 -41.60
C PRO A 538 27.18 -1.13 -42.59
N ALA A 539 26.92 -1.28 -43.89
CA ALA A 539 27.45 -0.40 -44.92
C ALA A 539 26.95 1.05 -44.80
N ASP A 540 25.65 1.23 -44.53
CA ASP A 540 25.03 2.57 -44.44
C ASP A 540 25.17 3.20 -43.06
N ALA A 541 25.45 2.38 -42.03
CA ALA A 541 25.30 2.79 -40.65
C ALA A 541 26.63 3.10 -39.93
N TYR A 542 27.77 2.72 -40.50
CA TYR A 542 29.08 3.14 -39.97
C TYR A 542 29.24 4.67 -39.98
N ASP A 543 28.71 5.35 -41.00
CA ASP A 543 28.70 6.82 -41.09
C ASP A 543 27.78 7.48 -40.04
N LEU A 544 26.84 6.73 -39.48
CA LEU A 544 25.83 7.21 -38.52
C LEU A 544 26.25 7.00 -37.06
N LEU A 545 27.26 6.16 -36.80
CA LEU A 545 27.78 5.92 -35.45
C LEU A 545 28.71 7.06 -35.00
N PRO A 546 28.83 7.34 -33.69
CA PRO A 546 29.70 8.41 -33.22
C PRO A 546 31.16 8.15 -33.58
N GLU A 547 31.86 9.12 -34.17
CA GLU A 547 33.31 9.04 -34.49
C GLU A 547 34.15 8.46 -33.35
N SER A 548 33.79 8.80 -32.10
CA SER A 548 34.46 8.30 -30.88
C SER A 548 34.41 6.78 -30.67
N TRP A 549 33.60 6.06 -31.46
CA TRP A 549 33.49 4.61 -31.43
C TRP A 549 34.49 3.93 -32.35
N PHE A 550 35.20 4.70 -33.18
CA PHE A 550 36.14 4.19 -34.16
C PHE A 550 37.59 4.53 -33.79
N ASN A 551 38.50 3.62 -34.14
CA ASN A 551 39.94 3.83 -34.19
C ASN A 551 40.36 3.89 -35.65
N VAL A 552 41.08 4.94 -36.03
CA VAL A 552 41.69 5.07 -37.35
C VAL A 552 43.14 4.60 -37.24
N ASN A 553 43.54 3.59 -38.00
CA ASN A 553 44.93 3.14 -38.02
C ASN A 553 45.81 4.12 -38.85
N LYS A 554 47.14 3.96 -38.79
CA LYS A 554 48.08 4.83 -39.54
C LYS A 554 47.94 4.72 -41.07
N ALA A 555 47.23 3.71 -41.58
CA ALA A 555 46.95 3.51 -43.01
C ALA A 555 45.59 4.10 -43.43
N GLY A 556 44.84 4.72 -42.51
CA GLY A 556 43.54 5.32 -42.79
C GLY A 556 42.35 4.35 -42.71
N GLU A 557 42.56 3.08 -42.34
CA GLU A 557 41.45 2.13 -42.15
C GLU A 557 40.74 2.38 -40.81
N VAL A 558 39.42 2.43 -40.88
CA VAL A 558 38.54 2.71 -39.74
C VAL A 558 38.07 1.38 -39.15
N SER A 559 38.31 1.18 -37.85
CA SER A 559 37.90 -0.02 -37.10
C SER A 559 37.11 0.37 -35.86
N ILE A 560 36.18 -0.47 -35.37
CA ILE A 560 35.49 -0.20 -34.10
C ILE A 560 36.47 -0.37 -32.93
N ALA A 561 36.47 0.58 -32.00
CA ALA A 561 37.29 0.49 -30.80
C ALA A 561 36.84 -0.71 -29.94
N LYS A 562 37.80 -1.50 -29.45
CA LYS A 562 37.57 -2.74 -28.67
C LYS A 562 36.53 -2.61 -27.54
N LYS A 563 36.45 -1.45 -26.88
CA LYS A 563 35.47 -1.17 -25.81
C LYS A 563 33.99 -1.10 -26.26
N TYR A 564 33.73 -0.88 -27.55
CA TYR A 564 32.38 -0.77 -28.12
C TYR A 564 32.04 -1.93 -29.07
N GLU A 565 32.96 -2.87 -29.24
CA GLU A 565 32.80 -4.01 -30.15
C GLU A 565 31.56 -4.84 -29.80
N ASP A 566 31.28 -5.03 -28.52
CA ASP A 566 30.07 -5.73 -28.02
C ASP A 566 28.82 -4.84 -27.97
N ARG A 567 28.95 -3.54 -28.25
CA ARG A 567 27.86 -2.55 -28.19
C ARG A 567 27.25 -2.26 -29.56
N VAL A 568 27.81 -2.82 -30.62
CA VAL A 568 27.33 -2.69 -32.00
C VAL A 568 26.61 -3.99 -32.40
N PRO A 569 25.51 -3.93 -33.19
CA PRO A 569 24.85 -5.13 -33.70
C PRO A 569 25.83 -6.07 -34.42
N ARG A 570 25.94 -7.32 -33.95
CA ARG A 570 26.70 -8.38 -34.63
C ARG A 570 25.75 -9.46 -35.14
N ARG A 571 25.86 -9.81 -36.41
CA ARG A 571 25.01 -10.83 -37.02
C ARG A 571 25.32 -12.21 -36.42
N LEU A 572 24.27 -12.92 -36.02
CA LEU A 572 24.31 -14.31 -35.56
C LEU A 572 23.27 -15.14 -36.30
N TRP A 573 23.57 -16.43 -36.44
CA TRP A 573 22.63 -17.45 -36.84
C TRP A 573 22.36 -18.36 -35.65
N PHE A 574 21.12 -18.76 -35.43
CA PHE A 574 20.72 -19.56 -34.28
C PHE A 574 19.58 -20.54 -34.61
N ASP A 575 19.39 -21.53 -33.75
CA ASP A 575 18.28 -22.49 -33.82
C ASP A 575 17.31 -22.30 -32.63
N GLU A 576 16.24 -23.11 -32.61
CA GLU A 576 15.22 -23.05 -31.55
C GLU A 576 15.71 -23.55 -30.20
N SER A 577 16.77 -24.36 -30.19
CA SER A 577 17.42 -24.87 -28.97
C SER A 577 18.34 -23.85 -28.31
N GLY A 578 18.59 -22.72 -28.99
CA GLY A 578 19.49 -21.66 -28.54
C GLY A 578 20.95 -21.88 -28.93
N ASN A 579 21.29 -22.86 -29.76
CA ASN A 579 22.64 -22.93 -30.32
C ASN A 579 22.84 -21.77 -31.29
N PHE A 580 24.04 -21.18 -31.33
CA PHE A 580 24.35 -20.09 -32.25
C PHE A 580 25.66 -20.30 -33.01
N SER A 581 25.77 -19.67 -34.17
CA SER A 581 26.95 -19.65 -35.04
C SER A 581 27.14 -18.24 -35.59
N THR A 582 28.40 -17.85 -35.83
CA THR A 582 28.75 -16.62 -36.56
C THR A 582 28.74 -16.81 -38.08
N ASN A 583 28.58 -18.06 -38.54
CA ASN A 583 28.47 -18.42 -39.95
C ASN A 583 27.02 -18.80 -40.28
N PRO A 584 26.59 -18.71 -41.54
CA PRO A 584 25.23 -19.04 -41.98
C PRO A 584 24.97 -20.56 -42.02
N THR A 585 25.08 -21.21 -40.86
CA THR A 585 24.95 -22.67 -40.69
C THR A 585 23.66 -23.07 -39.97
N LEU A 586 22.93 -22.11 -39.40
CA LEU A 586 21.70 -22.32 -38.62
C LEU A 586 20.52 -21.57 -39.25
N PRO A 587 19.28 -22.04 -39.03
CA PRO A 587 18.12 -21.64 -39.84
C PRO A 587 17.65 -20.20 -39.63
N TYR A 588 17.79 -19.66 -38.41
CA TYR A 588 17.32 -18.31 -38.09
C TYR A 588 18.49 -17.33 -38.00
N THR A 589 18.23 -16.05 -38.30
CA THR A 589 19.24 -14.99 -38.25
C THR A 589 18.73 -13.77 -37.47
N GLY A 590 19.64 -13.08 -36.81
CA GLY A 590 19.37 -11.84 -36.11
C GLY A 590 20.65 -11.16 -35.66
N TRP A 591 20.51 -10.15 -34.82
CA TRP A 591 21.60 -9.30 -34.36
C TRP A 591 21.76 -9.38 -32.85
N PHE A 592 22.97 -9.68 -32.39
CA PHE A 592 23.32 -9.65 -30.96
C PHE A 592 23.93 -8.30 -30.57
N MET A 593 23.50 -7.79 -29.41
CA MET A 593 24.07 -6.60 -28.77
C MET A 593 24.25 -6.82 -27.27
N GLY A 594 25.40 -6.47 -26.71
CA GLY A 594 25.68 -6.59 -25.27
C GLY A 594 25.00 -5.51 -24.44
N ALA A 595 24.51 -5.87 -23.25
CA ALA A 595 23.90 -4.97 -22.27
C ALA A 595 24.96 -4.27 -21.38
N PRO A 596 24.84 -2.98 -21.04
CA PRO A 596 23.73 -2.06 -21.31
C PRO A 596 23.66 -1.55 -22.77
N LEU A 597 22.45 -1.19 -23.21
CA LEU A 597 22.16 -0.66 -24.54
C LEU A 597 22.62 0.81 -24.67
N LEU A 598 23.63 1.08 -25.51
CA LEU A 598 24.09 2.45 -25.80
C LEU A 598 23.50 3.03 -27.09
N PHE A 599 22.96 2.17 -27.93
CA PHE A 599 22.45 2.49 -29.25
C PHE A 599 21.28 1.56 -29.59
N ASP A 600 20.17 2.12 -30.07
CA ASP A 600 19.03 1.38 -30.59
C ASP A 600 19.03 1.42 -32.12
N PRO A 601 19.35 0.31 -32.82
CA PRO A 601 19.36 0.27 -34.29
C PRO A 601 17.95 0.37 -34.90
N THR A 602 16.92 0.00 -34.15
CA THR A 602 15.53 -0.03 -34.64
C THR A 602 14.99 1.38 -34.75
N SER A 603 15.19 2.21 -33.72
CA SER A 603 14.75 3.60 -33.69
C SER A 603 15.83 4.60 -34.11
N GLY A 604 17.09 4.18 -34.22
CA GLY A 604 18.24 5.05 -34.46
C GLY A 604 18.64 5.95 -33.28
N ARG A 605 18.20 5.64 -32.05
CA ARG A 605 18.46 6.47 -30.85
C ARG A 605 19.79 6.14 -30.17
N PHE A 606 20.47 7.18 -29.69
CA PHE A 606 21.67 7.05 -28.87
C PHE A 606 21.40 7.35 -27.40
N PHE A 607 22.06 6.61 -26.51
CA PHE A 607 21.94 6.77 -25.07
C PHE A 607 23.29 7.08 -24.42
N ASP A 608 23.24 7.87 -23.34
CA ASP A 608 24.40 8.05 -22.47
C ASP A 608 24.61 6.79 -21.61
N ALA A 609 25.86 6.44 -21.34
CA ALA A 609 26.24 5.29 -20.52
C ALA A 609 25.65 5.34 -19.10
N GLN A 610 25.38 6.54 -18.56
CA GLN A 610 24.76 6.70 -17.23
C GLN A 610 23.24 6.52 -17.24
N THR A 611 22.61 6.34 -18.40
CA THR A 611 21.15 6.18 -18.51
C THR A 611 20.76 4.76 -18.14
N SER A 612 19.82 4.61 -17.20
CA SER A 612 19.23 3.31 -16.82
C SER A 612 18.58 2.59 -18.01
N GLU A 613 18.72 1.27 -18.08
CA GLU A 613 18.11 0.43 -19.13
C GLU A 613 16.57 0.55 -19.17
N GLY A 614 15.90 0.68 -18.01
CA GLY A 614 14.43 0.80 -17.95
C GLY A 614 13.87 2.09 -18.56
N THR A 615 14.72 3.10 -18.78
CA THR A 615 14.37 4.32 -19.52
C THR A 615 14.43 4.12 -21.03
N LYS A 616 15.13 3.08 -21.50
CA LYS A 616 15.37 2.79 -22.92
C LYS A 616 14.41 1.71 -23.43
N LEU A 617 14.28 0.64 -22.65
CA LEU A 617 13.51 -0.56 -22.95
C LEU A 617 12.40 -0.73 -21.92
N THR A 618 11.26 -1.31 -22.32
CA THR A 618 10.11 -1.57 -21.45
C THR A 618 9.65 -3.02 -21.53
N ARG A 619 9.14 -3.56 -20.43
CA ARG A 619 8.33 -4.78 -20.44
C ARG A 619 6.87 -4.42 -20.78
N LEU A 620 5.96 -5.40 -20.82
CA LEU A 620 4.53 -5.14 -21.01
C LEU A 620 3.96 -4.21 -19.95
N GLY A 621 4.55 -4.18 -18.77
CA GLY A 621 4.37 -3.06 -17.88
C GLY A 621 5.61 -2.77 -17.07
N SER A 622 5.65 -1.53 -16.62
CA SER A 622 6.77 -0.94 -15.90
C SER A 622 6.39 -0.64 -14.45
N GLU A 623 5.19 -1.06 -14.04
CA GLU A 623 4.66 -0.85 -12.71
C GLU A 623 5.27 -1.81 -11.69
N GLY A 624 5.83 -1.21 -10.63
CA GLY A 624 6.10 -1.92 -9.39
C GLY A 624 4.84 -2.01 -8.53
N ARG A 625 4.91 -2.82 -7.46
CA ARG A 625 3.80 -3.00 -6.50
C ARG A 625 3.24 -1.67 -5.99
N SER A 626 4.11 -0.69 -5.72
CA SER A 626 3.70 0.61 -5.18
C SER A 626 2.93 1.46 -6.19
N THR A 627 3.34 1.46 -7.45
CA THR A 627 2.63 2.14 -8.54
C THR A 627 1.27 1.49 -8.78
N SER A 628 1.21 0.15 -8.90
CA SER A 628 -0.06 -0.57 -9.06
C SER A 628 -1.04 -0.28 -7.94
N THR A 629 -0.55 -0.30 -6.68
CA THR A 629 -1.37 0.02 -5.50
C THR A 629 -1.87 1.46 -5.54
N THR A 630 -1.03 2.43 -5.93
CA THR A 630 -1.42 3.84 -6.05
C THR A 630 -2.46 4.05 -7.14
N ILE A 631 -2.28 3.46 -8.33
CA ILE A 631 -3.23 3.59 -9.44
C ILE A 631 -4.56 2.92 -9.11
N ALA A 632 -4.54 1.72 -8.52
CA ALA A 632 -5.76 1.04 -8.06
C ALA A 632 -6.48 1.86 -6.98
N ALA A 633 -5.76 2.36 -5.98
CA ALA A 633 -6.35 3.20 -4.94
C ALA A 633 -6.94 4.51 -5.48
N PHE A 634 -6.23 5.14 -6.41
CA PHE A 634 -6.69 6.35 -7.08
C PHE A 634 -7.98 6.08 -7.88
N SER A 635 -7.99 5.05 -8.75
CA SER A 635 -9.17 4.67 -9.54
C SER A 635 -10.36 4.30 -8.65
N ILE A 636 -10.14 3.50 -7.60
CA ILE A 636 -11.21 3.16 -6.64
C ILE A 636 -11.84 4.43 -6.06
N LEU A 637 -11.02 5.35 -5.53
CA LEU A 637 -11.53 6.54 -4.86
C LEU A 637 -12.20 7.53 -5.81
N THR A 638 -11.67 7.72 -7.02
CA THR A 638 -12.30 8.59 -8.03
C THR A 638 -13.60 7.99 -8.55
N ARG A 639 -13.67 6.67 -8.78
CA ARG A 639 -14.89 6.00 -9.22
C ARG A 639 -15.96 5.95 -8.13
N LEU A 640 -15.59 5.85 -6.86
CA LEU A 640 -16.56 6.05 -5.77
C LEU A 640 -17.19 7.45 -5.85
N ALA A 641 -16.40 8.50 -6.06
CA ALA A 641 -16.94 9.86 -6.22
C ALA A 641 -17.82 10.00 -7.48
N ASP A 642 -17.38 9.46 -8.63
CA ASP A 642 -18.10 9.56 -9.90
C ASP A 642 -19.45 8.80 -9.89
N ASN A 643 -19.57 7.77 -9.05
CA ASN A 643 -20.82 7.01 -8.86
C ASN A 643 -21.71 7.59 -7.74
N GLY A 644 -21.40 8.79 -7.23
CA GLY A 644 -22.29 9.52 -6.32
C GLY A 644 -22.26 9.08 -4.86
N PHE A 645 -21.20 8.39 -4.41
CA PHE A 645 -21.05 8.07 -2.99
C PHE A 645 -20.80 9.33 -2.16
N ASP A 646 -21.40 9.38 -0.96
CA ASP A 646 -21.11 10.44 0.01
C ASP A 646 -19.63 10.51 0.36
N ALA A 647 -19.14 11.71 0.66
CA ALA A 647 -17.73 11.97 0.99
C ALA A 647 -17.19 11.06 2.10
N GLN A 648 -18.02 10.76 3.10
CA GLN A 648 -17.70 9.87 4.21
C GLN A 648 -17.61 8.38 3.82
N HIS A 649 -18.10 7.97 2.65
CA HIS A 649 -18.05 6.60 2.17
C HIS A 649 -17.01 6.39 1.05
N GLN A 650 -16.45 7.47 0.51
CA GLN A 650 -15.33 7.45 -0.43
C GLN A 650 -14.01 7.09 0.28
N LYS A 651 -13.85 5.81 0.65
CA LYS A 651 -12.75 5.30 1.48
C LYS A 651 -12.24 3.94 1.02
N LEU A 652 -10.95 3.71 1.21
CA LEU A 652 -10.26 2.48 0.88
C LEU A 652 -9.37 2.03 2.05
N LEU A 653 -9.48 0.76 2.42
CA LEU A 653 -8.53 0.11 3.32
C LEU A 653 -7.59 -0.78 2.52
N SER A 654 -6.28 -0.51 2.57
CA SER A 654 -5.26 -1.26 1.81
C SER A 654 -4.28 -1.98 2.73
N PHE A 655 -4.21 -3.30 2.64
CA PHE A 655 -3.28 -4.11 3.42
C PHE A 655 -1.93 -4.29 2.70
N THR A 656 -0.85 -4.13 3.45
CA THR A 656 0.54 -4.43 3.06
C THR A 656 1.11 -5.51 3.97
N ASP A 657 2.20 -6.17 3.56
CA ASP A 657 2.84 -7.21 4.37
C ASP A 657 3.78 -6.69 5.47
N ASN A 658 4.28 -5.46 5.33
CA ASN A 658 5.23 -4.86 6.26
C ASN A 658 4.77 -3.46 6.68
N ARG A 659 5.08 -3.09 7.93
CA ARG A 659 4.86 -1.76 8.52
C ARG A 659 5.58 -0.66 7.74
N GLN A 660 6.82 -0.89 7.31
CA GLN A 660 7.57 0.10 6.50
C GLN A 660 6.93 0.35 5.13
N ASP A 661 6.40 -0.71 4.50
CA ASP A 661 5.72 -0.61 3.22
C ASP A 661 4.45 0.25 3.30
N ALA A 662 3.74 0.23 4.43
CA ALA A 662 2.53 1.04 4.63
C ALA A 662 2.84 2.54 4.63
N ALA A 663 3.86 2.97 5.38
CA ALA A 663 4.31 4.36 5.41
C ALA A 663 4.82 4.82 4.04
N LEU A 664 5.65 4.00 3.39
CA LEU A 664 6.15 4.28 2.04
C LEU A 664 5.01 4.40 1.02
N GLN A 665 4.00 3.53 1.11
CA GLN A 665 2.85 3.54 0.21
C GLN A 665 1.97 4.78 0.43
N ALA A 666 1.76 5.20 1.67
CA ALA A 666 1.02 6.42 1.99
C ALA A 666 1.73 7.66 1.43
N GLY A 667 3.04 7.77 1.61
CA GLY A 667 3.86 8.83 1.01
C GLY A 667 3.78 8.81 -0.52
N HIS A 668 4.00 7.65 -1.15
CA HIS A 668 3.94 7.49 -2.60
C HIS A 668 2.56 7.88 -3.18
N PHE A 669 1.47 7.53 -2.48
CA PHE A 669 0.11 7.93 -2.86
C PHE A 669 -0.09 9.46 -2.76
N ASN A 670 0.32 10.08 -1.66
CA ASN A 670 0.18 11.52 -1.46
C ASN A 670 0.99 12.35 -2.48
N ASP A 671 2.22 11.94 -2.78
CA ASP A 671 3.07 12.56 -3.81
C ASP A 671 2.41 12.48 -5.18
N PHE A 672 1.86 11.31 -5.52
CA PHE A 672 1.14 11.11 -6.77
C PHE A 672 -0.07 12.04 -6.87
N ILE A 673 -0.91 12.12 -5.83
CA ILE A 673 -2.08 13.02 -5.82
C ILE A 673 -1.66 14.49 -5.93
N LYS A 674 -0.59 14.91 -5.26
CA LYS A 674 -0.05 16.27 -5.34
C LYS A 674 0.31 16.64 -6.79
N VAL A 675 1.06 15.76 -7.47
CA VAL A 675 1.46 15.98 -8.87
C VAL A 675 0.26 15.98 -9.81
N VAL A 676 -0.67 15.04 -9.66
CA VAL A 676 -1.89 14.96 -10.48
C VAL A 676 -2.74 16.22 -10.34
N ARG A 677 -2.96 16.70 -9.11
CA ARG A 677 -3.75 17.92 -8.87
C ARG A 677 -3.07 19.17 -9.44
N LEU A 678 -1.75 19.30 -9.28
CA LEU A 678 -0.99 20.41 -9.85
C LEU A 678 -1.13 20.43 -11.38
N ARG A 679 -0.88 19.29 -12.03
CA ARG A 679 -0.94 19.17 -13.50
C ARG A 679 -2.34 19.40 -14.03
N SER A 680 -3.36 18.88 -13.37
CA SER A 680 -4.76 19.18 -13.69
C SER A 680 -5.06 20.67 -13.55
N ALA A 681 -4.62 21.32 -12.46
CA ALA A 681 -4.82 22.75 -12.28
C ALA A 681 -4.13 23.60 -13.36
N ILE A 682 -2.93 23.22 -13.81
CA ILE A 682 -2.24 23.89 -14.94
C ILE A 682 -3.05 23.76 -16.23
N CYS A 683 -3.59 22.57 -16.53
CA CYS A 683 -4.44 22.37 -17.71
C CYS A 683 -5.72 23.21 -17.68
N HIS A 684 -6.40 23.25 -16.53
CA HIS A 684 -7.61 24.06 -16.37
C HIS A 684 -7.29 25.55 -16.41
N ALA A 685 -6.19 25.98 -15.78
CA ALA A 685 -5.70 27.35 -15.84
C ALA A 685 -5.45 27.79 -17.29
N LEU A 686 -4.79 26.95 -18.11
CA LEU A 686 -4.58 27.21 -19.54
C LEU A 686 -5.90 27.26 -20.32
N ALA A 687 -6.85 26.38 -20.02
CA ALA A 687 -8.15 26.38 -20.69
C ALA A 687 -8.97 27.64 -20.40
N THR A 688 -8.83 28.22 -19.21
CA THR A 688 -9.53 29.44 -18.78
C THR A 688 -8.78 30.74 -19.08
N ALA A 689 -7.48 30.68 -19.35
CA ALA A 689 -6.65 31.85 -19.58
C ALA A 689 -6.96 32.54 -20.93
N PRO A 690 -6.83 33.88 -21.00
CA PRO A 690 -6.90 34.61 -22.27
C PRO A 690 -5.91 34.02 -23.28
N ASP A 691 -6.35 33.86 -24.53
CA ASP A 691 -5.58 33.25 -25.64
C ASP A 691 -5.02 31.85 -25.37
N LYS A 692 -5.55 31.14 -24.36
CA LYS A 692 -5.04 29.83 -23.89
C LYS A 692 -3.55 29.85 -23.57
N ARG A 693 -3.10 30.97 -23.01
CA ARG A 693 -1.70 31.31 -22.80
C ARG A 693 -1.46 31.72 -21.36
N LEU A 694 -0.44 31.13 -20.73
CA LEU A 694 0.06 31.56 -19.42
C LEU A 694 1.51 32.07 -19.54
N THR A 695 1.81 33.07 -18.73
CA THR A 695 3.15 33.62 -18.53
C THR A 695 3.49 33.58 -17.04
N TYR A 696 4.76 33.74 -16.68
CA TYR A 696 5.15 33.72 -15.26
C TYR A 696 4.42 34.75 -14.39
N GLN A 697 3.86 35.83 -14.98
CA GLN A 697 3.15 36.89 -14.28
C GLN A 697 1.77 36.43 -13.80
N ASN A 698 1.03 35.66 -14.60
CA ASN A 698 -0.32 35.21 -14.28
C ASN A 698 -0.40 33.71 -13.88
N LEU A 699 0.70 32.97 -14.02
CA LEU A 699 0.78 31.53 -13.76
C LEU A 699 0.31 31.17 -12.35
N GLY A 700 0.84 31.84 -11.32
CA GLY A 700 0.50 31.57 -9.93
C GLY A 700 -0.98 31.83 -9.62
N ASP A 701 -1.52 32.95 -10.11
CA ASP A 701 -2.92 33.33 -9.93
C ASP A 701 -3.88 32.34 -10.61
N CYS A 702 -3.60 31.99 -11.88
CA CYS A 702 -4.47 31.11 -12.64
C CYS A 702 -4.45 29.68 -12.10
N ILE A 703 -3.28 29.15 -11.68
CA ILE A 703 -3.20 27.83 -11.03
C ILE A 703 -3.92 27.85 -9.69
N PHE A 704 -3.74 28.90 -8.87
CA PHE A 704 -4.42 29.02 -7.58
C PHE A 704 -5.94 29.06 -7.74
N ALA A 705 -6.44 29.83 -8.71
CA ALA A 705 -7.86 29.88 -9.05
C ALA A 705 -8.40 28.51 -9.52
N ALA A 706 -7.65 27.79 -10.37
CA ALA A 706 -8.03 26.48 -10.85
C ALA A 706 -8.05 25.39 -9.75
N LEU A 707 -7.18 25.49 -8.74
CA LEU A 707 -7.19 24.56 -7.60
C LEU A 707 -8.39 24.76 -6.67
N ASN A 708 -8.95 25.97 -6.63
CA ASN A 708 -10.09 26.38 -5.79
C ASN A 708 -9.92 25.98 -4.29
N LEU A 709 -8.74 26.23 -3.72
CA LEU A 709 -8.45 25.87 -2.32
C LEU A 709 -9.09 26.85 -1.35
N SER A 710 -9.70 26.34 -0.29
CA SER A 710 -10.10 27.14 0.86
C SER A 710 -8.89 27.54 1.71
N PHE A 711 -9.03 28.64 2.47
CA PHE A 711 -7.93 29.20 3.27
C PHE A 711 -7.26 28.16 4.21
N HIS A 712 -8.06 27.36 4.91
CA HIS A 712 -7.58 26.37 5.87
C HIS A 712 -6.86 25.17 5.23
N GLU A 713 -6.99 24.96 3.91
CA GLU A 713 -6.36 23.81 3.24
C GLU A 713 -4.88 23.99 2.96
N TYR A 714 -4.40 25.24 2.97
CA TYR A 714 -3.00 25.57 2.70
C TYR A 714 -2.38 26.46 3.78
N ALA A 715 -3.17 27.23 4.54
CA ALA A 715 -2.63 28.16 5.52
C ALA A 715 -2.23 27.49 6.85
N ASN A 716 -1.02 27.77 7.31
CA ASN A 716 -0.52 27.48 8.65
C ASN A 716 -0.97 28.56 9.64
N TYR A 717 -2.28 28.76 9.75
CA TYR A 717 -2.87 29.74 10.65
C TYR A 717 -3.55 29.05 11.83
N LYS A 718 -3.08 29.33 13.05
CA LYS A 718 -3.70 28.87 14.30
C LYS A 718 -4.28 30.09 15.02
N SER A 719 -5.56 30.04 15.38
CA SER A 719 -6.22 31.07 16.17
C SER A 719 -7.07 30.42 17.25
N ASP A 720 -6.92 30.91 18.47
CA ASP A 720 -7.65 30.42 19.65
C ASP A 720 -9.12 30.90 19.65
N LEU A 721 -9.49 31.83 18.76
CA LEU A 721 -10.79 32.49 18.76
C LEU A 721 -11.81 31.86 17.79
N HIS A 722 -11.46 30.80 17.05
CA HIS A 722 -12.33 30.21 16.00
C HIS A 722 -12.91 31.21 14.97
N LEU A 723 -12.27 32.38 14.80
CA LEU A 723 -12.69 33.43 13.86
C LEU A 723 -11.94 33.28 12.53
N SER A 724 -12.63 33.59 11.43
CA SER A 724 -11.99 33.74 10.12
C SER A 724 -10.99 34.90 10.17
N PRO A 725 -9.73 34.71 9.71
CA PRO A 725 -8.73 35.77 9.76
C PRO A 725 -9.13 36.96 8.87
N PRO A 726 -8.70 38.19 9.20
CA PRO A 726 -8.96 39.38 8.38
C PRO A 726 -8.51 39.19 6.92
N PRO A 727 -9.19 39.82 5.94
CA PRO A 727 -8.83 39.68 4.51
C PRO A 727 -7.36 40.00 4.19
N THR A 728 -6.77 40.96 4.90
CA THR A 728 -5.34 41.33 4.75
C THR A 728 -4.40 40.20 5.17
N VAL A 729 -4.72 39.50 6.27
CA VAL A 729 -3.99 38.31 6.71
C VAL A 729 -4.18 37.20 5.68
N GLN A 730 -5.41 36.96 5.22
CA GLN A 730 -5.66 35.93 4.21
C GLN A 730 -4.87 36.16 2.93
N GLN A 731 -4.77 37.41 2.47
CA GLN A 731 -4.01 37.79 1.29
C GLN A 731 -2.53 37.41 1.43
N ALA A 732 -1.92 37.66 2.58
CA ALA A 732 -0.50 37.35 2.81
C ALA A 732 -0.18 35.85 2.69
N TYR A 733 -1.12 34.97 3.03
CA TYR A 733 -0.99 33.52 2.85
C TYR A 733 -1.30 33.09 1.40
N ARG A 734 -2.28 33.74 0.75
CA ARG A 734 -2.57 33.52 -0.68
C ARG A 734 -1.34 33.81 -1.54
N GLU A 735 -0.65 34.92 -1.27
CA GLU A 735 0.57 35.27 -2.02
C GLU A 735 1.70 34.25 -1.81
N ALA A 736 1.90 33.76 -0.58
CA ALA A 736 2.86 32.69 -0.33
C ALA A 736 2.51 31.40 -1.11
N MET A 737 1.22 31.05 -1.16
CA MET A 737 0.73 29.89 -1.91
C MET A 737 0.93 30.04 -3.42
N LYS A 738 0.63 31.21 -4.00
CA LYS A 738 0.88 31.49 -5.42
C LYS A 738 2.36 31.36 -5.77
N LYS A 739 3.25 31.90 -4.94
CA LYS A 739 4.71 31.74 -5.12
C LYS A 739 5.12 30.28 -5.13
N TYR A 740 4.60 29.50 -4.18
CA TYR A 740 4.87 28.06 -4.11
C TYR A 740 4.41 27.33 -5.38
N LEU A 741 3.22 27.64 -5.90
CA LEU A 741 2.70 27.06 -7.14
C LEU A 741 3.57 27.41 -8.36
N VAL A 742 4.12 28.63 -8.42
CA VAL A 742 5.09 29.00 -9.47
C VAL A 742 6.33 28.10 -9.39
N TYR A 743 6.94 27.91 -8.21
CA TYR A 743 8.09 27.01 -8.07
C TYR A 743 7.76 25.58 -8.53
N LEU A 744 6.60 25.05 -8.16
CA LEU A 744 6.18 23.72 -8.58
C LEU A 744 5.97 23.62 -10.11
N ALA A 745 5.33 24.61 -10.72
CA ALA A 745 5.11 24.65 -12.17
C ALA A 745 6.44 24.76 -12.94
N LEU A 746 7.40 25.55 -12.43
CA LEU A 746 8.75 25.64 -13.01
C LEU A 746 9.53 24.34 -12.86
N TYR A 747 9.37 23.64 -11.73
CA TYR A 747 10.01 22.35 -11.53
C TYR A 747 9.42 21.27 -12.44
N ASP A 748 8.11 21.32 -12.75
CA ASP A 748 7.46 20.38 -13.66
C ASP A 748 7.90 20.54 -15.13
N LEU A 749 8.41 21.72 -15.51
CA LEU A 749 9.03 21.96 -16.82
C LEU A 749 10.36 21.23 -17.04
N ARG A 750 10.95 20.68 -15.97
CA ARG A 750 12.17 19.89 -16.09
C ARG A 750 11.87 18.60 -16.83
N ARG A 751 12.91 18.00 -17.40
CA ARG A 751 12.78 16.66 -17.99
C ARG A 751 12.33 15.65 -16.93
N GLY A 752 11.11 15.13 -17.09
CA GLY A 752 10.60 14.01 -16.30
C GLY A 752 11.45 12.77 -16.52
N TRP A 753 12.11 12.27 -15.47
CA TRP A 753 12.83 11.00 -15.50
C TRP A 753 11.94 9.80 -15.15
N ARG A 754 10.79 10.05 -14.49
CA ARG A 754 9.82 9.02 -14.07
C ARG A 754 8.92 8.66 -15.23
N VAL A 755 9.20 7.52 -15.85
CA VAL A 755 8.45 7.05 -17.02
C VAL A 755 6.99 6.72 -16.68
N VAL A 756 6.73 6.28 -15.44
CA VAL A 756 5.38 5.87 -14.96
C VAL A 756 4.45 7.05 -14.61
N LEU A 757 4.90 8.30 -14.74
CA LEU A 757 4.12 9.51 -14.43
C LEU A 757 4.46 10.64 -15.43
N PRO A 758 4.08 10.48 -16.72
CA PRO A 758 4.45 11.41 -17.79
C PRO A 758 3.95 12.84 -17.49
N ASN A 759 4.75 13.84 -17.87
CA ASN A 759 4.41 15.25 -17.69
C ASN A 759 3.38 15.74 -18.72
N LEU A 760 2.97 17.01 -18.62
CA LEU A 760 1.94 17.57 -19.49
C LEU A 760 2.34 17.62 -20.97
N GLU A 761 3.62 17.88 -21.27
CA GLU A 761 4.13 17.87 -22.66
C GLU A 761 4.12 16.45 -23.24
N GLN A 762 4.47 15.44 -22.43
CA GLN A 762 4.40 14.02 -22.81
C GLN A 762 2.96 13.50 -22.99
N CYS A 763 1.97 14.22 -22.47
CA CYS A 763 0.54 13.93 -22.70
C CYS A 763 -0.08 14.82 -23.79
N ALA A 764 0.74 15.62 -24.51
CA ALA A 764 0.31 16.62 -25.49
C ALA A 764 -0.71 17.64 -24.95
N LEU A 765 -0.70 17.89 -23.64
CA LEU A 765 -1.60 18.85 -22.96
C LEU A 765 -0.98 20.23 -22.77
N LEU A 766 0.35 20.30 -22.80
CA LEU A 766 1.12 21.53 -22.69
C LEU A 766 2.08 21.61 -23.88
N LYS A 767 2.15 22.80 -24.49
CA LYS A 767 3.22 23.19 -25.41
C LYS A 767 3.94 24.38 -24.80
N VAL A 768 5.26 24.34 -24.76
CA VAL A 768 6.08 25.51 -24.38
C VAL A 768 6.56 26.21 -25.64
N ASP A 769 6.51 27.54 -25.61
CA ASP A 769 7.10 28.39 -26.64
C ASP A 769 7.83 29.58 -25.99
N TYR A 770 8.52 30.37 -26.81
CA TYR A 770 9.32 31.49 -26.36
C TYR A 770 8.80 32.81 -26.94
N LEU A 771 8.69 33.82 -26.08
CA LEU A 771 8.21 35.15 -26.45
C LEU A 771 9.04 35.74 -27.60
N ASP A 772 8.39 36.25 -28.64
CA ASP A 772 8.98 36.94 -29.81
C ASP A 772 10.01 36.12 -30.64
N LEU A 773 10.03 34.79 -30.49
CA LEU A 773 11.05 33.94 -31.13
C LEU A 773 11.06 34.04 -32.66
N ASP A 774 9.90 34.12 -33.30
CA ASP A 774 9.80 34.24 -34.76
C ASP A 774 10.39 35.58 -35.24
N GLN A 775 10.16 36.68 -34.51
CA GLN A 775 10.68 38.01 -34.84
C GLN A 775 12.21 38.06 -34.63
N ILE A 776 12.69 37.49 -33.53
CA ILE A 776 14.12 37.43 -33.22
C ILE A 776 14.87 36.55 -34.21
N ALA A 777 14.31 35.41 -34.64
CA ALA A 777 14.90 34.62 -35.72
C ALA A 777 15.00 35.41 -37.05
N GLY A 778 14.15 36.42 -37.25
CA GLY A 778 14.21 37.34 -38.40
C GLY A 778 15.24 38.48 -38.25
N TRP A 779 15.86 38.67 -37.07
CA TRP A 779 16.80 39.76 -36.79
C TRP A 779 18.19 39.51 -37.40
N LYS A 780 18.31 39.69 -38.72
CA LYS A 780 19.53 39.37 -39.48
C LYS A 780 20.80 40.00 -38.92
N GLU A 781 20.75 41.26 -38.51
CA GLU A 781 21.90 42.00 -37.97
C GLU A 781 22.46 41.35 -36.69
N GLY A 782 21.59 40.84 -35.81
CA GLY A 782 21.98 40.19 -34.57
C GLY A 782 22.69 38.84 -34.77
N TRP A 783 22.43 38.17 -35.89
CA TRP A 783 22.98 36.84 -36.19
C TRP A 783 24.22 36.84 -37.09
N GLN A 784 24.57 37.98 -37.71
CA GLN A 784 25.73 38.09 -38.62
C GLN A 784 27.05 37.64 -37.98
N SER A 785 27.21 37.86 -36.67
CA SER A 785 28.42 37.52 -35.91
C SER A 785 28.49 36.06 -35.48
N VAL A 786 27.43 35.25 -35.72
CA VAL A 786 27.36 33.83 -35.34
C VAL A 786 27.77 32.96 -36.55
N PRO A 787 28.99 32.39 -36.57
CA PRO A 787 29.46 31.62 -37.72
C PRO A 787 28.53 30.45 -38.04
N VAL A 788 28.37 30.11 -39.32
CA VAL A 788 27.54 29.00 -39.84
C VAL A 788 26.03 29.16 -39.67
N PHE A 789 25.54 29.65 -38.52
CA PHE A 789 24.09 29.76 -38.26
C PHE A 789 23.49 31.10 -38.68
N GLY A 790 24.27 32.18 -38.75
CA GLY A 790 23.79 33.51 -39.15
C GLY A 790 23.28 33.62 -40.59
N VAL A 791 23.56 32.61 -41.42
CA VAL A 791 23.13 32.52 -42.83
C VAL A 791 21.87 31.67 -43.03
N LEU A 792 21.34 31.05 -41.97
CA LEU A 792 20.16 30.19 -42.05
C LEU A 792 18.90 30.99 -42.43
N PRO A 793 17.96 30.37 -43.17
CA PRO A 793 16.60 30.90 -43.32
C PRO A 793 15.91 31.08 -41.96
N GLN A 794 15.02 32.07 -41.84
CA GLN A 794 14.34 32.42 -40.59
C GLN A 794 13.69 31.22 -39.90
N ASN A 795 12.99 30.35 -40.64
CA ASN A 795 12.32 29.18 -40.07
C ASN A 795 13.31 28.16 -39.49
N GLU A 796 14.41 27.88 -40.20
CA GLU A 796 15.44 26.94 -39.72
C GLU A 796 16.20 27.50 -38.52
N LEU A 797 16.48 28.81 -38.52
CA LEU A 797 17.09 29.47 -37.39
C LEU A 797 16.15 29.45 -36.17
N ARG A 798 14.86 29.70 -36.36
CA ARG A 798 13.85 29.61 -35.30
C ARG A 798 13.81 28.22 -34.66
N GLU A 799 13.83 27.16 -35.45
CA GLU A 799 13.90 25.78 -34.93
C GLU A 799 15.20 25.50 -34.16
N PHE A 800 16.33 25.98 -34.67
CA PHE A 800 17.62 25.85 -34.00
C PHE A 800 17.64 26.58 -32.65
N LEU A 801 17.19 27.84 -32.62
CA LEU A 801 17.11 28.64 -31.40
C LEU A 801 16.14 28.02 -30.39
N PHE A 802 14.98 27.54 -30.84
CA PHE A 802 14.04 26.81 -30.00
C PHE A 802 14.73 25.62 -29.31
N ALA A 803 15.45 24.77 -30.06
CA ALA A 803 16.17 23.63 -29.50
C ALA A 803 17.25 24.03 -28.47
N VAL A 804 17.92 25.16 -28.68
CA VAL A 804 18.90 25.71 -27.73
C VAL A 804 18.21 26.18 -26.45
N LEU A 805 17.15 26.98 -26.54
CA LEU A 805 16.41 27.49 -25.39
C LEU A 805 15.72 26.36 -24.60
N GLU A 806 15.22 25.35 -25.30
CA GLU A 806 14.65 24.13 -24.70
C GLU A 806 15.68 23.40 -23.84
N PHE A 807 16.93 23.30 -24.29
CA PHE A 807 17.99 22.69 -23.49
C PHE A 807 18.22 23.43 -22.18
N PHE A 808 18.18 24.77 -22.17
CA PHE A 808 18.26 25.56 -20.94
C PHE A 808 17.08 25.28 -20.01
N ARG A 809 15.85 25.29 -20.55
CA ARG A 809 14.62 25.01 -19.77
C ARG A 809 14.65 23.61 -19.16
N LEU A 810 14.90 22.58 -19.96
CA LEU A 810 14.88 21.18 -19.53
C LEU A 810 15.98 20.83 -18.51
N GLU A 811 17.11 21.55 -18.52
CA GLU A 811 18.16 21.47 -17.50
C GLU A 811 17.85 22.30 -16.25
N TYR A 812 16.71 22.99 -16.17
CA TYR A 812 16.35 23.93 -15.10
C TYR A 812 17.36 25.08 -14.96
N ALA A 813 17.94 25.52 -16.08
CA ALA A 813 18.87 26.64 -16.13
C ALA A 813 18.11 27.95 -16.41
N ILE A 814 17.27 28.34 -15.45
CA ILE A 814 16.33 29.46 -15.57
C ILE A 814 16.73 30.57 -14.58
N TYR A 815 16.68 31.81 -15.04
CA TYR A 815 16.93 33.02 -14.28
C TYR A 815 15.63 33.81 -14.06
N SER A 816 15.43 34.27 -12.83
CA SER A 816 14.39 35.22 -12.48
C SER A 816 14.82 36.01 -11.25
N GLU A 817 14.86 37.33 -11.37
CA GLU A 817 15.18 38.23 -10.25
C GLU A 817 14.16 38.12 -9.11
N ASN A 818 12.93 37.69 -9.41
CA ASN A 818 11.83 37.61 -8.43
C ASN A 818 11.73 36.24 -7.75
N TYR A 819 12.25 35.17 -8.37
CA TYR A 819 12.02 33.80 -7.92
C TYR A 819 13.29 32.96 -7.75
N LEU A 820 14.28 33.07 -8.63
CA LEU A 820 15.33 32.05 -8.78
C LEU A 820 16.74 32.52 -8.44
N THR A 821 16.89 33.70 -7.84
CA THR A 821 18.16 34.13 -7.22
C THR A 821 18.34 33.47 -5.84
N GLU A 822 19.58 33.25 -5.40
CA GLU A 822 19.88 32.57 -4.13
C GLU A 822 19.18 33.24 -2.93
N ASP A 823 19.19 34.57 -2.88
CA ASP A 823 18.55 35.33 -1.81
C ASP A 823 17.02 35.24 -1.86
N ARG A 824 16.42 35.30 -3.05
CA ARG A 824 14.97 35.18 -3.21
C ARG A 824 14.46 33.79 -2.93
N ILE A 825 15.20 32.74 -3.33
CA ILE A 825 14.84 31.36 -2.99
C ILE A 825 14.79 31.20 -1.47
N ARG A 826 15.84 31.65 -0.74
CA ARG A 826 15.87 31.57 0.73
C ARG A 826 14.74 32.36 1.37
N GLN A 827 14.48 33.58 0.88
CA GLN A 827 13.42 34.44 1.40
C GLN A 827 12.04 33.81 1.18
N ASN A 828 11.72 33.41 -0.05
CA ASN A 828 10.42 32.83 -0.39
C ASN A 828 10.24 31.46 0.28
N GLN A 829 11.29 30.64 0.37
CA GLN A 829 11.24 29.36 1.07
C GLN A 829 10.88 29.54 2.54
N LYS A 830 11.54 30.46 3.23
CA LYS A 830 11.22 30.80 4.63
C LYS A 830 9.78 31.27 4.77
N GLU A 831 9.33 32.18 3.91
CA GLU A 831 7.95 32.69 3.94
C GLU A 831 6.92 31.56 3.71
N ILE A 832 7.20 30.67 2.76
CA ILE A 832 6.36 29.51 2.44
C ILE A 832 6.30 28.53 3.61
N GLU A 833 7.44 28.20 4.22
CA GLU A 833 7.51 27.26 5.35
C GLU A 833 6.81 27.78 6.61
N GLU A 834 6.87 29.09 6.85
CA GLU A 834 6.18 29.74 7.97
C GLU A 834 4.67 29.77 7.75
N LYS A 835 4.21 30.07 6.53
CA LYS A 835 2.80 30.32 6.21
C LYS A 835 2.03 29.11 5.71
N LEU A 836 2.66 28.06 5.18
CA LEU A 836 1.95 26.95 4.52
C LEU A 836 2.05 25.62 5.29
N ILE A 837 0.98 24.83 5.28
CA ILE A 837 0.96 23.47 5.87
C ILE A 837 1.36 22.40 4.85
N GLN A 838 1.72 21.18 5.30
CA GLN A 838 1.87 20.05 4.37
C GLN A 838 0.54 19.75 3.66
N PRO A 839 0.55 19.38 2.36
CA PRO A 839 1.69 19.12 1.47
C PRO A 839 2.17 20.36 0.67
N TRP A 840 1.73 21.57 1.04
CA TRP A 840 1.96 22.82 0.32
C TRP A 840 3.19 23.60 0.79
N LYS A 841 4.15 22.92 1.41
CA LYS A 841 5.43 23.49 1.80
C LYS A 841 6.59 22.70 1.19
N PHE A 842 7.79 23.26 1.22
CA PHE A 842 8.99 22.54 0.82
C PHE A 842 9.34 21.47 1.87
N GLU A 843 9.79 20.32 1.39
CA GLU A 843 10.45 19.30 2.21
C GLU A 843 11.97 19.51 2.19
N ASP A 844 12.69 19.00 3.20
CA ASP A 844 14.16 19.12 3.30
C ASP A 844 14.91 18.55 2.07
N THR A 845 14.23 17.72 1.29
CA THR A 845 14.72 17.06 0.07
C THR A 845 14.42 17.84 -1.22
N ASP A 846 13.53 18.84 -1.17
CA ASP A 846 13.12 19.62 -2.33
C ASP A 846 14.25 20.54 -2.80
N ARG A 847 14.76 20.26 -4.01
CA ARG A 847 15.81 21.08 -4.63
C ARG A 847 15.20 22.16 -5.49
N VAL A 848 15.33 23.41 -5.05
CA VAL A 848 14.76 24.59 -5.75
C VAL A 848 15.81 25.36 -6.56
N GLU A 849 17.10 25.10 -6.35
CA GLU A 849 18.21 25.85 -6.96
C GLU A 849 18.35 25.57 -8.48
N PRO A 850 18.39 26.62 -9.32
CA PRO A 850 18.55 26.47 -10.77
C PRO A 850 19.98 26.11 -11.16
N PHE A 851 20.12 25.41 -12.29
CA PHE A 851 21.43 25.17 -12.88
C PHE A 851 21.96 26.42 -13.60
N HIS A 852 23.27 26.49 -13.75
CA HIS A 852 23.95 27.48 -14.59
C HIS A 852 24.68 26.74 -15.72
N LEU A 853 24.49 27.18 -16.95
CA LEU A 853 25.18 26.58 -18.09
C LEU A 853 26.54 27.24 -18.28
N ARG A 854 27.60 26.42 -18.39
CA ARG A 854 29.00 26.88 -18.43
C ARG A 854 29.72 26.41 -19.68
N CYS A 855 30.55 27.26 -20.26
CA CYS A 855 31.48 26.87 -21.32
C CYS A 855 32.72 26.17 -20.74
N ASP A 856 33.32 26.78 -19.72
CA ASP A 856 34.54 26.30 -19.07
C ASP A 856 34.28 25.60 -17.75
N THR A 857 35.20 24.71 -17.34
CA THR A 857 35.19 24.16 -15.99
C THR A 857 35.43 25.28 -14.98
N LEU A 858 34.61 25.36 -13.94
CA LEU A 858 34.72 26.41 -12.92
C LEU A 858 35.82 26.11 -11.90
N ALA A 859 36.32 27.15 -11.23
CA ALA A 859 37.24 26.98 -10.10
C ALA A 859 36.58 26.14 -8.98
N PRO A 860 37.33 25.23 -8.30
CA PRO A 860 36.77 24.36 -7.25
C PRO A 860 36.05 25.09 -6.11
N ARG A 861 36.39 26.37 -5.88
CA ARG A 861 35.75 27.21 -4.85
C ARG A 861 34.36 27.72 -5.25
N THR A 862 33.97 27.60 -6.52
CA THR A 862 32.69 28.12 -7.03
C THR A 862 31.56 27.15 -6.68
N ARG A 863 30.72 27.52 -5.71
CA ARG A 863 29.59 26.70 -5.23
C ARG A 863 28.33 26.89 -6.07
N LEU A 864 28.42 26.68 -7.38
CA LEU A 864 27.28 26.77 -8.30
C LEU A 864 26.92 25.41 -8.89
N PHE A 865 25.61 25.11 -8.94
CA PHE A 865 25.11 23.98 -9.70
C PHE A 865 25.25 24.26 -11.18
N THR A 866 26.04 23.46 -11.89
CA THR A 866 26.36 23.77 -13.27
C THR A 866 26.25 22.59 -14.21
N LYS A 867 25.84 22.86 -15.45
CA LYS A 867 25.88 21.91 -16.59
C LYS A 867 26.79 22.45 -17.69
N SER A 868 27.52 21.55 -18.35
CA SER A 868 28.52 21.94 -19.36
C SER A 868 27.85 22.16 -20.72
N LEU A 869 28.28 23.21 -21.42
CA LEU A 869 28.02 23.51 -22.84
C LEU A 869 29.22 23.15 -23.72
N GLY A 870 30.24 22.50 -23.15
CA GLY A 870 31.47 22.17 -23.88
C GLY A 870 31.24 21.23 -25.06
N LEU A 871 32.27 21.03 -25.87
CA LEU A 871 32.24 20.25 -27.11
C LEU A 871 31.64 18.84 -26.94
N THR A 872 31.84 18.21 -25.78
CA THR A 872 31.36 16.86 -25.46
C THR A 872 29.99 16.82 -24.79
N SER A 873 29.38 17.97 -24.50
CA SER A 873 28.04 18.06 -23.90
C SER A 873 26.93 17.66 -24.88
N ALA A 874 25.73 17.39 -24.37
CA ALA A 874 24.58 17.07 -25.23
C ALA A 874 24.24 18.23 -26.19
N LEU A 875 24.22 19.48 -25.71
CA LEU A 875 24.04 20.63 -26.59
C LEU A 875 25.22 20.80 -27.55
N GLY A 876 26.45 20.63 -27.08
CA GLY A 876 27.63 20.85 -27.91
C GLY A 876 27.74 19.90 -29.08
N LYS A 877 27.45 18.60 -28.89
CA LYS A 877 27.42 17.70 -30.05
C LYS A 877 26.17 17.90 -30.95
N PHE A 878 25.07 18.51 -30.47
CA PHE A 878 23.94 18.91 -31.32
C PHE A 878 24.31 20.08 -32.21
N ILE A 879 24.89 21.15 -31.64
CA ILE A 879 25.39 22.32 -32.37
C ILE A 879 26.41 21.87 -33.42
N ARG A 880 27.37 21.02 -33.06
CA ARG A 880 28.39 20.51 -33.98
C ARG A 880 27.78 19.76 -35.17
N GLN A 881 26.78 18.92 -34.91
CA GLN A 881 26.10 18.16 -35.95
C GLN A 881 25.33 19.08 -36.89
N ARG A 882 24.59 20.07 -36.36
CA ARG A 882 23.88 21.06 -37.20
C ARG A 882 24.83 21.92 -38.02
N ALA A 883 25.94 22.38 -37.44
CA ALA A 883 26.94 23.14 -38.17
C ALA A 883 27.53 22.35 -39.35
N ARG A 884 27.85 21.05 -39.17
CA ARG A 884 28.32 20.18 -40.25
C ARG A 884 27.28 19.92 -41.36
N GLN A 885 25.99 19.95 -41.03
CA GLN A 885 24.91 19.80 -42.02
C GLN A 885 24.79 21.03 -42.92
N ILE A 886 25.11 22.21 -42.38
CA ILE A 886 25.05 23.49 -43.10
C ILE A 886 26.32 23.69 -43.92
N ASP A 887 27.48 23.42 -43.32
CA ASP A 887 28.78 23.52 -43.97
C ASP A 887 29.62 22.28 -43.64
N SER A 888 29.74 21.39 -44.63
CA SER A 888 30.49 20.13 -44.52
C SER A 888 32.01 20.34 -44.46
N GLN A 889 32.51 21.51 -44.85
CA GLN A 889 33.94 21.86 -44.80
C GLN A 889 34.33 22.53 -43.48
N PHE A 890 33.35 22.93 -42.65
CA PHE A 890 33.60 23.60 -41.39
C PHE A 890 34.25 22.67 -40.35
N GLN A 891 35.56 22.85 -40.12
CA GLN A 891 36.31 22.06 -39.14
C GLN A 891 36.09 22.55 -37.71
N ILE A 892 35.29 21.81 -36.94
CA ILE A 892 34.97 22.13 -35.54
C ILE A 892 36.01 21.52 -34.60
N ASN A 893 37.06 22.29 -34.31
CA ASN A 893 38.01 22.02 -33.23
C ASN A 893 37.58 22.71 -31.93
N ARG A 894 38.29 22.46 -30.81
CA ARG A 894 37.90 23.00 -29.49
C ARG A 894 37.85 24.53 -29.46
N GLY A 895 38.78 25.21 -30.13
CA GLY A 895 38.86 26.68 -30.18
C GLY A 895 37.76 27.31 -31.03
N SER A 896 37.58 26.81 -32.26
CA SER A 896 36.52 27.26 -33.18
C SER A 896 35.11 27.01 -32.62
N TYR A 897 34.88 25.86 -31.97
CA TYR A 897 33.62 25.60 -31.27
C TYR A 897 33.36 26.60 -30.14
N GLN A 898 34.39 26.92 -29.36
CA GLN A 898 34.27 27.87 -28.26
C GLN A 898 33.93 29.28 -28.78
N GLN A 899 34.56 29.72 -29.88
CA GLN A 899 34.22 30.99 -30.53
C GLN A 899 32.77 31.00 -31.04
N LEU A 900 32.35 29.94 -31.73
CA LEU A 900 30.97 29.77 -32.22
C LEU A 900 29.95 29.81 -31.08
N LEU A 901 30.19 29.06 -30.01
CA LEU A 901 29.30 28.99 -28.86
C LEU A 901 29.21 30.33 -28.13
N VAL A 902 30.33 31.01 -27.93
CA VAL A 902 30.34 32.34 -27.28
C VAL A 902 29.57 33.34 -28.14
N ALA A 903 29.80 33.39 -29.46
CA ALA A 903 29.06 34.27 -30.36
C ALA A 903 27.54 34.00 -30.31
N LEU A 904 27.13 32.72 -30.31
CA LEU A 904 25.72 32.33 -30.17
C LEU A 904 25.11 32.78 -28.83
N LEU A 905 25.83 32.60 -27.72
CA LEU A 905 25.35 32.96 -26.39
C LEU A 905 25.30 34.48 -26.20
N ASP A 906 26.27 35.23 -26.73
CA ASP A 906 26.28 36.69 -26.70
C ASP A 906 25.15 37.25 -27.59
N ALA A 907 24.87 36.65 -28.75
CA ALA A 907 23.74 37.03 -29.59
C ALA A 907 22.38 36.77 -28.90
N LEU A 908 22.23 35.62 -28.22
CA LEU A 908 21.04 35.31 -27.42
C LEU A 908 20.90 36.22 -26.18
N GLU A 909 22.00 36.66 -25.58
CA GLU A 909 22.00 37.67 -24.51
C GLU A 909 21.60 39.05 -25.05
N ALA A 910 22.10 39.45 -26.22
CA ALA A 910 21.72 40.69 -26.91
C ALA A 910 20.24 40.68 -27.36
N ALA A 911 19.72 39.52 -27.75
CA ALA A 911 18.30 39.27 -28.02
C ALA A 911 17.45 39.13 -26.74
N ASP A 912 18.02 39.39 -25.56
CA ASP A 912 17.34 39.42 -24.27
C ASP A 912 16.81 38.06 -23.75
N TYR A 913 17.22 36.93 -24.34
CA TYR A 913 16.82 35.59 -23.86
C TYR A 913 17.65 35.08 -22.69
N LEU A 914 18.93 35.42 -22.66
CA LEU A 914 19.87 34.91 -21.66
C LEU A 914 20.31 35.99 -20.68
N LYS A 915 20.66 35.56 -19.47
CA LYS A 915 21.37 36.36 -18.48
C LYS A 915 22.72 35.71 -18.19
N SER A 916 23.81 36.44 -18.39
CA SER A 916 25.13 35.97 -17.97
C SER A 916 25.49 36.44 -16.54
N ARG A 917 26.32 35.63 -15.86
CA ARG A 917 26.96 35.95 -14.57
C ARG A 917 28.47 35.72 -14.68
N PRO A 918 29.31 36.69 -14.28
CA PRO A 918 30.76 36.51 -14.28
C PRO A 918 31.19 35.55 -13.16
N VAL A 919 32.08 34.63 -13.48
CA VAL A 919 32.65 33.60 -12.58
C VAL A 919 34.11 33.33 -12.94
N ARG A 920 34.87 32.69 -12.04
CA ARG A 920 36.25 32.26 -12.30
C ARG A 920 36.28 30.82 -12.82
N ASN A 921 36.96 30.59 -13.94
CA ASN A 921 37.20 29.24 -14.44
C ASN A 921 38.31 28.52 -13.64
N ALA A 922 38.59 27.26 -13.97
CA ALA A 922 39.60 26.44 -13.29
C ALA A 922 41.02 27.04 -13.32
N ASN A 923 41.32 27.87 -14.32
CA ASN A 923 42.60 28.58 -14.47
C ASN A 923 42.57 29.98 -13.84
N ASN A 924 41.52 30.30 -13.07
CA ASN A 924 41.30 31.59 -12.42
C ASN A 924 41.14 32.79 -13.37
N ILE A 925 40.75 32.53 -14.62
CA ILE A 925 40.41 33.55 -15.63
C ILE A 925 38.91 33.85 -15.55
N ASP A 926 38.53 35.08 -15.87
CA ASP A 926 37.13 35.50 -15.95
C ASP A 926 36.39 34.72 -17.05
N ALA A 927 35.26 34.14 -16.69
CA ALA A 927 34.37 33.39 -17.55
C ALA A 927 32.91 33.75 -17.26
N LYS A 928 32.01 33.44 -18.19
CA LYS A 928 30.56 33.65 -18.00
C LYS A 928 29.85 32.31 -17.81
N VAL A 929 28.81 32.32 -16.99
CA VAL A 929 27.76 31.28 -16.98
C VAL A 929 26.42 31.89 -17.35
N TYR A 930 25.55 31.09 -17.96
CA TYR A 930 24.33 31.56 -18.60
C TYR A 930 23.09 30.84 -18.06
N GLN A 931 21.98 31.57 -18.02
CA GLN A 931 20.66 31.08 -17.69
C GLN A 931 19.61 31.73 -18.60
N LEU A 932 18.54 30.99 -18.90
CA LEU A 932 17.39 31.45 -19.67
C LEU A 932 16.48 32.32 -18.81
N LYS A 933 16.08 33.50 -19.28
CA LYS A 933 15.17 34.34 -18.51
C LYS A 933 13.75 33.78 -18.50
N LEU A 934 13.15 33.75 -17.30
CA LEU A 934 11.82 33.18 -17.07
C LEU A 934 10.70 33.94 -17.81
N ASP A 935 10.84 35.25 -17.98
CA ASP A 935 9.87 36.10 -18.66
C ASP A 935 9.69 35.79 -20.15
N LYS A 936 10.66 35.08 -20.74
CA LYS A 936 10.60 34.63 -22.13
C LYS A 936 9.86 33.30 -22.31
N ILE A 937 9.57 32.56 -21.24
CA ILE A 937 8.89 31.26 -21.32
C ILE A 937 7.37 31.47 -21.37
N VAL A 938 6.72 30.85 -22.35
CA VAL A 938 5.28 30.91 -22.55
C VAL A 938 4.68 29.50 -22.51
N TRP A 939 3.66 29.30 -21.68
CA TRP A 939 2.88 28.06 -21.64
C TRP A 939 1.68 28.22 -22.54
N LEU A 940 1.51 27.29 -23.47
CA LEU A 940 0.40 27.23 -24.41
C LEU A 940 -0.36 25.90 -24.24
N ALA A 941 -1.67 25.92 -24.47
CA ALA A 941 -2.44 24.68 -24.54
C ALA A 941 -1.89 23.75 -25.65
N GLY A 942 -1.67 22.48 -25.31
CA GLY A 942 -1.26 21.46 -26.27
C GLY A 942 -2.39 21.08 -27.24
N ASP A 943 -2.04 20.38 -28.32
CA ASP A 943 -2.97 19.95 -29.37
C ASP A 943 -3.61 18.58 -29.09
N THR A 944 -3.32 17.96 -27.94
CA THR A 944 -3.74 16.61 -27.49
C THR A 944 -3.24 15.44 -28.33
N LYS A 945 -2.41 15.69 -29.36
CA LYS A 945 -2.01 14.68 -30.35
C LYS A 945 -0.50 14.56 -30.51
N THR A 946 0.22 15.68 -30.50
CA THR A 946 1.63 15.74 -30.87
C THR A 946 2.50 15.91 -29.64
N VAL A 947 3.44 14.96 -29.44
CA VAL A 947 4.43 15.05 -28.37
C VAL A 947 5.75 15.61 -28.92
N THR A 948 6.20 16.72 -28.35
CA THR A 948 7.49 17.33 -28.70
C THR A 948 8.65 16.48 -28.21
N SER A 949 9.65 16.22 -29.06
CA SER A 949 10.84 15.45 -28.71
C SER A 949 12.03 16.35 -28.35
N ASP A 950 12.84 15.91 -27.37
CA ASP A 950 14.10 16.58 -26.98
C ASP A 950 15.20 16.25 -28.00
N VAL A 951 15.26 17.02 -29.09
CA VAL A 951 16.22 16.80 -30.21
C VAL A 951 17.69 16.93 -29.79
N VAL A 952 17.98 17.56 -28.65
CA VAL A 952 19.36 17.78 -28.19
C VAL A 952 19.92 16.54 -27.51
N LYS A 953 19.16 15.93 -26.60
CA LYS A 953 19.57 14.73 -25.85
C LYS A 953 19.06 13.43 -26.45
N GLN A 954 17.87 13.41 -27.04
CA GLN A 954 17.29 12.22 -27.68
C GLN A 954 17.58 12.26 -29.17
N ARG A 955 18.86 12.10 -29.50
CA ARG A 955 19.29 12.10 -30.90
C ARG A 955 18.85 10.80 -31.55
N SER A 956 18.15 10.97 -32.65
CA SER A 956 17.66 9.89 -33.49
C SER A 956 17.94 10.27 -34.93
N TYR A 957 18.54 9.38 -35.71
CA TYR A 957 18.68 9.60 -37.15
C TYR A 957 17.47 9.10 -37.93
N LYS A 958 16.61 8.26 -37.32
CA LYS A 958 15.29 7.91 -37.87
C LYS A 958 14.22 8.82 -37.24
N PRO A 959 13.22 9.27 -38.01
CA PRO A 959 12.08 9.99 -37.45
C PRO A 959 11.32 9.04 -36.51
N VAL A 960 11.07 9.49 -35.28
CA VAL A 960 10.28 8.74 -34.30
C VAL A 960 9.06 9.58 -33.94
N VAL A 961 7.88 9.08 -34.27
CA VAL A 961 6.61 9.69 -33.84
C VAL A 961 6.33 9.21 -32.42
N LEU A 962 6.18 10.15 -31.49
CA LEU A 962 5.82 9.86 -30.10
C LEU A 962 4.32 10.07 -29.93
N GLU A 963 3.63 9.08 -29.39
CA GLU A 963 2.21 9.16 -29.05
C GLU A 963 2.02 9.65 -27.60
N PRO A 964 0.97 10.45 -27.34
CA PRO A 964 0.65 10.89 -25.99
C PRO A 964 0.12 9.71 -25.14
N ASN A 965 0.37 9.76 -23.84
CA ASN A 965 -0.22 8.78 -22.93
C ASN A 965 -1.69 9.09 -22.64
N ASP A 966 -2.61 8.33 -23.24
CA ASP A 966 -4.06 8.54 -23.14
C ASP A 966 -4.61 8.46 -21.70
N PHE A 967 -4.08 7.56 -20.88
CA PHE A 967 -4.56 7.40 -19.50
C PHE A 967 -4.30 8.67 -18.69
N PHE A 968 -3.05 9.15 -18.69
CA PHE A 968 -2.66 10.36 -17.97
C PHE A 968 -3.26 11.63 -18.58
N GLN A 969 -3.48 11.64 -19.90
CA GLN A 969 -4.20 12.72 -20.56
C GLN A 969 -5.61 12.90 -19.95
N ARG A 970 -6.38 11.80 -19.79
CA ARG A 970 -7.71 11.85 -19.14
C ARG A 970 -7.63 12.22 -17.65
N VAL A 971 -6.64 11.71 -16.94
CA VAL A 971 -6.43 12.02 -15.52
C VAL A 971 -6.16 13.51 -15.32
N TYR A 972 -5.28 14.13 -16.12
CA TYR A 972 -4.96 15.55 -15.98
C TYR A 972 -6.08 16.46 -16.47
N LEU A 973 -6.90 16.03 -17.43
CA LEU A 973 -8.10 16.77 -17.84
C LEU A 973 -9.25 16.69 -16.81
N SER A 974 -9.15 15.82 -15.80
CA SER A 974 -10.19 15.70 -14.77
C SER A 974 -10.15 16.89 -13.80
N ASP A 975 -11.32 17.47 -13.50
CA ASP A 975 -11.46 18.54 -12.51
C ASP A 975 -11.50 17.96 -11.07
N PHE A 976 -10.48 18.28 -10.28
CA PHE A 976 -10.39 17.87 -8.87
C PHE A 976 -10.84 18.95 -7.89
N SER A 977 -11.20 20.15 -8.36
CA SER A 977 -11.60 21.28 -7.50
C SER A 977 -12.91 21.03 -6.75
N ARG A 978 -13.79 20.19 -7.30
CA ARG A 978 -15.11 19.84 -6.74
C ARG A 978 -15.16 18.44 -6.11
N LYS A 979 -14.05 17.69 -6.16
CA LYS A 979 -13.98 16.32 -5.64
C LYS A 979 -13.39 16.32 -4.24
N LYS A 980 -13.70 15.26 -3.49
CA LYS A 980 -13.08 14.98 -2.19
C LYS A 980 -11.56 15.00 -2.34
N ARG A 981 -10.88 15.60 -1.37
CA ARG A 981 -9.42 15.55 -1.31
C ARG A 981 -8.97 14.13 -0.99
N LEU A 982 -8.20 13.54 -1.90
CA LEU A 982 -7.64 12.21 -1.69
C LEU A 982 -6.42 12.31 -0.78
N ILE A 983 -6.52 11.70 0.41
CA ILE A 983 -5.45 11.68 1.43
C ILE A 983 -5.13 10.22 1.77
N GLY A 984 -3.86 9.85 1.67
CA GLY A 984 -3.31 8.59 2.14
C GLY A 984 -2.74 8.73 3.55
N GLY A 985 -3.10 7.82 4.46
CA GLY A 985 -2.51 7.69 5.78
C GLY A 985 -1.96 6.28 5.99
N ASP A 986 -0.82 6.13 6.66
CA ASP A 986 -0.39 4.82 7.13
C ASP A 986 -1.04 4.49 8.48
N HIS A 987 -1.23 3.21 8.76
CA HIS A 987 -1.66 2.76 10.07
C HIS A 987 -0.79 1.58 10.49
N THR A 988 0.20 1.88 11.33
CA THR A 988 1.26 0.95 11.72
C THR A 988 1.55 1.04 13.21
N GLY A 989 2.11 -0.05 13.75
CA GLY A 989 2.61 -0.11 15.12
C GLY A 989 3.77 0.85 15.44
N GLN A 990 4.24 1.67 14.50
CA GLN A 990 5.33 2.65 14.71
C GLN A 990 4.82 4.03 15.10
N LEU A 991 3.56 4.32 14.84
CA LEU A 991 2.94 5.62 15.14
C LEU A 991 2.70 5.75 16.64
N SER A 992 2.72 6.98 17.16
CA SER A 992 2.26 7.22 18.53
C SER A 992 0.77 6.92 18.67
N ASN A 993 0.31 6.68 19.90
CA ASN A 993 -1.11 6.36 20.15
C ASN A 993 -2.04 7.49 19.66
N GLU A 994 -1.69 8.74 19.95
CA GLU A 994 -2.44 9.93 19.51
C GLU A 994 -2.54 10.02 17.98
N GLN A 995 -1.44 9.75 17.25
CA GLN A 995 -1.44 9.77 15.79
C GLN A 995 -2.30 8.66 15.19
N ARG A 996 -2.37 7.50 15.85
CA ARG A 996 -3.27 6.42 15.43
C ARG A 996 -4.71 6.88 15.61
N ILE A 997 -5.10 7.29 16.80
CA ILE A 997 -6.47 7.76 17.10
C ILE A 997 -6.92 8.86 16.12
N ASP A 998 -6.08 9.88 15.86
CA ASP A 998 -6.38 10.92 14.86
C ASP A 998 -6.66 10.32 13.47
N ARG A 999 -5.82 9.39 13.01
CA ARG A 999 -6.01 8.77 11.69
C ARG A 999 -7.25 7.89 11.64
N GLU A 1000 -7.54 7.20 12.73
CA GLU A 1000 -8.73 6.38 12.88
C GLU A 1000 -10.02 7.21 12.83
N GLU A 1001 -10.07 8.31 13.58
CA GLU A 1001 -11.20 9.24 13.57
C GLU A 1001 -11.37 9.91 12.20
N ARG A 1002 -10.28 10.39 11.59
CA ARG A 1002 -10.32 10.99 10.26
C ARG A 1002 -10.67 10.00 9.16
N PHE A 1003 -10.34 8.73 9.34
CA PHE A 1003 -10.74 7.67 8.42
C PHE A 1003 -12.20 7.24 8.66
N ARG A 1004 -12.73 7.28 9.89
CA ARG A 1004 -14.15 7.04 10.15
C ARG A 1004 -15.04 8.21 9.71
N ALA A 1005 -14.55 9.44 9.83
CA ALA A 1005 -15.19 10.68 9.38
C ALA A 1005 -16.64 10.86 9.85
N ASP A 1006 -16.99 10.29 11.00
CA ASP A 1006 -18.33 10.29 11.61
C ASP A 1006 -18.33 10.80 13.07
N GLY A 1007 -17.15 11.06 13.65
CA GLY A 1007 -16.99 11.57 15.01
C GLY A 1007 -17.33 13.07 15.16
N GLU A 1008 -17.39 13.54 16.39
CA GLU A 1008 -17.75 14.93 16.76
C GLU A 1008 -16.95 16.01 16.01
N ARG A 1009 -15.68 15.73 15.69
CA ARG A 1009 -14.82 16.62 14.87
C ARG A 1009 -15.45 17.01 13.53
N PHE A 1010 -16.21 16.11 12.92
CA PHE A 1010 -16.84 16.29 11.62
C PHE A 1010 -18.28 16.77 11.71
N LYS A 1011 -18.80 17.00 12.92
CA LYS A 1011 -20.15 17.53 13.12
C LYS A 1011 -20.14 19.07 13.15
N ALA A 1012 -21.24 19.65 12.72
CA ALA A 1012 -21.58 21.05 12.90
C ALA A 1012 -22.20 21.28 14.30
N GLY A 1013 -22.41 22.54 14.68
CA GLY A 1013 -22.96 22.89 15.99
C GLY A 1013 -24.38 22.36 16.27
N ASP A 1014 -25.08 21.89 15.24
CA ASP A 1014 -26.40 21.24 15.31
C ASP A 1014 -26.32 19.70 15.39
N GLY A 1015 -25.11 19.13 15.45
CA GLY A 1015 -24.87 17.69 15.49
C GLY A 1015 -24.93 16.97 14.13
N THR A 1016 -25.19 17.67 13.03
CA THR A 1016 -25.17 17.11 11.67
C THR A 1016 -23.75 17.05 11.10
N LEU A 1017 -23.48 16.18 10.13
CA LEU A 1017 -22.15 16.07 9.52
C LEU A 1017 -21.86 17.26 8.59
N ASP A 1018 -20.76 17.96 8.86
CA ASP A 1018 -20.18 19.00 8.03
C ASP A 1018 -19.47 18.36 6.84
N GLN A 1019 -20.17 18.27 5.71
CA GLN A 1019 -19.66 17.65 4.48
C GLN A 1019 -18.40 18.34 3.96
N ASP A 1020 -18.26 19.65 4.14
CA ASP A 1020 -17.09 20.39 3.69
C ASP A 1020 -15.85 20.03 4.53
N LYS A 1021 -16.00 19.83 5.84
CA LYS A 1021 -14.92 19.28 6.68
C LYS A 1021 -14.56 17.85 6.26
N VAL A 1022 -15.55 16.99 6.02
CA VAL A 1022 -15.32 15.60 5.59
C VAL A 1022 -14.56 15.57 4.26
N MET A 1023 -14.95 16.39 3.28
CA MET A 1023 -14.30 16.48 1.97
C MET A 1023 -12.83 16.91 2.04
N ARG A 1024 -12.46 17.72 3.04
CA ARG A 1024 -11.13 18.33 3.17
C ARG A 1024 -10.17 17.56 4.09
N GLU A 1025 -10.66 17.06 5.22
CA GLU A 1025 -9.81 16.55 6.30
C GLU A 1025 -9.78 15.02 6.42
N SER A 1026 -10.80 14.33 5.90
CA SER A 1026 -10.92 12.88 6.07
C SER A 1026 -9.84 12.11 5.30
N VAL A 1027 -9.35 11.04 5.92
CA VAL A 1027 -8.43 10.12 5.24
C VAL A 1027 -9.23 9.31 4.23
N SER A 1028 -8.72 9.22 3.00
CA SER A 1028 -9.39 8.51 1.90
C SER A 1028 -8.84 7.09 1.74
N ALA A 1029 -7.51 6.91 1.86
CA ALA A 1029 -6.88 5.60 1.81
C ALA A 1029 -6.06 5.35 3.08
N LEU A 1030 -6.31 4.25 3.76
CA LEU A 1030 -5.53 3.82 4.92
C LEU A 1030 -4.66 2.61 4.53
N PHE A 1031 -3.34 2.78 4.51
CA PHE A 1031 -2.37 1.74 4.20
C PHE A 1031 -1.87 1.09 5.48
N CYS A 1032 -2.08 -0.21 5.63
CA CYS A 1032 -1.97 -0.86 6.93
C CYS A 1032 -1.18 -2.17 6.89
N SER A 1033 -0.47 -2.48 7.97
CA SER A 1033 0.28 -3.75 8.09
C SER A 1033 -0.63 -4.98 8.30
N PRO A 1034 -0.12 -6.23 8.21
CA PRO A 1034 -0.90 -7.46 8.38
C PRO A 1034 -1.55 -7.58 9.74
N THR A 1035 -0.80 -7.16 10.76
CA THR A 1035 -1.16 -7.23 12.17
C THR A 1035 -1.84 -5.94 12.57
N MET A 1036 -2.69 -5.37 11.70
CA MET A 1036 -3.48 -4.21 12.07
C MET A 1036 -3.99 -4.40 13.47
N GLU A 1037 -3.47 -3.58 14.40
CA GLU A 1037 -3.92 -3.40 15.77
C GLU A 1037 -5.32 -2.78 15.78
N LEU A 1038 -6.15 -3.10 14.78
CA LEU A 1038 -7.31 -2.34 14.37
C LEU A 1038 -8.55 -3.18 14.63
N GLY A 1039 -9.10 -2.93 15.80
CA GLY A 1039 -10.45 -3.22 16.21
C GLY A 1039 -11.42 -2.14 15.77
N ILE A 1040 -11.04 -1.18 14.90
CA ILE A 1040 -12.02 -0.24 14.35
C ILE A 1040 -13.03 -1.04 13.53
N ASP A 1041 -14.26 -1.02 14.00
CA ASP A 1041 -15.40 -1.43 13.21
C ASP A 1041 -15.81 -0.27 12.30
N ILE A 1042 -15.35 -0.32 11.05
CA ILE A 1042 -15.80 0.61 10.02
C ILE A 1042 -17.07 0.01 9.43
N ARG A 1043 -18.21 0.32 10.07
CA ARG A 1043 -19.54 -0.18 9.66
C ARG A 1043 -19.79 0.00 8.14
N ASN A 1044 -19.18 1.00 7.52
CA ASN A 1044 -19.46 1.46 6.16
C ASN A 1044 -18.28 1.31 5.18
N LEU A 1045 -17.46 0.25 5.31
CA LEU A 1045 -16.40 -0.04 4.35
C LEU A 1045 -16.89 -0.98 3.24
N SER A 1046 -16.93 -0.49 2.00
CA SER A 1046 -17.35 -1.28 0.83
C SER A 1046 -16.19 -1.93 0.09
N ILE A 1047 -14.97 -1.39 0.21
CA ILE A 1047 -13.82 -1.83 -0.60
C ILE A 1047 -12.58 -2.06 0.26
N VAL A 1048 -11.97 -3.23 0.08
CA VAL A 1048 -10.66 -3.59 0.63
C VAL A 1048 -9.70 -3.90 -0.50
N HIS A 1049 -8.48 -3.39 -0.40
CA HIS A 1049 -7.38 -3.71 -1.29
C HIS A 1049 -6.29 -4.50 -0.53
N MET A 1050 -5.71 -5.49 -1.18
CA MET A 1050 -4.56 -6.25 -0.70
C MET A 1050 -3.43 -6.04 -1.69
N ARG A 1051 -2.32 -5.43 -1.24
CA ARG A 1051 -1.12 -5.18 -2.05
C ARG A 1051 -0.43 -6.44 -2.53
N ASN A 1052 -0.74 -7.59 -1.92
CA ASN A 1052 -0.25 -8.91 -2.28
C ASN A 1052 -1.27 -9.97 -1.79
N ALA A 1053 -1.16 -11.18 -2.32
CA ALA A 1053 -1.88 -12.33 -1.77
C ALA A 1053 -1.43 -12.57 -0.31
N PRO A 1054 -2.34 -12.62 0.68
CA PRO A 1054 -2.00 -12.92 2.07
C PRO A 1054 -1.40 -14.33 2.22
N PRO A 1055 -0.53 -14.59 3.23
CA PRO A 1055 0.19 -15.87 3.33
C PRO A 1055 -0.66 -17.14 3.44
N ASN A 1056 -1.94 -17.03 3.84
CA ASN A 1056 -2.86 -18.15 3.96
C ASN A 1056 -4.33 -17.68 3.88
N PRO A 1057 -5.29 -18.61 3.64
CA PRO A 1057 -6.71 -18.28 3.54
C PRO A 1057 -7.32 -17.64 4.79
N ALA A 1058 -6.83 -17.98 6.00
CA ALA A 1058 -7.33 -17.38 7.25
C ALA A 1058 -7.03 -15.88 7.31
N ASN A 1059 -5.79 -15.49 6.98
CA ASN A 1059 -5.40 -14.08 6.87
C ASN A 1059 -6.24 -13.35 5.82
N TYR A 1060 -6.55 -14.01 4.70
CA TYR A 1060 -7.38 -13.44 3.64
C TYR A 1060 -8.82 -13.21 4.11
N ALA A 1061 -9.46 -14.21 4.73
CA ALA A 1061 -10.81 -14.11 5.27
C ALA A 1061 -10.93 -13.00 6.33
N GLN A 1062 -9.91 -12.84 7.18
CA GLN A 1062 -9.87 -11.78 8.20
C GLN A 1062 -9.80 -10.37 7.58
N ARG A 1063 -8.96 -10.19 6.54
CA ARG A 1063 -8.79 -8.90 5.85
C ARG A 1063 -10.00 -8.55 4.98
N SER A 1064 -10.49 -9.50 4.19
CA SER A 1064 -11.70 -9.34 3.35
C SER A 1064 -12.99 -9.23 4.17
N GLY A 1065 -13.02 -9.79 5.39
CA GLY A 1065 -14.08 -9.64 6.39
C GLY A 1065 -14.25 -8.22 6.94
N ARG A 1066 -13.34 -7.30 6.61
CA ARG A 1066 -13.46 -5.88 7.00
C ARG A 1066 -14.41 -5.09 6.11
N ALA A 1067 -14.65 -5.54 4.88
CA ALA A 1067 -15.65 -4.96 3.99
C ALA A 1067 -16.99 -5.70 4.07
N GLY A 1068 -18.09 -4.96 3.87
CA GLY A 1068 -19.43 -5.52 3.75
C GLY A 1068 -20.07 -6.00 5.07
N ARG A 1069 -19.69 -5.41 6.22
CA ARG A 1069 -20.21 -5.80 7.55
C ARG A 1069 -21.68 -5.43 7.79
N SER A 1070 -22.19 -4.41 7.10
CA SER A 1070 -23.58 -3.93 7.24
C SER A 1070 -24.55 -4.51 6.19
N GLY A 1071 -24.25 -5.71 5.65
CA GLY A 1071 -25.10 -6.34 4.64
C GLY A 1071 -25.01 -5.74 3.23
N GLN A 1072 -24.10 -4.80 3.02
CA GLN A 1072 -23.83 -4.20 1.71
C GLN A 1072 -22.91 -5.09 0.89
N ALA A 1073 -23.08 -5.05 -0.43
CA ALA A 1073 -22.14 -5.69 -1.33
C ALA A 1073 -20.73 -5.07 -1.17
N ALA A 1074 -19.70 -5.90 -1.28
CA ALA A 1074 -18.32 -5.46 -1.08
C ALA A 1074 -17.36 -5.92 -2.19
N LEU A 1075 -16.35 -5.10 -2.48
CA LEU A 1075 -15.27 -5.41 -3.41
C LEU A 1075 -13.98 -5.71 -2.64
N VAL A 1076 -13.32 -6.79 -3.01
CA VAL A 1076 -12.03 -7.20 -2.46
C VAL A 1076 -11.04 -7.31 -3.61
N PHE A 1077 -10.13 -6.36 -3.72
CA PHE A 1077 -9.08 -6.30 -4.73
C PHE A 1077 -7.80 -6.93 -4.19
N THR A 1078 -7.24 -7.92 -4.90
CA THR A 1078 -6.00 -8.60 -4.52
C THR A 1078 -4.99 -8.52 -5.65
N TYR A 1079 -3.92 -7.77 -5.45
CA TYR A 1079 -2.80 -7.75 -6.38
C TYR A 1079 -1.91 -8.98 -6.19
N CYS A 1080 -1.48 -9.60 -7.29
CA CYS A 1080 -0.60 -10.76 -7.29
C CYS A 1080 0.66 -10.47 -8.10
N SER A 1081 1.82 -10.54 -7.46
CA SER A 1081 3.10 -10.31 -8.14
C SER A 1081 3.55 -11.55 -8.92
N THR A 1082 4.05 -11.35 -10.15
CA THR A 1082 4.61 -12.44 -10.98
C THR A 1082 5.91 -13.01 -10.44
N PHE A 1083 6.61 -12.28 -9.58
CA PHE A 1083 7.88 -12.68 -8.97
C PHE A 1083 7.73 -13.56 -7.71
N SER A 1084 6.52 -13.64 -7.13
CA SER A 1084 6.24 -14.43 -5.93
C SER A 1084 5.60 -15.77 -6.32
N ASN A 1085 6.26 -16.90 -6.00
CA ASN A 1085 5.69 -18.24 -6.22
C ASN A 1085 4.33 -18.40 -5.54
N HIS A 1086 4.23 -17.86 -4.33
CA HIS A 1086 3.00 -17.86 -3.54
C HIS A 1086 1.86 -17.10 -4.25
N ASP A 1087 2.12 -15.89 -4.76
CA ASP A 1087 1.11 -15.09 -5.45
C ASP A 1087 0.68 -15.75 -6.75
N ARG A 1088 1.63 -16.34 -7.50
CA ARG A 1088 1.32 -17.08 -8.73
C ARG A 1088 0.42 -18.28 -8.49
N HIS A 1089 0.69 -19.05 -7.43
CA HIS A 1089 -0.15 -20.20 -7.02
C HIS A 1089 -1.58 -19.74 -6.79
N TYR A 1090 -1.80 -18.77 -5.91
CA TYR A 1090 -3.14 -18.34 -5.55
C TYR A 1090 -3.85 -17.50 -6.61
N PHE A 1091 -3.13 -16.88 -7.54
CA PHE A 1091 -3.74 -16.26 -8.72
C PHE A 1091 -4.37 -17.29 -9.68
N ARG A 1092 -3.73 -18.47 -9.81
CA ARG A 1092 -4.28 -19.62 -10.55
C ARG A 1092 -5.37 -20.32 -9.75
N HIS A 1093 -5.14 -20.52 -8.45
CA HIS A 1093 -6.02 -21.24 -7.53
C HIS A 1093 -6.78 -20.28 -6.58
N LYS A 1094 -7.47 -19.27 -7.14
CA LYS A 1094 -8.13 -18.19 -6.36
C LYS A 1094 -9.13 -18.73 -5.34
N GLN A 1095 -9.86 -19.78 -5.69
CA GLN A 1095 -10.82 -20.45 -4.80
C GLN A 1095 -10.15 -20.99 -3.53
N GLU A 1096 -8.91 -21.47 -3.62
CA GLU A 1096 -8.15 -21.94 -2.46
C GLU A 1096 -7.78 -20.78 -1.52
N MET A 1097 -7.62 -19.55 -2.02
CA MET A 1097 -7.38 -18.40 -1.15
C MET A 1097 -8.67 -17.91 -0.46
N VAL A 1098 -9.78 -17.86 -1.21
CA VAL A 1098 -11.06 -17.32 -0.70
C VAL A 1098 -11.78 -18.32 0.21
N ALA A 1099 -11.73 -19.62 -0.13
CA ALA A 1099 -12.47 -20.68 0.55
C ALA A 1099 -11.60 -21.91 0.92
N GLY A 1100 -10.28 -21.74 0.98
CA GLY A 1100 -9.36 -22.83 1.35
C GLY A 1100 -9.46 -23.29 2.80
N SER A 1101 -8.78 -24.41 3.06
CA SER A 1101 -8.70 -25.01 4.39
C SER A 1101 -7.83 -24.20 5.34
N VAL A 1102 -8.37 -23.87 6.50
CA VAL A 1102 -7.62 -23.33 7.64
C VAL A 1102 -7.13 -24.51 8.46
N LEU A 1103 -5.80 -24.67 8.53
CA LEU A 1103 -5.18 -25.69 9.37
C LEU A 1103 -5.25 -25.29 10.85
N PRO A 1104 -5.42 -26.27 11.77
CA PRO A 1104 -5.39 -25.98 13.20
C PRO A 1104 -4.03 -25.37 13.61
N PRO A 1105 -4.03 -24.38 14.51
CA PRO A 1105 -2.79 -23.81 15.03
C PRO A 1105 -1.99 -24.89 15.77
N ARG A 1106 -0.69 -24.96 15.49
CA ARG A 1106 0.24 -25.85 16.22
C ARG A 1106 0.75 -25.13 17.46
N ILE A 1107 0.61 -25.77 18.62
CA ILE A 1107 1.07 -25.29 19.93
C ILE A 1107 2.05 -26.33 20.47
N ASP A 1108 3.27 -25.92 20.83
CA ASP A 1108 4.27 -26.80 21.43
C ASP A 1108 4.57 -26.40 22.88
N LEU A 1109 3.85 -27.02 23.81
CA LEU A 1109 3.99 -26.80 25.25
C LEU A 1109 5.24 -27.45 25.84
N CYS A 1110 5.91 -28.34 25.08
CA CYS A 1110 7.10 -29.07 25.53
C CYS A 1110 8.40 -28.31 25.24
N ASN A 1111 8.33 -27.06 24.78
CA ASN A 1111 9.50 -26.26 24.46
C ASN A 1111 10.27 -25.89 25.74
N ARG A 1112 11.56 -26.26 25.80
CA ARG A 1112 12.43 -26.05 26.98
C ARG A 1112 12.59 -24.58 27.36
N GLU A 1113 12.82 -23.70 26.40
CA GLU A 1113 13.04 -22.26 26.67
C GLU A 1113 11.77 -21.61 27.22
N LEU A 1114 10.61 -22.05 26.73
CA LEU A 1114 9.32 -21.58 27.19
C LEU A 1114 9.04 -22.04 28.62
N LEU A 1115 9.22 -23.33 28.92
CA LEU A 1115 9.08 -23.87 30.27
C LEU A 1115 10.04 -23.20 31.27
N THR A 1116 11.27 -22.90 30.85
CA THR A 1116 12.24 -22.11 31.64
C THR A 1116 11.69 -20.72 31.94
N SER A 1117 11.13 -20.04 30.93
CA SER A 1117 10.58 -18.67 31.09
C SER A 1117 9.40 -18.64 32.07
N HIS A 1118 8.49 -19.60 32.01
CA HIS A 1118 7.37 -19.66 32.95
C HIS A 1118 7.79 -20.13 34.35
N LEU A 1119 8.82 -20.95 34.51
CA LEU A 1119 9.41 -21.23 35.82
C LEU A 1119 9.99 -19.96 36.46
N ASN A 1120 10.68 -19.13 35.67
CA ASN A 1120 11.16 -17.82 36.12
C ASN A 1120 9.98 -16.90 36.50
N ALA A 1121 8.88 -16.92 35.74
CA ALA A 1121 7.70 -16.13 36.04
C ALA A 1121 6.99 -16.58 37.35
N VAL A 1122 6.94 -17.89 37.61
CA VAL A 1122 6.46 -18.43 38.90
C VAL A 1122 7.37 -17.97 40.04
N PHE A 1123 8.69 -18.04 39.86
CA PHE A 1123 9.65 -17.55 40.84
C PHE A 1123 9.43 -16.06 41.16
N LEU A 1124 9.32 -15.21 40.13
CA LEU A 1124 9.13 -13.77 40.28
C LEU A 1124 7.81 -13.42 40.97
N SER A 1125 6.73 -14.13 40.63
CA SER A 1125 5.42 -13.95 41.27
C SER A 1125 5.46 -14.20 42.78
N GLU A 1126 6.22 -15.20 43.24
CA GLU A 1126 6.33 -15.57 44.66
C GLU A 1126 7.30 -14.71 45.46
N VAL A 1127 8.38 -14.26 44.81
CA VAL A 1127 9.44 -13.52 45.48
C VAL A 1127 9.11 -12.03 45.51
N GLY A 1128 8.67 -11.47 44.38
CA GLY A 1128 8.50 -10.03 44.17
C GLY A 1128 9.85 -9.30 44.17
N LEU A 1129 10.21 -8.66 43.04
CA LEU A 1129 11.42 -7.83 42.97
C LEU A 1129 11.04 -6.35 43.05
N ASN A 1130 11.34 -5.74 44.19
CA ASN A 1130 11.08 -4.31 44.41
C ASN A 1130 12.00 -3.46 43.52
N GLY A 1131 11.43 -2.48 42.82
CA GLY A 1131 12.17 -1.57 41.95
C GLY A 1131 12.22 -2.00 40.49
N LEU A 1132 11.78 -3.20 40.13
CA LEU A 1132 11.62 -3.64 38.73
C LEU A 1132 10.35 -3.02 38.08
N ASP A 1133 9.54 -2.28 38.84
CA ASP A 1133 8.20 -1.85 38.45
C ASP A 1133 8.20 -0.82 37.29
N ASN A 1134 9.22 0.03 37.19
CA ASN A 1134 9.26 1.14 36.21
C ASN A 1134 10.48 1.07 35.26
N SER A 1135 11.62 0.52 35.68
CA SER A 1135 12.85 0.44 34.88
C SER A 1135 13.85 -0.54 35.49
N LEU A 1136 14.66 -1.19 34.65
CA LEU A 1136 15.79 -2.03 35.07
C LEU A 1136 16.83 -1.27 35.91
N LEU A 1137 16.93 0.07 35.80
CA LEU A 1137 17.76 0.90 36.69
C LEU A 1137 17.35 0.80 38.17
N GLY A 1138 16.12 0.39 38.46
CA GLY A 1138 15.67 0.19 39.83
C GLY A 1138 16.43 -0.93 40.55
N ILE A 1139 16.88 -1.95 39.81
CA ILE A 1139 17.52 -3.16 40.35
C ILE A 1139 19.03 -3.25 40.04
N VAL A 1140 19.58 -2.34 39.23
CA VAL A 1140 20.99 -2.32 38.81
C VAL A 1140 21.73 -1.13 39.42
N ASP A 1141 22.96 -1.35 39.87
CA ASP A 1141 23.86 -0.27 40.29
C ASP A 1141 24.50 0.39 39.05
N GLU A 1142 24.01 1.57 38.68
CA GLU A 1142 24.51 2.31 37.52
C GLU A 1142 25.91 2.90 37.72
N LEU A 1143 26.31 3.17 38.97
CA LEU A 1143 27.56 3.86 39.27
C LEU A 1143 28.78 2.93 39.20
N SER A 1144 28.55 1.63 39.34
CA SER A 1144 29.60 0.62 39.31
C SER A 1144 29.92 0.13 37.90
N ASP A 1145 31.21 -0.12 37.64
CA ASP A 1145 31.63 -0.77 36.39
C ASP A 1145 31.00 -2.16 36.28
N GLY A 1146 30.61 -2.57 35.07
CA GLY A 1146 29.85 -3.80 34.89
C GLY A 1146 28.33 -3.67 35.14
N MET A 1147 27.85 -2.62 35.80
CA MET A 1147 26.42 -2.42 36.15
C MET A 1147 25.77 -3.69 36.76
N PRO A 1148 26.29 -4.18 37.91
CA PRO A 1148 25.79 -5.37 38.57
C PRO A 1148 24.41 -5.14 39.22
N LEU A 1149 23.76 -6.21 39.69
CA LEU A 1149 22.54 -6.07 40.50
C LEU A 1149 22.85 -5.35 41.81
N LYS A 1150 21.92 -4.54 42.31
CA LYS A 1150 22.02 -3.93 43.64
C LYS A 1150 22.01 -5.02 44.70
N ALA A 1151 22.75 -4.84 45.79
CA ALA A 1151 22.78 -5.77 46.92
C ALA A 1151 21.37 -6.06 47.48
N SER A 1152 20.47 -5.07 47.46
CA SER A 1152 19.07 -5.24 47.88
C SER A 1152 18.27 -6.17 46.96
N ALA A 1153 18.53 -6.15 45.65
CA ALA A 1153 17.91 -7.06 44.69
C ALA A 1153 18.49 -8.47 44.82
N GLU A 1154 19.81 -8.60 44.98
CA GLU A 1154 20.45 -9.90 45.20
C GLU A 1154 19.98 -10.58 46.49
N GLN A 1155 19.76 -9.81 47.55
CA GLN A 1155 19.22 -10.32 48.81
C GLN A 1155 17.76 -10.80 48.66
N GLN A 1156 16.93 -10.10 47.88
CA GLN A 1156 15.55 -10.55 47.59
C GLN A 1156 15.52 -11.86 46.79
N LEU A 1157 16.49 -12.07 45.89
CA LEU A 1157 16.62 -13.31 45.11
C LEU A 1157 17.08 -14.52 45.93
N LYS A 1158 17.66 -14.30 47.13
CA LYS A 1158 18.01 -15.38 48.06
C LYS A 1158 16.76 -15.84 48.81
N ILE A 1159 16.21 -16.97 48.38
CA ILE A 1159 14.97 -17.54 48.93
C ILE A 1159 15.23 -18.56 50.04
N SER A 1160 14.28 -18.69 50.97
CA SER A 1160 14.32 -19.74 52.01
C SER A 1160 14.01 -21.13 51.43
N PRO A 1161 14.43 -22.23 52.09
CA PRO A 1161 14.09 -23.59 51.65
C PRO A 1161 12.58 -23.83 51.50
N GLN A 1162 11.76 -23.20 52.34
CA GLN A 1162 10.30 -23.27 52.26
C GLN A 1162 9.77 -22.61 50.98
N LYS A 1163 10.25 -21.41 50.62
CA LYS A 1163 9.88 -20.74 49.37
C LYS A 1163 10.35 -21.53 48.14
N PHE A 1164 11.53 -22.13 48.21
CA PHE A 1164 12.06 -23.00 47.16
C PHE A 1164 11.12 -24.18 46.89
N ALA A 1165 10.72 -24.91 47.94
CA ALA A 1165 9.78 -26.02 47.84
C ALA A 1165 8.39 -25.57 47.34
N ALA A 1166 7.93 -24.40 47.75
CA ALA A 1166 6.66 -23.82 47.29
C ALA A 1166 6.69 -23.52 45.78
N ILE A 1167 7.76 -22.88 45.27
CA ILE A 1167 7.93 -22.58 43.84
C ILE A 1167 7.98 -23.87 43.02
N ARG A 1168 8.74 -24.86 43.47
CA ARG A 1168 8.82 -26.18 42.82
C ARG A 1168 7.45 -26.86 42.75
N THR A 1169 6.75 -26.93 43.89
CA THR A 1169 5.40 -27.51 43.96
C THR A 1169 4.44 -26.78 43.05
N GLN A 1170 4.52 -25.45 43.01
CA GLN A 1170 3.67 -24.65 42.15
C GLN A 1170 3.94 -24.92 40.68
N PHE A 1171 5.21 -24.92 40.26
CA PHE A 1171 5.54 -25.17 38.87
C PHE A 1171 5.09 -26.57 38.43
N TYR A 1172 5.19 -27.58 39.30
CA TYR A 1172 4.63 -28.90 39.03
C TYR A 1172 3.11 -28.88 38.79
N ARG A 1173 2.35 -28.06 39.53
CA ARG A 1173 0.92 -27.87 39.28
C ARG A 1173 0.66 -27.22 37.92
N VAL A 1174 1.51 -26.28 37.49
CA VAL A 1174 1.40 -25.60 36.19
C VAL A 1174 1.57 -26.58 35.04
N VAL A 1175 2.54 -27.51 35.13
CA VAL A 1175 2.86 -28.42 34.02
C VAL A 1175 2.20 -29.79 34.13
N ALA A 1176 1.32 -30.00 35.12
CA ALA A 1176 0.78 -31.31 35.50
C ALA A 1176 0.14 -32.06 34.31
N ASP A 1177 -0.60 -31.37 33.45
CA ASP A 1177 -1.26 -31.94 32.27
C ASP A 1177 -0.30 -32.18 31.09
N VAL A 1178 0.85 -31.50 31.07
CA VAL A 1178 1.89 -31.61 30.03
C VAL A 1178 2.92 -32.69 30.36
N LEU A 1179 3.06 -33.07 31.65
CA LEU A 1179 4.00 -34.09 32.12
C LEU A 1179 3.94 -35.42 31.34
N PRO A 1180 2.76 -36.00 31.02
CA PRO A 1180 2.69 -37.24 30.25
C PRO A 1180 3.30 -37.08 28.85
N GLU A 1181 3.10 -35.93 28.20
CA GLU A 1181 3.65 -35.66 26.87
C GLU A 1181 5.16 -35.45 26.91
N LEU A 1182 5.67 -34.72 27.90
CA LEU A 1182 7.11 -34.53 28.14
C LEU A 1182 7.82 -35.89 28.32
N LYS A 1183 7.21 -36.80 29.09
CA LYS A 1183 7.71 -38.17 29.29
C LYS A 1183 7.65 -38.99 27.99
N ARG A 1184 6.53 -38.94 27.26
CA ARG A 1184 6.32 -39.69 26.01
C ARG A 1184 7.28 -39.26 24.89
N LYS A 1185 7.56 -37.95 24.77
CA LYS A 1185 8.52 -37.41 23.77
C LYS A 1185 9.99 -37.71 24.12
N GLY A 1186 10.26 -38.41 25.23
CA GLY A 1186 11.61 -38.85 25.61
C GLY A 1186 12.54 -37.70 26.01
N HIS A 1187 11.99 -36.58 26.48
CA HIS A 1187 12.77 -35.42 26.89
C HIS A 1187 13.53 -35.69 28.20
N LYS A 1188 14.72 -36.31 28.09
CA LYS A 1188 15.61 -36.61 29.24
C LYS A 1188 16.04 -35.38 30.05
N TRP A 1189 15.91 -34.18 29.47
CA TRP A 1189 16.29 -32.92 30.11
C TRP A 1189 15.29 -32.45 31.17
N PHE A 1190 14.03 -32.88 31.12
CA PHE A 1190 13.02 -32.48 32.10
C PHE A 1190 13.03 -33.45 33.28
N ASN A 1191 13.64 -33.04 34.40
CA ASN A 1191 13.72 -33.81 35.64
C ASN A 1191 13.77 -32.85 36.85
N ASP A 1192 13.70 -33.41 38.06
CA ASP A 1192 13.77 -32.63 39.31
C ASP A 1192 15.06 -31.79 39.39
N GLU A 1193 16.19 -32.37 38.95
CA GLU A 1193 17.48 -31.69 38.95
C GLU A 1193 17.46 -30.43 38.08
N TRP A 1194 16.82 -30.45 36.91
CA TRP A 1194 16.71 -29.29 36.03
C TRP A 1194 15.87 -28.17 36.67
N ILE A 1195 14.77 -28.51 37.33
CA ILE A 1195 13.94 -27.52 38.05
C ILE A 1195 14.76 -26.90 39.18
N ASP A 1196 15.41 -27.74 39.99
CA ASP A 1196 16.20 -27.30 41.13
C ASP A 1196 17.38 -26.42 40.69
N GLN A 1197 18.10 -26.81 39.63
CA GLN A 1197 19.19 -26.04 39.04
C GLN A 1197 18.71 -24.70 38.45
N THR A 1198 17.53 -24.68 37.82
CA THR A 1198 16.97 -23.45 37.22
C THR A 1198 16.58 -22.45 38.31
N ILE A 1199 15.95 -22.91 39.40
CA ILE A 1199 15.62 -22.05 40.55
C ILE A 1199 16.90 -21.56 41.24
N ALA A 1200 17.89 -22.44 41.46
CA ALA A 1200 19.15 -22.07 42.09
C ALA A 1200 19.97 -21.07 41.25
N SER A 1201 19.88 -21.14 39.92
CA SER A 1201 20.64 -20.29 39.00
C SER A 1201 19.93 -18.98 38.65
N ILE A 1202 18.78 -18.67 39.24
CA ILE A 1202 17.94 -17.53 38.83
C ILE A 1202 18.67 -16.18 38.88
N CYS A 1203 19.48 -15.93 39.91
CA CYS A 1203 20.24 -14.68 40.04
C CYS A 1203 21.25 -14.54 38.90
N LYS A 1204 22.00 -15.62 38.61
CA LYS A 1204 22.95 -15.68 37.50
C LYS A 1204 22.24 -15.50 36.15
N ASN A 1205 21.10 -16.16 35.95
CA ASN A 1205 20.32 -16.08 34.71
C ASN A 1205 19.76 -14.67 34.49
N LEU A 1206 19.26 -14.02 35.55
CA LEU A 1206 18.80 -12.64 35.48
C LEU A 1206 19.95 -11.71 35.10
N GLN A 1207 21.12 -11.84 35.72
CA GLN A 1207 22.30 -11.06 35.36
C GLN A 1207 22.67 -11.22 33.87
N LEU A 1208 22.72 -12.45 33.35
CA LEU A 1208 23.04 -12.71 31.94
C LEU A 1208 21.99 -12.14 30.98
N SER A 1209 20.71 -12.22 31.34
CA SER A 1209 19.61 -11.70 30.50
C SER A 1209 19.70 -10.18 30.27
N MET A 1210 20.28 -9.45 31.24
CA MET A 1210 20.46 -8.01 31.16
C MET A 1210 21.68 -7.57 30.33
N ASP A 1211 22.58 -8.47 29.91
CA ASP A 1211 23.82 -8.08 29.22
C ASP A 1211 23.58 -7.33 27.91
N ARG A 1212 22.53 -7.70 27.17
CA ARG A 1212 22.12 -6.95 25.97
C ARG A 1212 21.69 -5.53 26.34
N TRP A 1213 20.85 -5.39 27.36
CA TRP A 1213 20.40 -4.09 27.86
C TRP A 1213 21.58 -3.25 28.36
N ARG A 1214 22.50 -3.82 29.14
CA ARG A 1214 23.72 -3.16 29.63
C ARG A 1214 24.57 -2.62 28.48
N ARG A 1215 24.77 -3.41 27.43
CA ARG A 1215 25.50 -2.98 26.21
C ARG A 1215 24.80 -1.81 25.52
N LEU A 1216 23.50 -1.91 25.29
CA LEU A 1216 22.71 -0.85 24.64
C LEU A 1216 22.72 0.44 25.47
N TYR A 1217 22.51 0.33 26.79
CA TYR A 1217 22.53 1.48 27.70
C TYR A 1217 23.89 2.19 27.70
N ARG A 1218 25.00 1.43 27.80
CA ARG A 1218 26.35 2.01 27.73
C ARG A 1218 26.64 2.66 26.38
N GLN A 1219 26.25 2.04 25.27
CA GLN A 1219 26.43 2.61 23.94
C GLN A 1219 25.64 3.91 23.78
N ALA A 1220 24.39 3.94 24.24
CA ALA A 1220 23.55 5.13 24.19
C ALA A 1220 24.12 6.25 25.09
N ARG A 1221 24.56 5.92 26.32
CA ARG A 1221 25.22 6.87 27.24
C ARG A 1221 26.54 7.41 26.71
N ALA A 1222 27.37 6.56 26.08
CA ALA A 1222 28.61 6.98 25.44
C ALA A 1222 28.35 7.90 24.24
N THR A 1223 27.32 7.59 23.44
CA THR A 1223 26.89 8.42 22.30
C THR A 1223 26.40 9.78 22.76
N LEU A 1224 25.56 9.82 23.80
CA LEU A 1224 25.08 11.06 24.39
C LEU A 1224 26.22 11.88 25.00
N SER A 1225 27.09 11.25 25.81
CA SER A 1225 28.24 11.94 26.42
C SER A 1225 29.16 12.57 25.38
N ARG A 1226 29.47 11.83 24.30
CA ARG A 1226 30.27 12.35 23.18
C ARG A 1226 29.57 13.51 22.47
N ALA A 1227 28.26 13.39 22.18
CA ALA A 1227 27.50 14.44 21.53
C ALA A 1227 27.38 15.72 22.40
N THR A 1228 27.20 15.57 23.72
CA THR A 1228 27.18 16.68 24.68
C THR A 1228 28.55 17.35 24.76
N GLN A 1229 29.64 16.58 24.84
CA GLN A 1229 31.01 17.12 24.85
C GLN A 1229 31.36 17.85 23.53
N GLU A 1230 30.93 17.33 22.39
CA GLU A 1230 31.06 17.99 21.08
C GLU A 1230 30.25 19.31 21.00
N SER A 1231 29.10 19.38 21.68
CA SER A 1231 28.28 20.60 21.76
C SER A 1231 28.80 21.64 22.75
N GLU A 1232 29.39 21.22 23.87
CA GLU A 1232 29.85 22.09 24.97
C GLU A 1232 31.30 22.57 24.80
N SER A 1233 32.14 21.84 24.04
CA SER A 1233 33.56 22.17 23.86
C SER A 1233 33.83 23.49 23.10
N GLY A 1234 32.79 24.18 22.60
CA GLY A 1234 32.89 25.55 22.09
C GLY A 1234 33.52 25.82 20.70
N PRO A 1235 33.91 24.85 19.83
CA PRO A 1235 34.50 25.19 18.54
C PRO A 1235 33.46 25.51 17.44
N TYR A 1236 32.17 25.30 17.68
CA TYR A 1236 31.11 25.44 16.68
C TYR A 1236 30.23 26.67 16.92
N SER A 1237 30.04 27.49 15.88
CA SER A 1237 29.10 28.61 15.94
C SER A 1237 27.65 28.11 16.02
N LEU A 1238 26.82 28.81 16.81
CA LEU A 1238 25.38 28.57 16.91
C LEU A 1238 24.75 28.55 15.51
N GLY A 1239 24.22 27.38 15.11
CA GLY A 1239 23.55 27.19 13.82
C GLY A 1239 24.39 26.59 12.69
N SER A 1240 25.67 26.27 12.90
CA SER A 1240 26.51 25.53 11.94
C SER A 1240 25.95 24.12 11.66
N LYS A 1241 26.36 23.50 10.54
CA LYS A 1241 25.93 22.13 10.21
C LYS A 1241 26.41 21.14 11.28
N GLU A 1242 27.59 21.38 11.80
CA GLU A 1242 28.28 20.60 12.82
C GLU A 1242 27.55 20.75 14.17
N TYR A 1243 27.14 21.95 14.57
CA TYR A 1243 26.31 22.18 15.75
C TYR A 1243 24.92 21.53 15.63
N LYS A 1244 24.27 21.67 14.46
CA LYS A 1244 22.98 21.01 14.20
C LYS A 1244 23.11 19.49 14.17
N GLN A 1245 24.22 18.96 13.66
CA GLN A 1245 24.51 17.53 13.66
C GLN A 1245 24.81 17.02 15.08
N ALA A 1246 25.60 17.74 15.87
CA ALA A 1246 25.85 17.44 17.28
C ALA A 1246 24.54 17.45 18.08
N LYS A 1247 23.68 18.45 17.87
CA LYS A 1247 22.35 18.55 18.49
C LYS A 1247 21.42 17.41 18.06
N ARG A 1248 21.40 17.03 16.77
CA ARG A 1248 20.65 15.85 16.28
C ARG A 1248 21.20 14.55 16.86
N ASN A 1249 22.53 14.42 16.98
CA ASN A 1249 23.16 13.26 17.60
C ASN A 1249 22.87 13.20 19.10
N GLN A 1250 22.75 14.35 19.77
CA GLN A 1250 22.32 14.47 21.15
C GLN A 1250 20.86 14.04 21.29
N GLU A 1251 19.94 14.57 20.47
CA GLU A 1251 18.53 14.16 20.42
C GLU A 1251 18.38 12.65 20.14
N HIS A 1252 19.18 12.11 19.21
CA HIS A 1252 19.19 10.68 18.88
C HIS A 1252 19.78 9.83 20.02
N GLY A 1253 20.87 10.28 20.67
CA GLY A 1253 21.45 9.63 21.84
C GLY A 1253 20.48 9.63 23.02
N THR A 1254 19.76 10.73 23.23
CA THR A 1254 18.68 10.84 24.22
C THR A 1254 17.54 9.89 23.91
N LEU A 1255 17.05 9.83 22.67
CA LEU A 1255 16.03 8.87 22.25
C LEU A 1255 16.50 7.41 22.44
N GLN A 1256 17.78 7.13 22.18
CA GLN A 1256 18.36 5.80 22.42
C GLN A 1256 18.51 5.44 23.90
N LEU A 1257 18.62 6.43 24.79
CA LEU A 1257 18.60 6.26 26.25
C LEU A 1257 17.18 6.16 26.81
N ASP A 1258 16.21 6.84 26.21
CA ASP A 1258 14.80 6.75 26.60
C ASP A 1258 14.23 5.34 26.39
N LEU A 1259 14.68 4.63 25.35
CA LEU A 1259 14.30 3.23 25.07
C LEU A 1259 14.57 2.28 26.26
N PRO A 1260 15.78 2.23 26.85
CA PRO A 1260 16.06 1.45 28.06
C PRO A 1260 15.64 2.13 29.37
N THR A 1261 15.44 3.46 29.40
CA THR A 1261 15.25 4.25 30.63
C THR A 1261 14.28 5.43 30.45
N PRO A 1262 12.96 5.24 30.60
CA PRO A 1262 11.94 6.25 30.27
C PRO A 1262 11.87 7.46 31.23
N ARG A 1263 12.83 7.64 32.16
CA ARG A 1263 12.72 8.62 33.26
C ARG A 1263 13.22 10.03 32.93
N LEU A 1264 14.01 10.26 31.88
CA LEU A 1264 14.87 11.45 31.86
C LEU A 1264 14.18 12.75 31.44
N HIS A 1265 13.22 12.79 30.50
CA HIS A 1265 12.69 14.06 29.96
C HIS A 1265 11.15 14.11 29.82
N GLY A 1266 10.44 14.31 30.94
CA GLY A 1266 9.01 14.71 30.95
C GLY A 1266 7.99 13.67 30.45
N ARG A 1267 8.43 12.58 29.82
CA ARG A 1267 7.65 11.37 29.51
C ARG A 1267 7.61 10.41 30.71
N ALA A 1268 7.38 10.95 31.91
CA ALA A 1268 7.47 10.22 33.18
C ALA A 1268 6.51 9.03 33.32
N ASN A 1269 5.58 8.83 32.38
CA ASN A 1269 4.37 8.03 32.60
C ASN A 1269 4.26 6.76 31.72
N GLN A 1270 5.29 6.36 30.98
CA GLN A 1270 5.31 5.07 30.27
C GLN A 1270 6.38 4.14 30.85
N PRO A 1271 6.02 2.98 31.45
CA PRO A 1271 7.02 1.99 31.83
C PRO A 1271 7.71 1.43 30.59
N SER A 1272 9.00 1.12 30.71
CA SER A 1272 9.73 0.42 29.66
C SER A 1272 9.12 -0.98 29.47
N GLU A 1273 8.83 -1.36 28.22
CA GLU A 1273 8.48 -2.75 27.85
C GLU A 1273 9.72 -3.67 27.74
N PHE A 1274 10.92 -3.13 28.00
CA PHE A 1274 12.20 -3.83 27.87
C PHE A 1274 12.51 -4.80 29.01
#